data_AF-A0A1A9NQL6-F1
#
_entry.id   AF-A0A1A9NQL6-F1
#
_cell.length_a   1.000
_cell.length_b   1.000
_cell.length_c   1.000
_cell.angle_alpha   90.00
_cell.angle_beta   90.00
_cell.angle_gamma   90.00
#
_symmetry.space_group_name_H-M   'P 1'
#
loop_
_entity.id
_entity.type
_entity.pdbx_description
1 polymer ?
#
loop_
_entity_poly.entity_id
_entity_poly.type
_entity_poly.pdbx_seq_one_letter_code
_entity_poly.pdbx_strand_id
1 'polypeptide(L)'
;MLADRYPLQRKLRDARDALKAGKPAERLLAELATRIESSSRRYAARRDALPRPEFAQDLPVNQRKDEIAAAIARHQVVIVCGETGSGKTTQLPKICLELGRGVSGLIGHTQPRRIAARSVASRIAQELKTPLGEAVGYKVRFNDKLSESSYVKLMTDGILLAETQGDRFLNGYDTLIIDEAHERSLNIDFLLGYLKQLLPKRPDLKVIVTSATIDADRFSKHFDGAPVIEVSGRMYPVEVRYRPLQETEEDEQEETMEAAILDAVDDLSRLGGGDILVFLPGEREIRDTAEHLRKHHPKGAEILPLFARLSIEDQQKVFRPSGGRRIVLATNVAETSLTVPGIKYVIDTGLARVNRYSSRAKVEQLQIEKISQAAARQRAGRCGRVSNGICVRLYSEEDFNARSEFTDPEILRSSLASVILRMASLKLGDVSEFPFIEAPYSRLIADGYQLLQELGAVDDQRRITEIGNQLAKLPLDPRIGRMILAAKRESCLKEILIIGSALAMQDPRERPMDKREAADQAHAKFADERSDFMSFLKLWDFYEDALKHKKSNRDLLNKCHQNFLSFLRLKEWRELHGQLAGIVADMELRPNEQEAGYDQIHRALLAGLLGNIGFKDGEAESYLGARGIRFHIAPGSSLKKRRPKWVMAAELMETAKLYARGVADINPDWIEPLARGLTQSHYSDPRWDRKPAQVVAWERVSLYGLTIVPKRRVHYGPIDPAESREIFIREALANMEFDTRAPFFEANRKLMREIEELEHKARRQDVLVDEHALFAFYDARIPEGIVNGAGFEKWRQEAEKDNPRLLYLTKDDLMRHAASSVTEAQFPETFDLDGVPVPLKYRFEPGHPLDGVTATIPLALLNQLDPTQTEWLVPGMVREKITHLVKALPKTIRRVCVPVPEFVTGFLEQAKIGEGAILEVLAVYIQKRTGLKLAPSDWTEAIPAHLLMNFRIVDDAGRELAMGRDWLALKSQLGQAAQLTFRSGQPDIEKTGLKQWDFGDLPKKLDFNRSGRQMTGYPALEDNGDSVAVKLFDTESAAQESHRKGVRRLMRFELKEQMKQLEKGLPGFNQYAMLLRNIMNPDDLREDMLTAIADRAFIGEDDLPRTNAEFMALKTRARTRLPAVVEGAGRLAQAIAAEIQPLTQKLNGLPPAMSRVKREVEEHYARLLPKCFFSATPWERLQHIPRYLKALRLRLDKYPASIERDMRSAQAVQQLWSRWEEKIAAERKQGGLSPALEDFRWLIEELRVSLFAQELKTPFPVSVKRLEKIWTELP
;
A
#
# COMPACT_ATOMS: atom_id res chain seq x y z
N MET A 1 -2.31 -54.32 40.95
CA MET A 1 -2.50 -53.63 39.65
C MET A 1 -1.20 -52.97 39.18
N LEU A 2 -1.00 -52.77 37.87
CA LEU A 2 0.18 -52.08 37.31
C LEU A 2 0.24 -50.59 37.69
N ALA A 3 -0.88 -49.88 37.57
CA ALA A 3 -1.01 -48.46 37.91
C ALA A 3 -0.55 -48.10 39.34
N ASP A 4 -0.65 -49.05 40.28
CA ASP A 4 -0.26 -48.83 41.66
C ASP A 4 1.23 -49.06 41.91
N ARG A 5 1.96 -49.76 41.02
CA ARG A 5 3.35 -50.19 41.26
C ARG A 5 4.28 -49.01 41.54
N TYR A 6 4.27 -47.98 40.70
CA TYR A 6 5.16 -46.83 40.86
C TYR A 6 4.86 -46.01 42.14
N PRO A 7 3.60 -45.60 42.42
CA PRO A 7 3.25 -44.95 43.69
C PRO A 7 3.63 -45.77 44.92
N LEU A 8 3.45 -47.10 44.87
CA LEU A 8 3.80 -48.00 45.97
C LEU A 8 5.33 -48.13 46.15
N GLN A 9 6.09 -48.26 45.07
CA GLN A 9 7.56 -48.29 45.11
C GLN A 9 8.15 -46.98 45.65
N ARG A 10 7.57 -45.83 45.27
CA ARG A 10 7.96 -44.53 45.82
C ARG A 10 7.68 -44.45 47.32
N LYS A 11 6.46 -44.79 47.77
CA LYS A 11 6.14 -44.83 49.21
C LYS A 11 7.03 -45.80 49.98
N LEU A 12 7.40 -46.94 49.39
CA LEU A 12 8.36 -47.89 49.99
C LEU A 12 9.76 -47.27 50.12
N ARG A 13 10.20 -46.49 49.13
CA ARG A 13 11.46 -45.76 49.19
C ARG A 13 11.41 -44.69 50.29
N ASP A 14 10.36 -43.89 50.33
CA ASP A 14 10.15 -42.86 51.34
C ASP A 14 10.15 -43.46 52.77
N ALA A 15 9.50 -44.63 52.95
CA ALA A 15 9.53 -45.36 54.21
C ALA A 15 10.93 -45.88 54.55
N ARG A 16 11.69 -46.40 53.58
CA ARG A 16 13.09 -46.83 53.78
C ARG A 16 14.01 -45.66 54.15
N ASP A 17 13.83 -44.51 53.50
CA ASP A 17 14.64 -43.33 53.75
C ASP A 17 14.32 -42.73 55.13
N ALA A 18 13.05 -42.75 55.54
CA ALA A 18 12.63 -42.39 56.90
C ALA A 18 13.26 -43.31 57.97
N LEU A 19 13.24 -44.63 57.76
CA LEU A 19 13.89 -45.60 58.65
C LEU A 19 15.40 -45.40 58.73
N LYS A 20 16.07 -45.16 57.59
CA LYS A 20 17.51 -44.85 57.55
C LYS A 20 17.87 -43.56 58.28
N ALA A 21 16.96 -42.59 58.29
CA ALA A 21 17.12 -41.32 58.99
C ALA A 21 16.69 -41.38 60.48
N GLY A 22 16.38 -42.56 61.03
CA GLY A 22 15.94 -42.73 62.42
C GLY A 22 14.57 -42.14 62.72
N LYS A 23 13.75 -41.86 61.71
CA LYS A 23 12.39 -41.31 61.86
C LYS A 23 11.34 -42.43 61.94
N PRO A 24 10.24 -42.24 62.69
CA PRO A 24 9.16 -43.21 62.76
C PRO A 24 8.51 -43.39 61.37
N ALA A 25 8.43 -44.63 60.90
CA ALA A 25 7.88 -45.00 59.59
C ALA A 25 6.65 -45.91 59.68
N GLU A 26 6.16 -46.23 60.89
CA GLU A 26 5.06 -47.18 61.12
C GLU A 26 3.79 -46.81 60.35
N ARG A 27 3.41 -45.53 60.37
CA ARG A 27 2.25 -45.03 59.62
C ARG A 27 2.42 -45.19 58.10
N LEU A 28 3.61 -44.88 57.57
CA LEU A 28 3.91 -45.03 56.14
C LEU A 28 3.87 -46.50 55.70
N LEU A 29 4.41 -47.39 56.54
CA LEU A 29 4.39 -48.84 56.31
C LEU A 29 2.97 -49.42 56.41
N ALA A 30 2.16 -48.98 57.37
CA ALA A 30 0.77 -49.40 57.50
C ALA A 30 -0.07 -48.95 56.29
N GLU A 31 0.06 -47.69 55.88
CA GLU A 31 -0.59 -47.19 54.66
C GLU A 31 -0.14 -47.95 53.41
N LEU A 32 1.16 -48.29 53.31
CA LEU A 32 1.71 -49.06 52.21
C LEU A 32 1.11 -50.47 52.17
N ALA A 33 1.07 -51.17 53.31
CA ALA A 33 0.50 -52.51 53.43
C ALA A 33 -0.98 -52.54 52.99
N THR A 34 -1.81 -51.62 53.50
CA THR A 34 -3.22 -51.50 53.12
C THR A 34 -3.39 -51.27 51.62
N ARG A 35 -2.57 -50.42 51.00
CA ARG A 35 -2.65 -50.17 49.56
C ARG A 35 -2.17 -51.35 48.72
N ILE A 36 -1.12 -52.06 49.16
CA ILE A 36 -0.66 -53.30 48.50
C ILE A 36 -1.76 -54.36 48.55
N GLU A 37 -2.40 -54.53 49.70
CA GLU A 37 -3.47 -55.50 49.88
C GLU A 37 -4.68 -55.16 49.00
N SER A 38 -5.13 -53.89 49.02
CA SER A 38 -6.20 -53.41 48.13
C SER A 38 -5.88 -53.66 46.65
N SER A 39 -4.66 -53.34 46.21
CA SER A 39 -4.21 -53.55 44.83
C SER A 39 -4.14 -55.03 44.45
N SER A 40 -3.79 -55.91 45.40
CA SER A 40 -3.70 -57.36 45.22
C SER A 40 -5.09 -58.01 45.18
N ARG A 41 -6.00 -57.60 46.07
CA ARG A 41 -7.41 -58.02 46.06
C ARG A 41 -8.09 -57.63 44.74
N ARG A 42 -7.86 -56.40 44.26
CA ARG A 42 -8.40 -55.96 42.95
C ARG A 42 -7.88 -56.82 41.79
N TYR A 43 -6.59 -57.15 41.80
CA TYR A 43 -6.00 -58.01 40.78
C TYR A 43 -6.60 -59.43 40.82
N ALA A 44 -6.74 -60.02 42.00
CA ALA A 44 -7.35 -61.34 42.16
C ALA A 44 -8.81 -61.36 41.68
N ALA A 45 -9.62 -60.38 42.10
CA ALA A 45 -11.01 -60.26 41.67
C ALA A 45 -11.15 -60.13 40.15
N ARG A 46 -10.30 -59.32 39.50
CA ARG A 46 -10.27 -59.19 38.04
C ARG A 46 -9.81 -60.47 37.33
N ARG A 47 -8.86 -61.20 37.91
CA ARG A 47 -8.40 -62.47 37.33
C ARG A 47 -9.51 -63.51 37.36
N ASP A 48 -10.21 -63.61 38.48
CA ASP A 48 -11.25 -64.62 38.70
C ASP A 48 -12.52 -64.30 37.86
N ALA A 49 -12.77 -63.01 37.58
CA ALA A 49 -13.87 -62.54 36.73
C ALA A 49 -13.49 -62.29 35.25
N LEU A 50 -12.33 -62.80 34.80
CA LEU A 50 -11.85 -62.61 33.43
C LEU A 50 -12.78 -63.33 32.42
N PRO A 51 -13.31 -62.65 31.38
CA PRO A 51 -14.14 -63.29 30.37
C PRO A 51 -13.39 -64.37 29.60
N ARG A 52 -14.07 -65.49 29.29
CA ARG A 52 -13.54 -66.58 28.45
C ARG A 52 -14.10 -66.46 27.03
N PRO A 53 -13.30 -66.04 26.03
CA PRO A 53 -13.81 -65.80 24.69
C PRO A 53 -14.07 -67.10 23.91
N GLU A 54 -15.13 -67.10 23.09
CA GLU A 54 -15.39 -68.13 22.07
C GLU A 54 -14.90 -67.63 20.69
N PHE A 55 -14.32 -68.51 19.88
CA PHE A 55 -13.76 -68.17 18.56
C PHE A 55 -14.50 -68.92 17.45
N ALA A 56 -14.98 -68.18 16.45
CA ALA A 56 -15.64 -68.76 15.28
C ALA A 56 -14.61 -69.29 14.27
N GLN A 57 -14.78 -70.51 13.76
CA GLN A 57 -13.80 -71.17 12.89
C GLN A 57 -13.76 -70.62 11.44
N ASP A 58 -14.75 -69.85 11.05
CA ASP A 58 -14.91 -69.27 9.72
C ASP A 58 -14.08 -68.00 9.48
N LEU A 59 -13.60 -67.35 10.54
CA LEU A 59 -12.77 -66.14 10.45
C LEU A 59 -11.28 -66.49 10.19
N PRO A 60 -10.64 -65.89 9.17
CA PRO A 60 -9.24 -66.18 8.81
C PRO A 60 -8.24 -65.99 9.96
N VAL A 61 -8.39 -64.95 10.77
CA VAL A 61 -7.50 -64.69 11.93
C VAL A 61 -7.51 -65.83 12.94
N ASN A 62 -8.63 -66.53 13.10
CA ASN A 62 -8.74 -67.61 14.07
C ASN A 62 -8.03 -68.89 13.62
N GLN A 63 -7.75 -69.05 12.32
CA GLN A 63 -6.94 -70.16 11.80
C GLN A 63 -5.46 -70.02 12.21
N ARG A 64 -5.00 -68.80 12.47
CA ARG A 64 -3.64 -68.47 12.93
C ARG A 64 -3.62 -68.08 14.42
N LYS A 65 -4.70 -68.35 15.16
CA LYS A 65 -4.88 -67.93 16.56
C LYS A 65 -3.72 -68.35 17.45
N ASP A 66 -3.34 -69.63 17.40
CA ASP A 66 -2.31 -70.19 18.30
C ASP A 66 -0.92 -69.61 18.00
N GLU A 67 -0.62 -69.36 16.71
CA GLU A 67 0.60 -68.67 16.28
C GLU A 67 0.63 -67.23 16.79
N ILE A 68 -0.47 -66.48 16.65
CA ILE A 68 -0.61 -65.11 17.16
C ILE A 68 -0.46 -65.09 18.69
N ALA A 69 -1.12 -66.01 19.40
CA ALA A 69 -1.05 -66.11 20.85
C ALA A 69 0.39 -66.40 21.33
N ALA A 70 1.07 -67.34 20.67
CA ALA A 70 2.47 -67.66 20.96
C ALA A 70 3.41 -66.46 20.70
N ALA A 71 3.19 -65.72 19.62
CA ALA A 71 3.97 -64.53 19.31
C ALA A 71 3.78 -63.42 20.35
N ILE A 72 2.54 -63.12 20.75
CA ILE A 72 2.21 -62.12 21.79
C ILE A 72 2.83 -62.51 23.13
N ALA A 73 2.84 -63.79 23.48
CA ALA A 73 3.48 -64.28 24.69
C ALA A 73 4.99 -64.02 24.67
N ARG A 74 5.67 -64.41 23.58
CA ARG A 74 7.14 -64.40 23.45
C ARG A 74 7.74 -63.03 23.18
N HIS A 75 7.06 -62.16 22.43
CA HIS A 75 7.61 -60.89 21.96
C HIS A 75 6.88 -59.72 22.60
N GLN A 76 7.60 -58.62 22.83
CA GLN A 76 7.01 -57.40 23.39
C GLN A 76 6.14 -56.67 22.36
N VAL A 77 6.57 -56.69 21.10
CA VAL A 77 5.84 -56.12 19.96
C VAL A 77 5.52 -57.23 18.96
N VAL A 78 4.31 -57.23 18.40
CA VAL A 78 3.89 -58.14 17.32
C VAL A 78 3.17 -57.34 16.26
N ILE A 79 3.45 -57.61 14.99
CA ILE A 79 2.76 -57.00 13.86
C ILE A 79 1.84 -58.04 13.23
N VAL A 80 0.56 -57.71 13.09
CA VAL A 80 -0.44 -58.61 12.50
C VAL A 80 -1.01 -57.96 11.24
N CYS A 81 -0.63 -58.51 10.10
CA CYS A 81 -1.07 -58.05 8.80
C CYS A 81 -2.22 -58.89 8.28
N GLY A 82 -3.14 -58.28 7.55
CA GLY A 82 -4.19 -59.00 6.85
C GLY A 82 -5.26 -58.05 6.36
N GLU A 83 -6.04 -58.46 5.37
CA GLU A 83 -7.00 -57.57 4.73
C GLU A 83 -8.15 -57.17 5.68
N THR A 84 -8.86 -56.10 5.33
CA THR A 84 -10.08 -55.69 6.05
C THR A 84 -11.14 -56.79 5.95
N GLY A 85 -11.72 -57.19 7.08
CA GLY A 85 -12.69 -58.31 7.15
C GLY A 85 -12.10 -59.66 7.56
N SER A 86 -10.77 -59.80 7.69
CA SER A 86 -10.10 -61.01 8.22
C SER A 86 -10.39 -61.31 9.70
N GLY A 87 -10.99 -60.36 10.44
CA GLY A 87 -11.34 -60.49 11.85
C GLY A 87 -10.31 -59.94 12.84
N LYS A 88 -9.16 -59.41 12.39
CA LYS A 88 -8.08 -58.90 13.28
C LYS A 88 -8.59 -58.01 14.41
N THR A 89 -9.30 -56.93 14.04
CA THR A 89 -9.83 -55.91 14.96
C THR A 89 -10.74 -56.46 16.05
N THR A 90 -11.54 -57.49 15.76
CA THR A 90 -12.49 -58.05 16.75
C THR A 90 -11.89 -59.22 17.54
N GLN A 91 -10.99 -60.00 16.94
CA GLN A 91 -10.45 -61.21 17.56
C GLN A 91 -9.18 -60.97 18.37
N LEU A 92 -8.32 -60.01 18.01
CA LEU A 92 -7.06 -59.76 18.75
C LEU A 92 -7.27 -59.43 20.24
N PRO A 93 -8.23 -58.56 20.64
CA PRO A 93 -8.57 -58.36 22.05
C PRO A 93 -8.96 -59.65 22.77
N LYS A 94 -9.71 -60.53 22.11
CA LYS A 94 -10.15 -61.80 22.67
C LYS A 94 -8.97 -62.75 22.88
N ILE A 95 -8.05 -62.84 21.93
CA ILE A 95 -6.81 -63.61 22.09
C ILE A 95 -5.99 -63.06 23.28
N CYS A 96 -5.90 -61.74 23.43
CA CYS A 96 -5.24 -61.12 24.58
C CYS A 96 -5.92 -61.48 25.92
N LEU A 97 -7.26 -61.47 25.98
CA LEU A 97 -8.00 -61.88 27.17
C LEU A 97 -7.70 -63.34 27.54
N GLU A 98 -7.65 -64.25 26.56
CA GLU A 98 -7.30 -65.67 26.80
C GLU A 98 -5.88 -65.83 27.35
N LEU A 99 -4.95 -64.96 26.95
CA LEU A 99 -3.58 -64.89 27.51
C LEU A 99 -3.50 -64.23 28.90
N GLY A 100 -4.63 -63.91 29.53
CA GLY A 100 -4.68 -63.25 30.83
C GLY A 100 -4.35 -61.76 30.82
N ARG A 101 -4.32 -61.12 29.64
CA ARG A 101 -4.13 -59.67 29.50
C ARG A 101 -5.42 -58.92 29.83
N GLY A 102 -5.30 -57.65 30.21
CA GLY A 102 -6.43 -56.86 30.71
C GLY A 102 -6.75 -57.11 32.19
N VAL A 103 -6.06 -58.02 32.88
CA VAL A 103 -6.25 -58.24 34.33
C VAL A 103 -5.45 -57.22 35.14
N SER A 104 -4.17 -57.03 34.78
CA SER A 104 -3.21 -56.23 35.53
C SER A 104 -3.28 -54.73 35.22
N GLY A 105 -3.77 -54.41 34.01
CA GLY A 105 -4.18 -53.10 33.51
C GLY A 105 -5.31 -53.31 32.48
N LEU A 106 -5.52 -52.39 31.56
CA LEU A 106 -6.46 -52.56 30.44
C LEU A 106 -5.76 -53.03 29.17
N ILE A 107 -6.50 -53.72 28.29
CA ILE A 107 -6.19 -53.84 26.87
C ILE A 107 -6.73 -52.57 26.19
N GLY A 108 -5.84 -51.64 25.86
CA GLY A 108 -6.20 -50.46 25.10
C GLY A 108 -6.16 -50.79 23.62
N HIS A 109 -7.26 -50.57 22.90
CA HIS A 109 -7.34 -50.82 21.47
C HIS A 109 -7.70 -49.53 20.75
N THR A 110 -6.75 -48.97 20.01
CA THR A 110 -6.95 -47.72 19.29
C THR A 110 -7.61 -47.95 17.93
N GLN A 111 -8.28 -46.92 17.44
CA GLN A 111 -8.98 -46.86 16.15
C GLN A 111 -8.85 -45.44 15.59
N PRO A 112 -8.65 -45.25 14.29
CA PRO A 112 -8.53 -43.90 13.71
C PRO A 112 -9.83 -43.10 13.81
N ARG A 113 -10.99 -43.78 13.77
CA ARG A 113 -12.31 -43.14 13.68
C ARG A 113 -13.19 -43.45 14.88
N ARG A 114 -13.96 -42.44 15.34
CA ARG A 114 -14.88 -42.58 16.49
C ARG A 114 -15.97 -43.63 16.25
N ILE A 115 -16.50 -43.70 15.02
CA ILE A 115 -17.55 -44.66 14.65
C ILE A 115 -17.00 -46.08 14.73
N ALA A 116 -15.77 -46.31 14.24
CA ALA A 116 -15.10 -47.61 14.30
C ALA A 116 -14.86 -48.05 15.75
N ALA A 117 -14.33 -47.17 16.62
CA ALA A 117 -14.14 -47.48 18.03
C ALA A 117 -15.43 -47.96 18.71
N ARG A 118 -16.56 -47.29 18.44
CA ARG A 118 -17.87 -47.65 19.02
C ARG A 118 -18.44 -48.94 18.43
N SER A 119 -18.39 -49.11 17.11
CA SER A 119 -18.94 -50.30 16.46
C SER A 119 -18.14 -51.55 16.82
N VAL A 120 -16.81 -51.46 16.86
CA VAL A 120 -15.92 -52.54 17.28
C VAL A 120 -16.16 -52.89 18.76
N ALA A 121 -16.27 -51.91 19.65
CA ALA A 121 -16.58 -52.16 21.07
C ALA A 121 -17.91 -52.92 21.22
N SER A 122 -18.95 -52.46 20.53
CA SER A 122 -20.27 -53.12 20.56
C SER A 122 -20.20 -54.54 19.99
N ARG A 123 -19.41 -54.77 18.95
CA ARG A 123 -19.25 -56.09 18.35
C ARG A 123 -18.51 -57.06 19.28
N ILE A 124 -17.40 -56.63 19.87
CA ILE A 124 -16.64 -57.47 20.82
C ILE A 124 -17.49 -57.77 22.06
N ALA A 125 -18.24 -56.78 22.58
CA ALA A 125 -19.17 -57.00 23.70
C ALA A 125 -20.25 -58.04 23.36
N GLN A 126 -20.83 -57.96 22.15
CA GLN A 126 -21.79 -58.96 21.66
C GLN A 126 -21.16 -60.35 21.55
N GLU A 127 -19.94 -60.47 21.01
CA GLU A 127 -19.24 -61.75 20.89
C GLU A 127 -18.83 -62.35 22.25
N LEU A 128 -18.52 -61.50 23.23
CA LEU A 128 -18.24 -61.91 24.61
C LEU A 128 -19.51 -62.10 25.46
N LYS A 129 -20.71 -61.92 24.88
CA LYS A 129 -22.01 -62.06 25.56
C LYS A 129 -22.10 -61.18 26.82
N THR A 130 -21.56 -59.95 26.76
CA THR A 130 -21.52 -58.99 27.87
C THR A 130 -22.15 -57.65 27.47
N PRO A 131 -22.82 -56.95 28.40
CA PRO A 131 -23.27 -55.57 28.15
C PRO A 131 -22.09 -54.64 27.81
N LEU A 132 -22.29 -53.79 26.79
CA LEU A 132 -21.31 -52.75 26.46
C LEU A 132 -21.13 -51.78 27.64
N GLY A 133 -19.90 -51.62 28.10
CA GLY A 133 -19.50 -50.81 29.26
C GLY A 133 -19.05 -51.64 30.46
N GLU A 134 -19.38 -52.93 30.51
CA GLU A 134 -18.86 -53.87 31.53
C GLU A 134 -17.49 -54.38 31.09
N ALA A 135 -17.36 -55.61 30.61
CA ALA A 135 -16.05 -56.18 30.26
C ALA A 135 -15.38 -55.48 29.06
N VAL A 136 -16.17 -54.92 28.14
CA VAL A 136 -15.70 -54.13 26.99
C VAL A 136 -16.34 -52.76 27.03
N GLY A 137 -15.51 -51.72 27.08
CA GLY A 137 -15.93 -50.33 27.03
C GLY A 137 -15.30 -49.58 25.87
N TYR A 138 -15.74 -48.33 25.67
CA TYR A 138 -15.07 -47.42 24.75
C TYR A 138 -14.92 -46.01 25.33
N LYS A 139 -13.92 -45.28 24.87
CA LYS A 139 -13.72 -43.86 25.15
C LYS A 139 -13.34 -43.12 23.87
N VAL A 140 -14.24 -42.26 23.41
CA VAL A 140 -14.01 -41.37 22.27
C VAL A 140 -14.22 -39.92 22.71
N ARG A 141 -13.83 -38.95 21.88
CA ARG A 141 -14.10 -37.54 22.20
C ARG A 141 -15.61 -37.35 22.43
N PHE A 142 -15.97 -36.69 23.54
CA PHE A 142 -17.34 -36.41 24.00
C PHE A 142 -18.17 -37.58 24.52
N ASN A 143 -17.68 -38.82 24.46
CA ASN A 143 -18.47 -39.97 24.88
C ASN A 143 -17.58 -41.07 25.48
N ASP A 144 -17.86 -41.42 26.73
CA ASP A 144 -17.16 -42.45 27.48
C ASP A 144 -18.18 -43.45 28.03
N LYS A 145 -17.93 -44.74 27.80
CA LYS A 145 -18.69 -45.84 28.36
C LYS A 145 -17.71 -46.91 28.82
N LEU A 146 -17.08 -46.66 29.95
CA LEU A 146 -16.11 -47.52 30.61
C LEU A 146 -16.50 -47.69 32.09
N SER A 147 -16.20 -48.84 32.66
CA SER A 147 -16.37 -49.11 34.09
C SER A 147 -15.11 -49.72 34.70
N GLU A 148 -15.06 -49.82 36.03
CA GLU A 148 -13.93 -50.49 36.71
C GLU A 148 -13.85 -51.99 36.42
N SER A 149 -14.94 -52.62 35.95
CA SER A 149 -14.97 -54.03 35.53
C SER A 149 -14.54 -54.23 34.07
N SER A 150 -14.22 -53.16 33.34
CA SER A 150 -13.70 -53.26 31.97
C SER A 150 -12.31 -53.87 31.92
N TYR A 151 -12.10 -54.71 30.91
CA TYR A 151 -10.81 -55.31 30.56
C TYR A 151 -10.30 -54.74 29.24
N VAL A 152 -11.20 -54.49 28.29
CA VAL A 152 -10.90 -53.94 26.98
C VAL A 152 -11.47 -52.53 26.87
N LYS A 153 -10.63 -51.57 26.47
CA LYS A 153 -11.01 -50.19 26.20
C LYS A 153 -10.73 -49.87 24.74
N LEU A 154 -11.79 -49.72 23.97
CA LEU A 154 -11.70 -49.20 22.59
C LEU A 154 -11.61 -47.68 22.65
N MET A 155 -10.67 -47.08 21.94
CA MET A 155 -10.54 -45.63 21.93
C MET A 155 -10.03 -45.12 20.60
N THR A 156 -10.11 -43.81 20.39
CA THR A 156 -9.41 -43.20 19.26
C THR A 156 -7.94 -42.99 19.57
N ASP A 157 -7.07 -42.96 18.57
CA ASP A 157 -5.62 -42.71 18.75
C ASP A 157 -5.37 -41.43 19.56
N GLY A 158 -6.12 -40.36 19.25
CA GLY A 158 -6.03 -39.09 19.97
C GLY A 158 -6.39 -39.16 21.46
N ILE A 159 -7.22 -40.13 21.89
CA ILE A 159 -7.57 -40.33 23.31
C ILE A 159 -6.41 -40.99 24.05
N LEU A 160 -5.82 -42.05 23.48
CA LEU A 160 -4.62 -42.66 24.06
C LEU A 160 -3.49 -41.64 24.15
N LEU A 161 -3.31 -40.84 23.10
CA LEU A 161 -2.31 -39.79 23.07
C LEU A 161 -2.57 -38.71 24.13
N ALA A 162 -3.82 -38.29 24.35
CA ALA A 162 -4.14 -37.35 25.41
C ALA A 162 -3.84 -37.91 26.81
N GLU A 163 -4.05 -39.22 27.02
CA GLU A 163 -3.75 -39.86 28.31
C GLU A 163 -2.26 -39.88 28.65
N THR A 164 -1.35 -39.79 27.65
CA THR A 164 0.10 -39.67 27.91
C THR A 164 0.49 -38.44 28.72
N GLN A 165 -0.35 -37.39 28.74
CA GLN A 165 -0.10 -36.18 29.53
C GLN A 165 -0.27 -36.38 31.03
N GLY A 166 -1.30 -37.17 31.42
CA GLY A 166 -1.57 -37.50 32.82
C GLY A 166 -0.87 -38.79 33.28
N ASP A 167 -0.68 -39.75 32.37
CA ASP A 167 -0.03 -41.04 32.62
C ASP A 167 1.08 -41.27 31.60
N ARG A 168 2.23 -40.61 31.81
CA ARG A 168 3.39 -40.69 30.91
C ARG A 168 3.85 -42.13 30.66
N PHE A 169 3.74 -43.03 31.63
CA PHE A 169 4.19 -44.40 31.43
C PHE A 169 3.07 -45.33 30.95
N LEU A 170 1.85 -44.81 30.72
CA LEU A 170 0.67 -45.59 30.35
C LEU A 170 0.46 -46.80 31.29
N ASN A 171 0.60 -46.59 32.60
CA ASN A 171 0.47 -47.62 33.62
C ASN A 171 -0.95 -48.16 33.76
N GLY A 172 -1.95 -47.43 33.23
CA GLY A 172 -3.32 -47.93 33.08
C GLY A 172 -3.44 -49.14 32.15
N TYR A 173 -2.45 -49.41 31.30
CA TYR A 173 -2.49 -50.45 30.27
C TYR A 173 -1.42 -51.53 30.49
N ASP A 174 -1.81 -52.78 30.24
CA ASP A 174 -0.86 -53.91 30.11
C ASP A 174 -0.64 -54.35 28.66
N THR A 175 -1.57 -54.00 27.78
CA THR A 175 -1.54 -54.31 26.35
C THR A 175 -2.11 -53.16 25.56
N LEU A 176 -1.44 -52.76 24.48
CA LEU A 176 -1.91 -51.78 23.53
C LEU A 176 -2.01 -52.41 22.13
N ILE A 177 -3.14 -52.23 21.48
CA ILE A 177 -3.38 -52.62 20.10
C ILE A 177 -3.53 -51.32 19.30
N ILE A 178 -2.58 -51.05 18.42
CA ILE A 178 -2.61 -49.92 17.49
C ILE A 178 -3.15 -50.47 16.16
N ASP A 179 -4.46 -50.29 15.96
CA ASP A 179 -5.17 -50.86 14.81
C ASP A 179 -5.13 -49.91 13.60
N GLU A 180 -5.26 -50.46 12.40
CA GLU A 180 -5.31 -49.69 11.15
C GLU A 180 -4.07 -48.79 10.93
N ALA A 181 -2.88 -49.25 11.34
CA ALA A 181 -1.65 -48.46 11.28
C ALA A 181 -1.25 -48.03 9.84
N HIS A 182 -1.79 -48.73 8.84
CA HIS A 182 -1.66 -48.37 7.43
C HIS A 182 -2.31 -47.03 7.05
N GLU A 183 -3.23 -46.48 7.85
CA GLU A 183 -3.74 -45.11 7.60
C GLU A 183 -2.65 -44.04 7.82
N ARG A 184 -1.57 -44.38 8.54
CA ARG A 184 -0.39 -43.50 8.77
C ARG A 184 -0.77 -42.07 9.14
N SER A 185 -1.75 -41.95 10.04
CA SER A 185 -2.18 -40.67 10.60
C SER A 185 -1.11 -40.10 11.53
N LEU A 186 -1.14 -38.78 11.72
CA LEU A 186 -0.18 -38.08 12.58
C LEU A 186 -0.15 -38.63 14.01
N ASN A 187 -1.33 -38.99 14.55
CA ASN A 187 -1.45 -39.55 15.89
C ASN A 187 -0.87 -40.95 15.99
N ILE A 188 -1.05 -41.80 14.96
CA ILE A 188 -0.52 -43.17 14.93
C ILE A 188 1.01 -43.12 14.89
N ASP A 189 1.59 -42.37 13.96
CA ASP A 189 3.04 -42.27 13.81
C ASP A 189 3.69 -41.71 15.10
N PHE A 190 3.07 -40.71 15.73
CA PHE A 190 3.51 -40.21 17.03
C PHE A 190 3.45 -41.29 18.12
N LEU A 191 2.32 -42.00 18.24
CA LEU A 191 2.15 -43.05 19.25
C LEU A 191 3.18 -44.16 19.08
N LEU A 192 3.47 -44.59 17.84
CA LEU A 192 4.45 -45.63 17.57
C LEU A 192 5.88 -45.19 17.94
N GLY A 193 6.24 -43.93 17.69
CA GLY A 193 7.50 -43.37 18.17
C GLY A 193 7.57 -43.22 19.69
N TYR A 194 6.46 -42.81 20.31
CA TYR A 194 6.34 -42.70 21.75
C TYR A 194 6.52 -44.06 22.43
N LEU A 195 5.85 -45.08 21.89
CA LEU A 195 5.94 -46.46 22.37
C LEU A 195 7.36 -47.00 22.19
N LYS A 196 8.03 -46.73 21.07
CA LYS A 196 9.44 -47.13 20.87
C LYS A 196 10.35 -46.65 22.01
N GLN A 197 10.17 -45.41 22.49
CA GLN A 197 10.93 -44.89 23.64
C GLN A 197 10.43 -45.41 25.00
N LEU A 198 9.14 -45.75 25.11
CA LEU A 198 8.53 -46.24 26.35
C LEU A 198 8.82 -47.71 26.64
N LEU A 199 8.83 -48.57 25.62
CA LEU A 199 8.94 -50.02 25.76
C LEU A 199 10.18 -50.49 26.55
N PRO A 200 11.38 -49.89 26.38
CA PRO A 200 12.53 -50.22 27.23
C PRO A 200 12.30 -49.93 28.73
N LYS A 201 11.42 -48.98 29.06
CA LYS A 201 11.06 -48.60 30.45
C LYS A 201 9.87 -49.39 30.98
N ARG A 202 9.08 -50.02 30.11
CA ARG A 202 7.89 -50.83 30.40
C ARG A 202 7.99 -52.22 29.76
N PRO A 203 8.93 -53.08 30.19
CA PRO A 203 9.11 -54.43 29.64
C PRO A 203 7.86 -55.32 29.80
N ASP A 204 6.95 -54.95 30.70
CA ASP A 204 5.67 -55.64 30.94
C ASP A 204 4.59 -55.31 29.90
N LEU A 205 4.67 -54.14 29.24
CA LEU A 205 3.70 -53.66 28.27
C LEU A 205 3.85 -54.40 26.94
N LYS A 206 2.75 -55.00 26.45
CA LYS A 206 2.67 -55.61 25.12
C LYS A 206 2.11 -54.62 24.11
N VAL A 207 2.67 -54.58 22.90
CA VAL A 207 2.16 -53.77 21.78
C VAL A 207 1.85 -54.66 20.58
N ILE A 208 0.67 -54.50 20.02
CA ILE A 208 0.26 -55.18 18.80
C ILE A 208 -0.05 -54.09 17.77
N VAL A 209 0.62 -54.13 16.63
CA VAL A 209 0.37 -53.20 15.51
C VAL A 209 -0.35 -53.98 14.42
N THR A 210 -1.47 -53.46 13.92
CA THR A 210 -2.19 -54.12 12.81
C THR A 210 -2.11 -53.28 11.54
N SER A 211 -2.05 -53.95 10.40
CA SER A 211 -2.05 -53.31 9.09
C SER A 211 -2.90 -54.10 8.09
N ALA A 212 -3.54 -53.37 7.17
CA ALA A 212 -4.25 -53.97 6.03
C ALA A 212 -3.37 -54.11 4.78
N THR A 213 -2.19 -53.48 4.77
CA THR A 213 -1.23 -53.46 3.66
C THR A 213 0.08 -54.15 4.02
N ILE A 214 0.85 -54.50 3.00
CA ILE A 214 2.15 -55.19 3.11
C ILE A 214 3.28 -54.25 3.62
N ASP A 215 2.97 -53.04 4.09
CA ASP A 215 3.94 -52.13 4.75
C ASP A 215 4.41 -52.63 6.14
N ALA A 216 4.25 -53.93 6.41
CA ALA A 216 4.62 -54.62 7.64
C ALA A 216 6.13 -54.47 7.96
N ASP A 217 6.95 -54.46 6.91
CA ASP A 217 8.40 -54.37 7.04
C ASP A 217 8.86 -53.07 7.68
N ARG A 218 8.20 -51.93 7.39
CA ARG A 218 8.54 -50.65 8.02
C ARG A 218 8.21 -50.68 9.50
N PHE A 219 7.05 -51.20 9.89
CA PHE A 219 6.70 -51.37 11.29
C PHE A 219 7.64 -52.34 12.01
N SER A 220 8.05 -53.43 11.35
CA SER A 220 8.97 -54.42 11.93
C SER A 220 10.34 -53.81 12.18
N LYS A 221 10.91 -53.13 11.18
CA LYS A 221 12.17 -52.39 11.30
C LYS A 221 12.12 -51.33 12.41
N HIS A 222 11.01 -50.59 12.50
CA HIS A 222 10.80 -49.59 13.56
C HIS A 222 10.91 -50.18 14.97
N PHE A 223 10.41 -51.40 15.17
CA PHE A 223 10.46 -52.12 16.45
C PHE A 223 11.53 -53.24 16.48
N ASP A 224 12.71 -52.97 15.92
CA ASP A 224 13.91 -53.84 16.01
C ASP A 224 13.71 -55.26 15.46
N GLY A 225 12.96 -55.40 14.36
CA GLY A 225 12.68 -56.70 13.73
C GLY A 225 11.54 -57.46 14.41
N ALA A 226 10.53 -56.75 14.92
CA ALA A 226 9.35 -57.39 15.54
C ALA A 226 8.68 -58.40 14.58
N PRO A 227 8.22 -59.56 15.08
CA PRO A 227 7.63 -60.59 14.24
C PRO A 227 6.37 -60.10 13.52
N VAL A 228 6.31 -60.40 12.22
CA VAL A 228 5.16 -60.13 11.36
C VAL A 228 4.39 -61.44 11.15
N ILE A 229 3.10 -61.41 11.44
CA ILE A 229 2.18 -62.53 11.15
C ILE A 229 1.20 -62.09 10.09
N GLU A 230 1.19 -62.80 8.97
CA GLU A 230 0.26 -62.56 7.87
C GLU A 230 -0.98 -63.46 8.00
N VAL A 231 -2.14 -62.81 8.00
CA VAL A 231 -3.45 -63.43 7.99
C VAL A 231 -4.06 -63.22 6.61
N SER A 232 -3.91 -64.22 5.75
CA SER A 232 -4.53 -64.25 4.42
C SER A 232 -6.05 -64.21 4.53
N GLY A 233 -6.69 -63.22 3.90
CA GLY A 233 -8.14 -63.09 3.88
C GLY A 233 -8.82 -64.15 3.00
N ARG A 234 -10.14 -64.33 3.19
CA ARG A 234 -11.02 -64.99 2.20
C ARG A 234 -11.56 -63.92 1.25
N MET A 235 -10.71 -63.35 0.38
CA MET A 235 -11.22 -62.50 -0.69
C MET A 235 -11.52 -63.34 -1.92
N TYR A 236 -12.71 -63.12 -2.48
CA TYR A 236 -13.06 -63.65 -3.79
C TYR A 236 -12.22 -62.93 -4.86
N PRO A 237 -11.83 -63.61 -5.95
CA PRO A 237 -11.09 -62.99 -7.04
C PRO A 237 -11.79 -61.72 -7.57
N VAL A 238 -10.99 -60.66 -7.79
CA VAL A 238 -11.43 -59.41 -8.40
C VAL A 238 -10.80 -59.29 -9.78
N GLU A 239 -11.63 -59.21 -10.82
CA GLU A 239 -11.18 -58.88 -12.18
C GLU A 239 -10.94 -57.38 -12.27
N VAL A 240 -9.74 -56.96 -12.68
CA VAL A 240 -9.40 -55.54 -12.87
C VAL A 240 -9.43 -55.22 -14.37
N ARG A 241 -10.22 -54.21 -14.75
CA ARG A 241 -10.31 -53.71 -16.13
C ARG A 241 -9.80 -52.27 -16.17
N TYR A 242 -8.86 -51.98 -17.05
CA TYR A 242 -8.39 -50.61 -17.31
C TYR A 242 -9.15 -50.04 -18.51
N ARG A 243 -9.77 -48.88 -18.32
CA ARG A 243 -10.55 -48.15 -19.34
C ARG A 243 -10.18 -46.66 -19.25
N PRO A 244 -9.05 -46.21 -19.83
CA PRO A 244 -8.73 -44.78 -19.86
C PRO A 244 -9.83 -43.99 -20.58
N LEU A 245 -9.97 -42.71 -20.25
CA LEU A 245 -10.87 -41.79 -20.93
C LEU A 245 -10.50 -41.71 -22.42
N GLN A 246 -11.49 -41.75 -23.30
CA GLN A 246 -11.25 -41.68 -24.76
C GLN A 246 -11.11 -40.23 -25.22
N GLU A 247 -10.24 -39.97 -26.21
CA GLU A 247 -10.26 -38.72 -26.96
C GLU A 247 -11.40 -38.80 -27.99
N THR A 248 -12.35 -37.87 -27.99
CA THR A 248 -13.44 -37.90 -28.98
C THR A 248 -12.96 -37.37 -30.33
N GLU A 249 -13.26 -38.12 -31.40
CA GLU A 249 -12.78 -37.82 -32.77
C GLU A 249 -13.34 -36.52 -33.36
N GLU A 250 -14.40 -35.93 -32.79
CA GLU A 250 -15.11 -34.79 -33.38
C GLU A 250 -14.69 -33.40 -32.85
N ASP A 251 -13.97 -33.28 -31.71
CA ASP A 251 -13.73 -31.95 -31.08
C ASP A 251 -12.36 -31.76 -30.39
N GLU A 252 -11.39 -32.68 -30.50
CA GLU A 252 -10.13 -32.66 -29.69
C GLU A 252 -10.40 -32.54 -28.16
N GLN A 253 -11.58 -32.94 -27.69
CA GLN A 253 -11.99 -32.86 -26.28
C GLN A 253 -11.97 -34.25 -25.65
N GLU A 254 -11.34 -34.37 -24.48
CA GLU A 254 -11.37 -35.63 -23.71
C GLU A 254 -12.82 -35.96 -23.28
N GLU A 255 -13.20 -37.24 -23.36
CA GLU A 255 -14.43 -37.78 -22.77
C GLU A 255 -14.55 -37.32 -21.30
N THR A 256 -15.71 -36.80 -20.90
CA THR A 256 -15.90 -36.35 -19.52
C THR A 256 -15.93 -37.53 -18.55
N MET A 257 -15.44 -37.32 -17.33
CA MET A 257 -15.43 -38.35 -16.29
C MET A 257 -16.84 -38.91 -16.02
N GLU A 258 -17.86 -38.05 -16.06
CA GLU A 258 -19.25 -38.44 -15.86
C GLU A 258 -19.76 -39.37 -16.98
N ALA A 259 -19.39 -39.13 -18.24
CA ALA A 259 -19.74 -39.98 -19.38
C ALA A 259 -19.07 -41.36 -19.25
N ALA A 260 -17.78 -41.41 -18.94
CA ALA A 260 -17.05 -42.67 -18.75
C ALA A 260 -17.62 -43.50 -17.57
N ILE A 261 -18.07 -42.85 -16.50
CA ILE A 261 -18.76 -43.52 -15.39
C ILE A 261 -20.11 -44.10 -15.84
N LEU A 262 -20.90 -43.37 -16.63
CA LEU A 262 -22.18 -43.85 -17.16
C LEU A 262 -21.98 -45.12 -17.99
N ASP A 263 -21.04 -45.09 -18.94
CA ASP A 263 -20.75 -46.25 -19.78
C ASP A 263 -20.28 -47.45 -18.97
N ALA A 264 -19.40 -47.23 -17.99
CA ALA A 264 -18.96 -48.29 -17.10
C ALA A 264 -20.13 -48.86 -16.26
N VAL A 265 -21.05 -48.02 -15.79
CA VAL A 265 -22.26 -48.47 -15.09
C VAL A 265 -23.14 -49.32 -16.01
N ASP A 266 -23.30 -48.94 -17.26
CA ASP A 266 -24.12 -49.67 -18.24
C ASP A 266 -23.52 -51.03 -18.58
N ASP A 267 -22.22 -51.09 -18.84
CA ASP A 267 -21.50 -52.34 -19.10
C ASP A 267 -21.60 -53.29 -17.91
N LEU A 268 -21.35 -52.79 -16.70
CA LEU A 268 -21.50 -53.57 -15.46
C LEU A 268 -22.95 -53.98 -15.19
N SER A 269 -23.93 -53.24 -15.71
CA SER A 269 -25.35 -53.58 -15.63
C SER A 269 -25.75 -54.69 -16.57
N ARG A 270 -25.11 -54.81 -17.73
CA ARG A 270 -25.30 -55.92 -18.69
C ARG A 270 -24.73 -57.25 -18.18
N LEU A 271 -23.72 -57.23 -17.32
CA LEU A 271 -23.06 -58.44 -16.78
C LEU A 271 -23.86 -59.20 -15.71
N GLY A 272 -24.96 -58.63 -15.20
CA GLY A 272 -25.83 -59.26 -14.19
C GLY A 272 -25.84 -58.52 -12.85
N GLY A 273 -26.67 -58.97 -11.90
CA GLY A 273 -26.99 -58.30 -10.63
C GLY A 273 -25.79 -58.01 -9.69
N GLY A 274 -26.04 -57.19 -8.66
CA GLY A 274 -25.03 -56.72 -7.70
C GLY A 274 -24.90 -55.18 -7.69
N ASP A 275 -24.46 -54.62 -6.56
CA ASP A 275 -24.36 -53.17 -6.38
C ASP A 275 -23.02 -52.63 -6.89
N ILE A 276 -23.04 -51.36 -7.32
CA ILE A 276 -21.88 -50.63 -7.85
C ILE A 276 -21.42 -49.60 -6.83
N LEU A 277 -20.11 -49.57 -6.54
CA LEU A 277 -19.46 -48.52 -5.77
C LEU A 277 -18.56 -47.68 -6.67
N VAL A 278 -18.81 -46.38 -6.76
CA VAL A 278 -18.02 -45.45 -7.57
C VAL A 278 -17.19 -44.56 -6.65
N PHE A 279 -15.87 -44.54 -6.83
CA PHE A 279 -14.98 -43.67 -6.07
C PHE A 279 -14.76 -42.33 -6.78
N LEU A 280 -15.10 -41.24 -6.10
CA LEU A 280 -14.98 -39.86 -6.60
C LEU A 280 -14.17 -38.99 -5.62
N PRO A 281 -13.50 -37.92 -6.10
CA PRO A 281 -12.60 -37.14 -5.26
C PRO A 281 -13.33 -36.23 -4.25
N GLY A 282 -14.59 -35.86 -4.47
CA GLY A 282 -15.30 -34.92 -3.60
C GLY A 282 -16.82 -34.85 -3.76
N GLU A 283 -17.46 -34.02 -2.94
CA GLU A 283 -18.92 -33.85 -2.91
C GLU A 283 -19.47 -33.28 -4.23
N ARG A 284 -18.74 -32.35 -4.86
CA ARG A 284 -19.17 -31.74 -6.12
C ARG A 284 -19.26 -32.82 -7.21
N GLU A 285 -18.19 -33.58 -7.38
CA GLU A 285 -18.09 -34.63 -8.39
C GLU A 285 -19.13 -35.74 -8.15
N ILE A 286 -19.40 -36.08 -6.88
CA ILE A 286 -20.51 -37.00 -6.50
C ILE A 286 -21.87 -36.48 -6.94
N ARG A 287 -22.16 -35.19 -6.72
CA ARG A 287 -23.45 -34.61 -7.12
C ARG A 287 -23.59 -34.52 -8.63
N ASP A 288 -22.55 -34.05 -9.31
CA ASP A 288 -22.52 -33.91 -10.77
C ASP A 288 -22.73 -35.30 -11.41
N THR A 289 -22.01 -36.32 -10.95
CA THR A 289 -22.20 -37.72 -11.39
C THR A 289 -23.60 -38.26 -11.07
N ALA A 290 -24.14 -37.97 -9.88
CA ALA A 290 -25.50 -38.38 -9.52
C ALA A 290 -26.57 -37.74 -10.42
N GLU A 291 -26.40 -36.48 -10.82
CA GLU A 291 -27.32 -35.81 -11.73
C GLU A 291 -27.28 -36.46 -13.13
N HIS A 292 -26.10 -36.74 -13.65
CA HIS A 292 -25.93 -37.44 -14.94
C HIS A 292 -26.55 -38.83 -14.90
N LEU A 293 -26.29 -39.63 -13.85
CA LEU A 293 -26.92 -40.94 -13.66
C LEU A 293 -28.45 -40.84 -13.55
N ARG A 294 -28.98 -39.83 -12.86
CA ARG A 294 -30.44 -39.62 -12.77
C ARG A 294 -31.04 -39.30 -14.14
N LYS A 295 -30.40 -38.44 -14.93
CA LYS A 295 -30.84 -38.12 -16.31
C LYS A 295 -30.78 -39.35 -17.21
N HIS A 296 -29.73 -40.16 -17.07
CA HIS A 296 -29.54 -41.40 -17.83
C HIS A 296 -30.56 -42.50 -17.45
N HIS A 297 -31.13 -42.47 -16.25
CA HIS A 297 -32.16 -43.40 -15.77
C HIS A 297 -31.80 -44.91 -15.88
N PRO A 298 -30.69 -45.36 -15.26
CA PRO A 298 -30.33 -46.78 -15.23
C PRO A 298 -31.47 -47.61 -14.62
N LYS A 299 -31.90 -48.67 -15.34
CA LYS A 299 -33.11 -49.44 -15.02
C LYS A 299 -33.05 -50.03 -13.61
N GLY A 300 -34.01 -49.65 -12.76
CA GLY A 300 -34.18 -50.22 -11.42
C GLY A 300 -33.03 -49.92 -10.44
N ALA A 301 -32.22 -48.89 -10.71
CA ALA A 301 -31.09 -48.52 -9.89
C ALA A 301 -31.38 -47.32 -8.96
N GLU A 302 -30.96 -47.43 -7.70
CA GLU A 302 -31.01 -46.40 -6.67
C GLU A 302 -29.64 -45.71 -6.54
N ILE A 303 -29.60 -44.39 -6.73
CA ILE A 303 -28.35 -43.61 -6.71
C ILE A 303 -28.15 -42.97 -5.34
N LEU A 304 -27.12 -43.41 -4.62
CA LEU A 304 -26.88 -43.07 -3.21
C LEU A 304 -25.52 -42.37 -3.03
N PRO A 305 -25.47 -41.12 -2.55
CA PRO A 305 -24.20 -40.47 -2.23
C PRO A 305 -23.64 -40.96 -0.88
N LEU A 306 -22.31 -41.00 -0.74
CA LEU A 306 -21.60 -41.35 0.48
C LEU A 306 -20.33 -40.51 0.68
N PHE A 307 -20.41 -39.43 1.45
CA PHE A 307 -19.27 -38.59 1.83
C PHE A 307 -19.42 -38.07 3.27
N ALA A 308 -18.30 -37.65 3.87
CA ALA A 308 -18.22 -37.39 5.31
C ALA A 308 -19.20 -36.32 5.85
N ARG A 309 -19.62 -35.37 5.01
CA ARG A 309 -20.52 -34.27 5.40
C ARG A 309 -22.00 -34.65 5.42
N LEU A 310 -22.38 -35.81 4.87
CA LEU A 310 -23.76 -36.27 4.85
C LEU A 310 -24.32 -36.45 6.26
N SER A 311 -25.65 -36.27 6.40
CA SER A 311 -26.35 -36.56 7.64
C SER A 311 -26.19 -38.04 8.02
N ILE A 312 -26.27 -38.36 9.32
CA ILE A 312 -26.20 -39.77 9.78
C ILE A 312 -27.30 -40.61 9.13
N GLU A 313 -28.50 -40.04 8.98
CA GLU A 313 -29.63 -40.75 8.36
C GLU A 313 -29.34 -41.08 6.89
N ASP A 314 -28.75 -40.15 6.14
CA ASP A 314 -28.37 -40.38 4.73
C ASP A 314 -27.22 -41.37 4.60
N GLN A 315 -26.21 -41.31 5.47
CA GLN A 315 -25.15 -42.32 5.50
C GLN A 315 -25.73 -43.72 5.82
N GLN A 316 -26.75 -43.79 6.69
CA GLN A 316 -27.39 -45.05 7.05
C GLN A 316 -28.17 -45.70 5.89
N LYS A 317 -28.68 -44.91 4.93
CA LYS A 317 -29.40 -45.45 3.76
C LYS A 317 -28.55 -46.43 2.96
N VAL A 318 -27.24 -46.19 2.87
CA VAL A 318 -26.28 -47.06 2.16
C VAL A 318 -26.17 -48.46 2.78
N PHE A 319 -26.51 -48.64 4.06
CA PHE A 319 -26.48 -49.95 4.73
C PHE A 319 -27.82 -50.68 4.72
N ARG A 320 -28.91 -50.01 4.34
CA ARG A 320 -30.23 -50.65 4.30
C ARG A 320 -30.35 -51.53 3.05
N PRO A 321 -30.96 -52.72 3.15
CA PRO A 321 -31.27 -53.54 1.97
C PRO A 321 -32.19 -52.74 1.02
N SER A 322 -31.94 -52.80 -0.28
CA SER A 322 -32.80 -52.22 -1.32
C SER A 322 -33.41 -53.32 -2.18
N GLY A 323 -34.59 -53.08 -2.76
CA GLY A 323 -35.27 -54.01 -3.66
C GLY A 323 -34.73 -54.00 -5.10
N GLY A 324 -33.84 -53.05 -5.42
CA GLY A 324 -33.17 -52.91 -6.71
C GLY A 324 -31.66 -52.74 -6.58
N ARG A 325 -30.96 -52.49 -7.68
CA ARG A 325 -29.51 -52.26 -7.70
C ARG A 325 -29.19 -50.93 -7.02
N ARG A 326 -28.15 -50.87 -6.20
CA ARG A 326 -27.63 -49.60 -5.66
C ARG A 326 -26.38 -49.16 -6.41
N ILE A 327 -26.31 -47.88 -6.74
CA ILE A 327 -25.11 -47.21 -7.24
C ILE A 327 -24.68 -46.22 -6.17
N VAL A 328 -23.64 -46.58 -5.43
CA VAL A 328 -23.12 -45.80 -4.32
C VAL A 328 -21.98 -44.93 -4.81
N LEU A 329 -22.15 -43.61 -4.77
CA LEU A 329 -21.15 -42.63 -5.19
C LEU A 329 -20.41 -42.13 -3.94
N ALA A 330 -19.15 -42.54 -3.76
CA ALA A 330 -18.43 -42.38 -2.51
C ALA A 330 -17.07 -41.68 -2.66
N THR A 331 -16.65 -40.96 -1.61
CA THR A 331 -15.24 -40.60 -1.46
C THR A 331 -14.43 -41.75 -0.84
N ASN A 332 -13.17 -41.50 -0.50
CA ASN A 332 -12.33 -42.40 0.30
C ASN A 332 -12.93 -42.82 1.67
N VAL A 333 -14.09 -42.30 2.09
CA VAL A 333 -14.82 -42.80 3.26
C VAL A 333 -15.14 -44.30 3.14
N ALA A 334 -15.41 -44.81 1.93
CA ALA A 334 -15.67 -46.23 1.68
C ALA A 334 -14.39 -47.09 1.52
N GLU A 335 -13.21 -46.47 1.47
CA GLU A 335 -11.94 -47.12 1.09
C GLU A 335 -11.34 -48.00 2.19
N THR A 336 -11.46 -47.64 3.47
CA THR A 336 -10.87 -48.39 4.60
C THR A 336 -11.91 -48.83 5.61
N SER A 337 -12.42 -47.90 6.42
CA SER A 337 -13.10 -48.18 7.70
C SER A 337 -14.60 -48.46 7.59
N LEU A 338 -15.18 -48.44 6.37
CA LEU A 338 -16.62 -48.64 6.15
C LEU A 338 -16.86 -49.76 5.14
N THR A 339 -17.71 -50.71 5.52
CA THR A 339 -18.05 -51.89 4.70
C THR A 339 -19.47 -51.70 4.15
N VAL A 340 -19.59 -51.24 2.90
CA VAL A 340 -20.90 -51.18 2.24
C VAL A 340 -21.31 -52.62 1.84
N PRO A 341 -22.47 -53.13 2.30
CA PRO A 341 -22.91 -54.48 1.96
C PRO A 341 -23.36 -54.55 0.50
N GLY A 342 -23.25 -55.72 -0.14
CA GLY A 342 -23.81 -55.99 -1.47
C GLY A 342 -23.00 -55.48 -2.67
N ILE A 343 -21.86 -54.83 -2.44
CA ILE A 343 -20.97 -54.35 -3.52
C ILE A 343 -20.35 -55.53 -4.26
N LYS A 344 -20.63 -55.60 -5.56
CA LYS A 344 -20.06 -56.58 -6.50
C LYS A 344 -19.22 -55.91 -7.59
N TYR A 345 -19.46 -54.64 -7.86
CA TYR A 345 -18.72 -53.89 -8.86
C TYR A 345 -18.14 -52.61 -8.27
N VAL A 346 -16.93 -52.24 -8.69
CA VAL A 346 -16.27 -50.98 -8.31
C VAL A 346 -15.91 -50.22 -9.58
N ILE A 347 -16.16 -48.91 -9.59
CA ILE A 347 -15.63 -47.98 -10.58
C ILE A 347 -14.67 -47.04 -9.84
N ASP A 348 -13.39 -47.07 -10.20
CA ASP A 348 -12.35 -46.25 -9.60
C ASP A 348 -11.88 -45.17 -10.58
N THR A 349 -12.19 -43.92 -10.27
CA THR A 349 -11.69 -42.75 -11.05
C THR A 349 -10.20 -42.52 -10.87
N GLY A 350 -9.57 -43.15 -9.86
CA GLY A 350 -8.14 -43.01 -9.61
C GLY A 350 -7.76 -41.69 -8.95
N LEU A 351 -8.72 -40.87 -8.54
CA LEU A 351 -8.49 -39.57 -7.92
C LEU A 351 -8.95 -39.56 -6.45
N ALA A 352 -8.31 -38.70 -5.65
CA ALA A 352 -8.74 -38.37 -4.30
C ALA A 352 -8.42 -36.91 -3.99
N ARG A 353 -9.25 -36.30 -3.14
CA ARG A 353 -8.92 -34.99 -2.56
C ARG A 353 -8.04 -35.18 -1.33
N VAL A 354 -6.83 -34.65 -1.37
CA VAL A 354 -5.79 -34.79 -0.36
C VAL A 354 -5.52 -33.43 0.28
N ASN A 355 -5.39 -33.41 1.61
CA ASN A 355 -4.95 -32.21 2.33
C ASN A 355 -3.42 -32.17 2.34
N ARG A 356 -2.84 -31.04 1.92
CA ARG A 356 -1.40 -30.76 1.96
C ARG A 356 -1.13 -29.41 2.61
N TYR A 357 -0.06 -29.35 3.37
CA TYR A 357 0.41 -28.14 4.03
C TYR A 357 1.54 -27.48 3.25
N SER A 358 1.33 -26.22 2.85
CA SER A 358 2.37 -25.42 2.23
C SER A 358 3.20 -24.71 3.30
N SER A 359 4.40 -25.21 3.60
CA SER A 359 5.32 -24.57 4.58
C SER A 359 5.73 -23.14 4.20
N ARG A 360 5.75 -22.81 2.90
CA ARG A 360 6.08 -21.45 2.43
C ARG A 360 4.96 -20.46 2.70
N ALA A 361 3.73 -20.83 2.37
CA ALA A 361 2.56 -19.96 2.55
C ALA A 361 1.95 -20.09 3.96
N LYS A 362 2.30 -21.15 4.69
CA LYS A 362 1.72 -21.58 5.98
C LYS A 362 0.22 -21.83 5.92
N VAL A 363 -0.26 -22.40 4.81
CA VAL A 363 -1.69 -22.64 4.54
C VAL A 363 -1.95 -24.09 4.17
N GLU A 364 -3.18 -24.54 4.46
CA GLU A 364 -3.71 -25.84 4.05
C GLU A 364 -4.24 -25.76 2.61
N GLN A 365 -3.95 -26.78 1.81
CA GLN A 365 -4.31 -26.90 0.41
C GLN A 365 -5.11 -28.20 0.21
N LEU A 366 -6.30 -28.09 -0.38
CA LEU A 366 -7.14 -29.25 -0.70
C LEU A 366 -7.07 -29.56 -2.20
N GLN A 367 -6.07 -30.35 -2.59
CA GLN A 367 -5.76 -30.67 -3.98
C GLN A 367 -6.40 -32.00 -4.40
N ILE A 368 -6.79 -32.12 -5.67
CA ILE A 368 -7.19 -33.40 -6.26
C ILE A 368 -5.93 -34.02 -6.86
N GLU A 369 -5.61 -35.24 -6.46
CA GLU A 369 -4.39 -35.94 -6.86
C GLU A 369 -4.69 -37.39 -7.27
N LYS A 370 -3.77 -38.02 -8.01
CA LYS A 370 -3.81 -39.44 -8.32
C LYS A 370 -3.57 -40.26 -7.03
N ILE A 371 -4.37 -41.30 -6.82
CA ILE A 371 -4.20 -42.20 -5.67
C ILE A 371 -3.00 -43.14 -5.85
N SER A 372 -2.43 -43.62 -4.74
CA SER A 372 -1.36 -44.63 -4.75
C SER A 372 -1.83 -46.00 -5.24
N GLN A 373 -0.89 -46.88 -5.60
CA GLN A 373 -1.19 -48.27 -5.96
C GLN A 373 -1.87 -49.02 -4.82
N ALA A 374 -1.42 -48.82 -3.57
CA ALA A 374 -2.03 -49.42 -2.39
C ALA A 374 -3.50 -48.99 -2.22
N ALA A 375 -3.81 -47.70 -2.36
CA ALA A 375 -5.18 -47.19 -2.31
C ALA A 375 -6.05 -47.78 -3.43
N ALA A 376 -5.54 -47.83 -4.66
CA ALA A 376 -6.24 -48.44 -5.80
C ALA A 376 -6.51 -49.95 -5.60
N ARG A 377 -5.58 -50.69 -4.97
CA ARG A 377 -5.79 -52.10 -4.58
C ARG A 377 -6.86 -52.22 -3.49
N GLN A 378 -6.86 -51.33 -2.50
CA GLN A 378 -7.89 -51.32 -1.44
C GLN A 378 -9.29 -50.99 -1.97
N ARG A 379 -9.40 -50.06 -2.94
CA ARG A 379 -10.65 -49.74 -3.64
C ARG A 379 -11.16 -50.94 -4.43
N ALA A 380 -10.30 -51.61 -5.19
CA ALA A 380 -10.65 -52.82 -5.92
C ALA A 380 -11.11 -53.95 -4.97
N GLY A 381 -10.46 -54.14 -3.82
CA GLY A 381 -10.86 -55.12 -2.81
C GLY A 381 -12.27 -54.92 -2.24
N ARG A 382 -12.93 -53.78 -2.48
CA ARG A 382 -14.30 -53.53 -2.00
C ARG A 382 -15.36 -54.38 -2.71
N CYS A 383 -15.12 -54.84 -3.93
CA CYS A 383 -16.02 -55.76 -4.64
C CYS A 383 -15.70 -57.26 -4.46
N GLY A 384 -14.57 -57.61 -3.82
CA GLY A 384 -14.14 -59.00 -3.61
C GLY A 384 -14.56 -59.63 -2.27
N ARG A 385 -15.52 -59.02 -1.56
CA ARG A 385 -15.85 -59.38 -0.16
C ARG A 385 -16.90 -60.46 0.01
N VAL A 386 -17.89 -60.53 -0.88
CA VAL A 386 -19.06 -61.43 -0.75
C VAL A 386 -19.11 -62.43 -1.91
N SER A 387 -18.60 -62.04 -3.08
CA SER A 387 -18.55 -62.86 -4.30
C SER A 387 -17.44 -62.35 -5.22
N ASN A 388 -17.17 -63.07 -6.31
CA ASN A 388 -16.30 -62.56 -7.38
C ASN A 388 -16.81 -61.20 -7.87
N GLY A 389 -15.91 -60.24 -8.00
CA GLY A 389 -16.23 -58.85 -8.33
C GLY A 389 -15.42 -58.33 -9.51
N ILE A 390 -15.85 -57.20 -10.08
CA ILE A 390 -15.13 -56.51 -11.15
C ILE A 390 -14.81 -55.09 -10.68
N CYS A 391 -13.57 -54.66 -10.88
CA CYS A 391 -13.13 -53.28 -10.66
C CYS A 391 -12.74 -52.66 -12.00
N VAL A 392 -13.47 -51.63 -12.41
CA VAL A 392 -13.16 -50.82 -13.59
C VAL A 392 -12.37 -49.60 -13.14
N ARG A 393 -11.15 -49.43 -13.66
CA ARG A 393 -10.29 -48.28 -13.42
C ARG A 393 -10.37 -47.34 -14.62
N LEU A 394 -10.78 -46.09 -14.39
CA LEU A 394 -10.93 -45.09 -15.46
C LEU A 394 -9.60 -44.42 -15.84
N TYR A 395 -8.53 -45.21 -15.86
CA TYR A 395 -7.16 -44.81 -16.16
C TYR A 395 -6.41 -46.02 -16.74
N SER A 396 -5.31 -45.78 -17.45
CA SER A 396 -4.53 -46.84 -18.09
C SER A 396 -3.73 -47.67 -17.07
N GLU A 397 -3.31 -48.87 -17.49
CA GLU A 397 -2.41 -49.71 -16.70
C GLU A 397 -1.02 -49.07 -16.55
N GLU A 398 -0.55 -48.37 -17.59
CA GLU A 398 0.69 -47.58 -17.53
C GLU A 398 0.61 -46.48 -16.46
N ASP A 399 -0.52 -45.77 -16.41
CA ASP A 399 -0.75 -44.75 -15.39
C ASP A 399 -0.73 -45.36 -13.98
N PHE A 400 -1.37 -46.53 -13.78
CA PHE A 400 -1.34 -47.26 -12.50
C PHE A 400 0.09 -47.64 -12.08
N ASN A 401 0.88 -48.19 -13.00
CA ASN A 401 2.25 -48.64 -12.73
C ASN A 401 3.20 -47.47 -12.44
N ALA A 402 2.93 -46.28 -13.00
CA ALA A 402 3.70 -45.06 -12.75
C ALA A 402 3.38 -44.38 -11.40
N ARG A 403 2.32 -44.77 -10.69
CA ARG A 403 1.94 -44.17 -9.40
C ARG A 403 2.83 -44.66 -8.26
N SER A 404 2.90 -43.86 -7.19
CA SER A 404 3.57 -44.26 -5.96
C SER A 404 2.95 -45.53 -5.38
N GLU A 405 3.79 -46.40 -4.81
CA GLU A 405 3.31 -47.66 -4.22
C GLU A 405 2.38 -47.40 -3.02
N PHE A 406 2.76 -46.45 -2.16
CA PHE A 406 2.03 -46.07 -0.95
C PHE A 406 1.63 -44.58 -0.96
N THR A 407 0.62 -44.25 -0.16
CA THR A 407 0.18 -42.88 0.09
C THR A 407 1.12 -42.19 1.08
N ASP A 408 1.47 -40.93 0.85
CA ASP A 408 2.30 -40.15 1.78
C ASP A 408 1.67 -40.12 3.19
N PRO A 409 2.44 -40.47 4.25
CA PRO A 409 1.96 -40.39 5.63
C PRO A 409 1.64 -38.93 6.01
N GLU A 410 0.67 -38.74 6.91
CA GLU A 410 0.18 -37.40 7.27
C GLU A 410 1.27 -36.49 7.86
N ILE A 411 2.25 -37.08 8.55
CA ILE A 411 3.39 -36.36 9.13
C ILE A 411 4.25 -35.61 8.09
N LEU A 412 4.25 -36.06 6.83
CA LEU A 412 5.01 -35.42 5.76
C LEU A 412 4.26 -34.29 5.04
N ARG A 413 2.96 -34.12 5.34
CA ARG A 413 2.08 -33.23 4.58
C ARG A 413 1.16 -32.35 5.44
N SER A 414 1.30 -32.38 6.76
CA SER A 414 0.53 -31.55 7.70
C SER A 414 1.43 -30.65 8.56
N SER A 415 0.85 -29.61 9.16
CA SER A 415 1.56 -28.77 10.14
C SER A 415 1.98 -29.57 11.38
N LEU A 416 3.21 -29.36 11.84
CA LEU A 416 3.79 -30.08 12.97
C LEU A 416 3.72 -29.34 14.32
N ALA A 417 3.18 -28.12 14.36
CA ALA A 417 3.20 -27.29 15.57
C ALA A 417 2.56 -28.00 16.79
N SER A 418 1.41 -28.66 16.61
CA SER A 418 0.74 -29.43 17.67
C SER A 418 1.59 -30.61 18.18
N VAL A 419 2.29 -31.30 17.26
CA VAL A 419 3.18 -32.41 17.58
C VAL A 419 4.38 -31.92 18.35
N ILE A 420 5.07 -30.90 17.85
CA ILE A 420 6.25 -30.31 18.48
C ILE A 420 5.91 -29.80 19.89
N LEU A 421 4.79 -29.10 20.06
CA LEU A 421 4.33 -28.61 21.36
C LEU A 421 4.10 -29.76 22.34
N ARG A 422 3.49 -30.85 21.88
CA ARG A 422 3.25 -32.04 22.69
C ARG A 422 4.55 -32.75 23.07
N MET A 423 5.51 -32.88 22.14
CA MET A 423 6.83 -33.47 22.42
C MET A 423 7.61 -32.65 23.44
N ALA A 424 7.59 -31.32 23.30
CA ALA A 424 8.25 -30.42 24.21
C ALA A 424 7.65 -30.52 25.63
N SER A 425 6.31 -30.55 25.75
CA SER A 425 5.61 -30.73 27.02
C SER A 425 5.91 -32.08 27.68
N LEU A 426 5.98 -33.17 26.90
CA LEU A 426 6.31 -34.52 27.38
C LEU A 426 7.81 -34.76 27.58
N LYS A 427 8.67 -33.80 27.22
CA LYS A 427 10.14 -33.90 27.28
C LYS A 427 10.67 -35.13 26.54
N LEU A 428 10.33 -35.24 25.25
CA LEU A 428 10.67 -36.39 24.39
C LEU A 428 11.95 -36.21 23.55
N GLY A 429 12.67 -35.09 23.74
CA GLY A 429 13.89 -34.78 23.00
C GLY A 429 13.65 -33.93 21.75
N ASP A 430 14.67 -33.82 20.91
CA ASP A 430 14.57 -33.12 19.63
C ASP A 430 13.67 -33.89 18.66
N VAL A 431 12.89 -33.15 17.86
CA VAL A 431 11.93 -33.72 16.91
C VAL A 431 12.62 -34.49 15.80
N SER A 432 13.83 -34.07 15.40
CA SER A 432 14.63 -34.75 14.37
C SER A 432 15.22 -36.08 14.83
N GLU A 433 15.41 -36.26 16.14
CA GLU A 433 15.93 -37.50 16.75
C GLU A 433 14.82 -38.44 17.23
N PHE A 434 13.57 -37.95 17.27
CA PHE A 434 12.46 -38.76 17.70
C PHE A 434 12.22 -39.89 16.70
N PRO A 435 11.98 -41.12 17.18
CA PRO A 435 11.83 -42.28 16.31
C PRO A 435 10.45 -42.24 15.65
N PHE A 436 10.30 -41.47 14.57
CA PHE A 436 9.19 -41.62 13.64
C PHE A 436 9.47 -42.78 12.69
N ILE A 437 8.42 -43.43 12.17
CA ILE A 437 8.58 -44.44 11.11
C ILE A 437 9.23 -43.79 9.88
N GLU A 438 8.72 -42.61 9.52
CA GLU A 438 9.31 -41.73 8.52
C GLU A 438 9.44 -40.33 9.12
N ALA A 439 10.66 -39.81 9.17
CA ALA A 439 10.92 -38.53 9.79
C ALA A 439 10.38 -37.38 8.92
N PRO A 440 9.76 -36.35 9.52
CA PRO A 440 9.34 -35.17 8.79
C PRO A 440 10.51 -34.38 8.22
N TYR A 441 10.28 -33.71 7.10
CA TYR A 441 11.27 -32.81 6.50
C TYR A 441 11.67 -31.69 7.47
N SER A 442 12.97 -31.37 7.54
CA SER A 442 13.51 -30.32 8.43
C SER A 442 12.82 -28.96 8.26
N ARG A 443 12.33 -28.66 7.05
CA ARG A 443 11.57 -27.44 6.76
C ARG A 443 10.23 -27.38 7.50
N LEU A 444 9.51 -28.49 7.60
CA LEU A 444 8.24 -28.57 8.35
C LEU A 444 8.48 -28.46 9.86
N ILE A 445 9.58 -29.03 10.36
CA ILE A 445 10.01 -28.89 11.76
C ILE A 445 10.29 -27.42 12.08
N ALA A 446 11.13 -26.77 11.27
CA ALA A 446 11.48 -25.36 11.44
C ALA A 446 10.24 -24.45 11.38
N ASP A 447 9.34 -24.70 10.44
CA ASP A 447 8.10 -23.96 10.31
C ASP A 447 7.17 -24.12 11.53
N GLY A 448 7.06 -25.35 12.05
CA GLY A 448 6.29 -25.63 13.27
C GLY A 448 6.85 -24.90 14.50
N TYR A 449 8.18 -24.85 14.67
CA TYR A 449 8.81 -24.03 15.71
C TYR A 449 8.56 -22.54 15.52
N GLN A 450 8.62 -22.02 14.29
CA GLN A 450 8.30 -20.62 14.00
C GLN A 450 6.85 -20.28 14.37
N LEU A 451 5.89 -21.17 14.09
CA LEU A 451 4.50 -20.96 14.51
C LEU A 451 4.37 -20.99 16.03
N LEU A 452 5.06 -21.89 16.73
CA LEU A 452 5.04 -21.91 18.19
C LEU A 452 5.71 -20.67 18.79
N GLN A 453 6.75 -20.13 18.17
CA GLN A 453 7.40 -18.88 18.56
C GLN A 453 6.46 -17.68 18.34
N GLU A 454 5.75 -17.65 17.20
CA GLU A 454 4.69 -16.67 16.91
C GLU A 454 3.62 -16.64 18.02
N LEU A 455 3.23 -17.81 18.51
CA LEU A 455 2.23 -17.94 19.58
C LEU A 455 2.80 -17.66 20.97
N GLY A 456 4.12 -17.48 21.10
CA GLY A 456 4.84 -17.34 22.37
C GLY A 456 4.92 -18.66 23.16
N ALA A 457 4.69 -19.80 22.51
CA ALA A 457 4.72 -21.14 23.11
C ALA A 457 6.14 -21.69 23.29
N VAL A 458 7.10 -21.22 22.49
CA VAL A 458 8.53 -21.51 22.62
C VAL A 458 9.35 -20.21 22.55
N ASP A 459 10.53 -20.21 23.17
CA ASP A 459 11.51 -19.12 23.05
C ASP A 459 12.41 -19.26 21.81
N ASP A 460 13.33 -18.30 21.62
CA ASP A 460 14.27 -18.28 20.49
C ASP A 460 15.23 -19.49 20.50
N GLN A 461 15.41 -20.13 21.66
CA GLN A 461 16.19 -21.36 21.83
C GLN A 461 15.33 -22.63 21.70
N ARG A 462 14.09 -22.52 21.21
CA ARG A 462 13.11 -23.61 21.01
C ARG A 462 12.67 -24.30 22.30
N ARG A 463 12.86 -23.67 23.46
CA ARG A 463 12.41 -24.20 24.76
C ARG A 463 10.96 -23.80 25.00
N ILE A 464 10.18 -24.73 25.53
CA ILE A 464 8.77 -24.48 25.85
C ILE A 464 8.63 -23.42 26.95
N THR A 465 7.77 -22.43 26.73
CA THR A 465 7.47 -21.36 27.69
C THR A 465 6.32 -21.75 28.63
N GLU A 466 5.99 -20.90 29.59
CA GLU A 466 4.79 -21.10 30.42
C GLU A 466 3.49 -21.07 29.59
N ILE A 467 3.41 -20.19 28.58
CA ILE A 467 2.31 -20.20 27.62
C ILE A 467 2.28 -21.54 26.88
N GLY A 468 3.43 -22.05 26.43
CA GLY A 468 3.53 -23.35 25.78
C GLY A 468 3.03 -24.50 26.66
N ASN A 469 3.40 -24.52 27.94
CA ASN A 469 2.92 -25.52 28.89
C ASN A 469 1.40 -25.45 29.08
N GLN A 470 0.83 -24.25 29.15
CA GLN A 470 -0.62 -24.06 29.25
C GLN A 470 -1.34 -24.50 27.97
N LEU A 471 -0.80 -24.15 26.80
CA LEU A 471 -1.34 -24.57 25.50
C LEU A 471 -1.34 -26.09 25.34
N ALA A 472 -0.27 -26.76 25.78
CA ALA A 472 -0.16 -28.20 25.68
C ALA A 472 -1.27 -28.96 26.43
N LYS A 473 -1.84 -28.37 27.49
CA LYS A 473 -2.98 -28.94 28.25
C LYS A 473 -4.30 -28.88 27.48
N LEU A 474 -4.42 -28.00 26.50
CA LEU A 474 -5.64 -27.84 25.70
C LEU A 474 -5.61 -28.83 24.53
N PRO A 475 -6.66 -29.65 24.33
CA PRO A 475 -6.73 -30.61 23.23
C PRO A 475 -7.18 -29.93 21.92
N LEU A 476 -6.49 -28.86 21.53
CA LEU A 476 -6.83 -27.97 20.42
C LEU A 476 -5.61 -27.67 19.56
N ASP A 477 -5.85 -27.10 18.38
CA ASP A 477 -4.79 -26.43 17.62
C ASP A 477 -4.16 -25.31 18.49
N PRO A 478 -2.82 -25.17 18.52
CA PRO A 478 -2.13 -24.16 19.32
C PRO A 478 -2.63 -22.72 19.10
N ARG A 479 -3.07 -22.38 17.88
CA ARG A 479 -3.63 -21.06 17.58
C ARG A 479 -4.92 -20.82 18.34
N ILE A 480 -5.85 -21.77 18.30
CA ILE A 480 -7.14 -21.70 19.03
C ILE A 480 -6.88 -21.67 20.53
N GLY A 481 -5.98 -22.53 21.03
CA GLY A 481 -5.57 -22.51 22.42
C GLY A 481 -5.02 -21.14 22.84
N ARG A 482 -4.24 -20.49 21.96
CA ARG A 482 -3.66 -19.16 22.23
C ARG A 482 -4.71 -18.07 22.35
N MET A 483 -5.81 -18.17 21.59
CA MET A 483 -6.96 -17.28 21.70
C MET A 483 -7.62 -17.43 23.08
N ILE A 484 -7.87 -18.66 23.53
CA ILE A 484 -8.48 -18.95 24.84
C ILE A 484 -7.60 -18.42 25.99
N LEU A 485 -6.27 -18.60 25.92
CA LEU A 485 -5.36 -18.06 26.93
C LEU A 485 -5.30 -16.52 26.90
N ALA A 486 -5.38 -15.91 25.72
CA ALA A 486 -5.43 -14.45 25.59
C ALA A 486 -6.69 -13.85 26.22
N ALA A 487 -7.81 -14.57 26.15
CA ALA A 487 -9.11 -14.13 26.64
C ALA A 487 -9.13 -13.82 28.15
N LYS A 488 -8.21 -14.42 28.93
CA LYS A 488 -8.01 -14.05 30.35
C LYS A 488 -7.59 -12.59 30.51
N ARG A 489 -6.65 -12.12 29.69
CA ARG A 489 -6.12 -10.74 29.76
C ARG A 489 -7.11 -9.71 29.21
N GLU A 490 -7.89 -10.11 28.22
CA GLU A 490 -8.91 -9.26 27.58
C GLU A 490 -10.27 -9.29 28.28
N SER A 491 -10.45 -10.13 29.30
CA SER A 491 -11.71 -10.34 30.02
C SER A 491 -12.88 -10.74 29.11
N CYS A 492 -12.64 -11.71 28.20
CA CYS A 492 -13.62 -12.18 27.20
C CYS A 492 -13.63 -13.72 27.07
N LEU A 493 -13.31 -14.43 28.16
CA LEU A 493 -13.17 -15.89 28.14
C LEU A 493 -14.49 -16.60 27.80
N LYS A 494 -15.64 -16.11 28.26
CA LYS A 494 -16.96 -16.70 27.96
C LYS A 494 -17.20 -16.76 26.45
N GLU A 495 -16.98 -15.64 25.77
CA GLU A 495 -17.19 -15.50 24.33
C GLU A 495 -16.14 -16.29 23.52
N ILE A 496 -14.87 -16.21 23.92
CA ILE A 496 -13.78 -16.91 23.21
C ILE A 496 -13.87 -18.43 23.38
N LEU A 497 -14.38 -18.95 24.50
CA LEU A 497 -14.64 -20.39 24.62
C LEU A 497 -15.70 -20.86 23.62
N ILE A 498 -16.76 -20.08 23.43
CA ILE A 498 -17.81 -20.38 22.44
C ILE A 498 -17.22 -20.35 21.03
N ILE A 499 -16.49 -19.30 20.68
CA ILE A 499 -15.90 -19.16 19.34
C ILE A 499 -14.82 -20.22 19.10
N GLY A 500 -13.90 -20.41 20.05
CA GLY A 500 -12.79 -21.36 19.94
C GLY A 500 -13.26 -22.81 19.85
N SER A 501 -14.33 -23.17 20.56
CA SER A 501 -14.96 -24.49 20.41
C SER A 501 -15.61 -24.66 19.03
N ALA A 502 -16.19 -23.60 18.45
CA ALA A 502 -16.76 -23.64 17.09
C ALA A 502 -15.66 -23.86 16.04
N LEU A 503 -14.55 -23.13 16.14
CA LEU A 503 -13.41 -23.21 15.22
C LEU A 503 -12.71 -24.57 15.24
N ALA A 504 -12.79 -25.29 16.36
CA ALA A 504 -12.16 -26.60 16.54
C ALA A 504 -12.98 -27.78 15.97
N MET A 505 -14.13 -27.50 15.36
CA MET A 505 -15.01 -28.49 14.76
C MET A 505 -15.59 -28.02 13.43
N GLN A 506 -16.35 -28.89 12.76
CA GLN A 506 -17.04 -28.50 11.53
C GLN A 506 -18.18 -27.52 11.83
N ASP A 507 -18.33 -26.51 10.97
CA ASP A 507 -19.40 -25.51 11.08
C ASP A 507 -20.79 -26.20 11.14
N PRO A 508 -21.63 -25.89 12.16
CA PRO A 508 -22.98 -26.42 12.27
C PRO A 508 -23.94 -25.96 11.17
N ARG A 509 -23.63 -24.89 10.44
CA ARG A 509 -24.43 -24.39 9.32
C ARG A 509 -24.35 -25.31 8.12
N GLU A 510 -25.51 -25.67 7.59
CA GLU A 510 -25.66 -26.46 6.38
C GLU A 510 -26.05 -25.54 5.22
N ARG A 511 -25.35 -25.66 4.09
CA ARG A 511 -25.69 -24.90 2.87
C ARG A 511 -25.82 -25.88 1.70
N PRO A 512 -26.93 -26.65 1.63
CA PRO A 512 -27.17 -27.56 0.50
C PRO A 512 -27.20 -26.77 -0.81
N MET A 513 -26.55 -27.26 -1.87
CA MET A 513 -26.48 -26.52 -3.14
C MET A 513 -27.87 -26.21 -3.74
N ASP A 514 -28.81 -27.14 -3.61
CA ASP A 514 -30.20 -27.05 -4.07
C ASP A 514 -31.06 -26.06 -3.26
N LYS A 515 -30.62 -25.70 -2.05
CA LYS A 515 -31.33 -24.77 -1.15
C LYS A 515 -30.40 -23.65 -0.67
N ARG A 516 -29.41 -23.30 -1.47
CA ARG A 516 -28.33 -22.39 -1.07
C ARG A 516 -28.85 -21.01 -0.71
N GLU A 517 -29.74 -20.45 -1.53
CA GLU A 517 -30.35 -19.14 -1.28
C GLU A 517 -31.21 -19.14 -0.01
N ALA A 518 -32.02 -20.18 0.19
CA ALA A 518 -32.84 -20.33 1.40
C ALA A 518 -31.97 -20.50 2.66
N ALA A 519 -30.87 -21.24 2.58
CA ALA A 519 -29.90 -21.38 3.67
C ALA A 519 -29.19 -20.05 3.96
N ASP A 520 -28.72 -19.34 2.93
CA ASP A 520 -28.08 -18.04 3.08
C ASP A 520 -29.05 -17.01 3.70
N GLN A 521 -30.33 -17.01 3.32
CA GLN A 521 -31.37 -16.17 3.91
C GLN A 521 -31.65 -16.54 5.38
N ALA A 522 -31.75 -17.84 5.69
CA ALA A 522 -31.96 -18.32 7.05
C ALA A 522 -30.75 -18.00 7.96
N HIS A 523 -29.54 -18.02 7.41
CA HIS A 523 -28.30 -17.71 8.14
C HIS A 523 -28.04 -16.20 8.28
N ALA A 524 -28.64 -15.37 7.44
CA ALA A 524 -28.44 -13.92 7.45
C ALA A 524 -28.76 -13.28 8.81
N LYS A 525 -29.76 -13.80 9.55
CA LYS A 525 -30.09 -13.32 10.90
C LYS A 525 -29.00 -13.57 11.95
N PHE A 526 -28.10 -14.52 11.69
CA PHE A 526 -26.94 -14.77 12.54
C PHE A 526 -25.71 -14.00 12.08
N ALA A 527 -25.77 -13.33 10.93
CA ALA A 527 -24.63 -12.61 10.40
C ALA A 527 -24.32 -11.38 11.27
N ASP A 528 -23.06 -10.98 11.24
CA ASP A 528 -22.62 -9.70 11.77
C ASP A 528 -21.90 -8.93 10.67
N GLU A 529 -22.13 -7.63 10.59
CA GLU A 529 -21.62 -6.80 9.51
C GLU A 529 -20.10 -6.57 9.58
N ARG A 530 -19.51 -6.81 10.76
CA ARG A 530 -18.09 -6.58 11.05
C ARG A 530 -17.30 -7.88 11.18
N SER A 531 -17.92 -8.99 11.57
CA SER A 531 -17.18 -10.20 11.96
C SER A 531 -17.96 -11.52 11.80
N ASP A 532 -17.40 -12.45 11.02
CA ASP A 532 -17.92 -13.81 10.97
C ASP A 532 -17.79 -14.54 12.33
N PHE A 533 -16.87 -14.13 13.22
CA PHE A 533 -16.73 -14.76 14.54
C PHE A 533 -17.92 -14.43 15.45
N MET A 534 -18.42 -13.20 15.39
CA MET A 534 -19.62 -12.78 16.14
C MET A 534 -20.86 -13.56 15.71
N SER A 535 -20.86 -14.10 14.49
CA SER A 535 -21.95 -14.95 14.02
C SER A 535 -22.08 -16.25 14.82
N PHE A 536 -20.97 -16.76 15.39
CA PHE A 536 -21.01 -17.93 16.27
C PHE A 536 -21.68 -17.59 17.60
N LEU A 537 -21.43 -16.42 18.19
CA LEU A 537 -22.11 -16.00 19.41
C LEU A 537 -23.63 -15.89 19.20
N LYS A 538 -24.06 -15.23 18.13
CA LYS A 538 -25.50 -15.12 17.78
C LYS A 538 -26.14 -16.49 17.54
N LEU A 539 -25.42 -17.39 16.90
CA LEU A 539 -25.89 -18.76 16.65
C LEU A 539 -25.98 -19.59 17.94
N TRP A 540 -25.01 -19.41 18.84
CA TRP A 540 -24.97 -20.04 20.14
C TRP A 540 -26.16 -19.60 21.00
N ASP A 541 -26.40 -18.29 21.09
CA ASP A 541 -27.52 -17.72 21.85
C ASP A 541 -28.86 -18.21 21.32
N PHE A 542 -29.03 -18.25 19.99
CA PHE A 542 -30.21 -18.83 19.35
C PHE A 542 -30.42 -20.30 19.76
N TYR A 543 -29.35 -21.10 19.77
CA TYR A 543 -29.46 -22.51 20.12
C TYR A 543 -29.74 -22.73 21.61
N GLU A 544 -29.09 -21.98 22.50
CA GLU A 544 -29.36 -22.04 23.95
C GLU A 544 -30.80 -21.61 24.26
N ASP A 545 -31.30 -20.55 23.63
CA ASP A 545 -32.70 -20.13 23.74
C ASP A 545 -33.66 -21.22 23.24
N ALA A 546 -33.40 -21.75 22.04
CA ALA A 546 -34.20 -22.83 21.47
C ALA A 546 -34.21 -24.09 22.35
N LEU A 547 -33.09 -24.40 23.01
CA LEU A 547 -32.94 -25.52 23.92
C LEU A 547 -33.66 -25.30 25.26
N LYS A 548 -33.58 -24.09 25.81
CA LYS A 548 -34.25 -23.67 27.06
C LYS A 548 -35.78 -23.61 26.91
N HIS A 549 -36.26 -23.25 25.72
CA HIS A 549 -37.67 -23.05 25.43
C HIS A 549 -38.29 -24.13 24.53
N LYS A 550 -37.60 -25.27 24.33
CA LYS A 550 -38.15 -26.38 23.54
C LYS A 550 -39.37 -26.99 24.23
N LYS A 551 -40.43 -27.25 23.45
CA LYS A 551 -41.58 -28.05 23.94
C LYS A 551 -41.27 -29.55 23.97
N SER A 552 -40.42 -30.00 23.04
CA SER A 552 -39.96 -31.39 22.92
C SER A 552 -38.63 -31.46 22.17
N ASN A 553 -37.94 -32.61 22.19
CA ASN A 553 -36.74 -32.80 21.36
C ASN A 553 -37.06 -32.73 19.85
N ARG A 554 -38.28 -33.11 19.43
CA ARG A 554 -38.72 -33.00 18.04
C ARG A 554 -38.91 -31.54 17.61
N ASP A 555 -39.42 -30.69 18.50
CA ASP A 555 -39.53 -29.25 18.29
C ASP A 555 -38.15 -28.61 18.06
N LEU A 556 -37.17 -28.96 18.89
CA LEU A 556 -35.79 -28.48 18.73
C LEU A 556 -35.15 -28.92 17.40
N LEU A 557 -35.34 -30.18 17.01
CA LEU A 557 -34.87 -30.70 15.71
C LEU A 557 -35.50 -29.93 14.54
N ASN A 558 -36.81 -29.69 14.59
CA ASN A 558 -37.51 -28.91 13.56
C ASN A 558 -36.98 -27.48 13.47
N LYS A 559 -36.75 -26.80 14.61
CA LYS A 559 -36.13 -25.47 14.62
C LYS A 559 -34.74 -25.48 14.00
N CYS A 560 -33.92 -26.49 14.25
CA CYS A 560 -32.60 -26.62 13.63
C CYS A 560 -32.72 -26.81 12.10
N HIS A 561 -33.59 -27.72 11.64
CA HIS A 561 -33.81 -27.97 10.21
C HIS A 561 -34.36 -26.75 9.46
N GLN A 562 -35.34 -26.03 10.03
CA GLN A 562 -35.88 -24.80 9.44
C GLN A 562 -34.82 -23.71 9.24
N ASN A 563 -33.75 -23.74 10.03
CA ASN A 563 -32.66 -22.78 9.96
C ASN A 563 -31.41 -23.34 9.27
N PHE A 564 -31.51 -24.51 8.63
CA PHE A 564 -30.39 -25.19 7.99
C PHE A 564 -29.20 -25.37 8.94
N LEU A 565 -29.47 -25.87 10.14
CA LEU A 565 -28.48 -26.16 11.17
C LEU A 565 -28.46 -27.65 11.50
N SER A 566 -27.26 -28.20 11.58
CA SER A 566 -27.04 -29.58 12.00
C SER A 566 -27.20 -29.71 13.52
N PHE A 567 -28.29 -30.31 13.98
CA PHE A 567 -28.55 -30.55 15.41
C PHE A 567 -27.39 -31.31 16.09
N LEU A 568 -26.80 -32.29 15.39
CA LEU A 568 -25.69 -33.06 15.91
C LEU A 568 -24.45 -32.19 16.14
N ARG A 569 -24.07 -31.36 15.16
CA ARG A 569 -22.91 -30.46 15.30
C ARG A 569 -23.13 -29.42 16.38
N LEU A 570 -24.35 -28.87 16.50
CA LEU A 570 -24.68 -27.96 17.61
C LEU A 570 -24.53 -28.63 18.98
N LYS A 571 -24.97 -29.88 19.11
CA LYS A 571 -24.78 -30.67 20.32
C LYS A 571 -23.30 -30.93 20.61
N GLU A 572 -22.53 -31.35 19.60
CA GLU A 572 -21.08 -31.57 19.72
C GLU A 572 -20.33 -30.29 20.09
N TRP A 573 -20.74 -29.14 19.54
CA TRP A 573 -20.20 -27.83 19.89
C TRP A 573 -20.41 -27.53 21.37
N ARG A 574 -21.61 -27.75 21.88
CA ARG A 574 -21.94 -27.55 23.29
C ARG A 574 -21.17 -28.48 24.22
N GLU A 575 -21.02 -29.75 23.84
CA GLU A 575 -20.22 -30.73 24.58
C GLU A 575 -18.73 -30.34 24.60
N LEU A 576 -18.18 -29.90 23.47
CA LEU A 576 -16.80 -29.41 23.39
C LEU A 576 -16.59 -28.16 24.23
N HIS A 577 -17.50 -27.20 24.16
CA HIS A 577 -17.49 -26.01 24.99
C HIS A 577 -17.47 -26.40 26.49
N GLY A 578 -18.35 -27.32 26.92
CA GLY A 578 -18.38 -27.80 28.30
C GLY A 578 -17.09 -28.47 28.75
N GLN A 579 -16.47 -29.29 27.89
CA GLN A 579 -15.16 -29.91 28.18
C GLN A 579 -14.05 -28.87 28.32
N LEU A 580 -13.97 -27.92 27.39
CA LEU A 580 -12.98 -26.85 27.45
C LEU A 580 -13.20 -25.96 28.66
N ALA A 581 -14.45 -25.64 29.00
CA ALA A 581 -14.82 -24.90 30.21
C ALA A 581 -14.34 -25.61 31.49
N GLY A 582 -14.45 -26.95 31.56
CA GLY A 582 -13.90 -27.74 32.64
C GLY A 582 -12.37 -27.65 32.72
N ILE A 583 -11.68 -27.86 31.59
CA ILE A 583 -10.20 -27.80 31.54
C ILE A 583 -9.69 -26.42 31.92
N VAL A 584 -10.32 -25.34 31.43
CA VAL A 584 -9.85 -23.98 31.72
C VAL A 584 -10.17 -23.58 33.16
N ALA A 585 -11.24 -24.11 33.75
CA ALA A 585 -11.52 -23.97 35.18
C ALA A 585 -10.45 -24.67 36.04
N ASP A 586 -10.02 -25.88 35.66
CA ASP A 586 -8.90 -26.59 36.30
C ASP A 586 -7.56 -25.85 36.14
N MET A 587 -7.44 -25.01 35.10
CA MET A 587 -6.33 -24.09 34.88
C MET A 587 -6.51 -22.72 35.58
N GLU A 588 -7.51 -22.59 36.44
CA GLU A 588 -7.83 -21.36 37.19
C GLU A 588 -8.16 -20.15 36.29
N LEU A 589 -8.71 -20.40 35.11
CA LEU A 589 -9.21 -19.37 34.20
C LEU A 589 -10.72 -19.19 34.45
N ARG A 590 -11.10 -18.03 34.97
CA ARG A 590 -12.50 -17.72 35.28
C ARG A 590 -13.18 -16.99 34.11
N PRO A 591 -14.42 -17.39 33.74
CA PRO A 591 -15.23 -16.63 32.79
C PRO A 591 -15.50 -15.21 33.29
N ASN A 592 -15.63 -14.26 32.36
CA ASN A 592 -16.03 -12.88 32.63
C ASN A 592 -17.50 -12.78 33.08
N GLU A 593 -17.78 -11.86 34.00
CA GLU A 593 -19.14 -11.59 34.50
C GLU A 593 -19.92 -10.65 33.58
N GLN A 594 -19.24 -9.63 33.03
CA GLN A 594 -19.80 -8.70 32.05
C GLN A 594 -19.52 -9.18 30.63
N GLU A 595 -20.47 -8.95 29.72
CA GLU A 595 -20.29 -9.29 28.30
C GLU A 595 -19.16 -8.47 27.68
N ALA A 596 -18.29 -9.15 26.92
CA ALA A 596 -17.13 -8.53 26.31
C ALA A 596 -17.51 -7.73 25.06
N GLY A 597 -16.89 -6.56 24.88
CA GLY A 597 -17.03 -5.75 23.68
C GLY A 597 -16.30 -6.35 22.46
N TYR A 598 -16.62 -5.82 21.28
CA TYR A 598 -16.03 -6.25 20.00
C TYR A 598 -14.51 -6.30 20.04
N ASP A 599 -13.87 -5.22 20.50
CA ASP A 599 -12.41 -5.09 20.48
C ASP A 599 -11.72 -6.08 21.43
N GLN A 600 -12.30 -6.36 22.61
CA GLN A 600 -11.76 -7.35 23.56
C GLN A 600 -11.73 -8.75 22.96
N ILE A 601 -12.83 -9.15 22.31
CA ILE A 601 -12.95 -10.44 21.63
C ILE A 601 -11.93 -10.52 20.49
N HIS A 602 -11.83 -9.47 19.66
CA HIS A 602 -10.97 -9.51 18.47
C HIS A 602 -9.48 -9.41 18.81
N ARG A 603 -9.08 -8.72 19.88
CA ARG A 603 -7.69 -8.77 20.39
C ARG A 603 -7.31 -10.17 20.89
N ALA A 604 -8.22 -10.86 21.59
CA ALA A 604 -7.98 -12.23 22.01
C ALA A 604 -7.88 -13.21 20.82
N LEU A 605 -8.75 -13.07 19.81
CA LEU A 605 -8.66 -13.85 18.57
C LEU A 605 -7.35 -13.57 17.80
N LEU A 606 -6.98 -12.30 17.66
CA LEU A 606 -5.79 -11.86 16.92
C LEU A 606 -4.50 -12.44 17.51
N ALA A 607 -4.44 -12.70 18.83
CA ALA A 607 -3.30 -13.33 19.48
C ALA A 607 -2.98 -14.74 18.95
N GLY A 608 -3.96 -15.46 18.38
CA GLY A 608 -3.75 -16.74 17.70
C GLY A 608 -3.67 -16.63 16.17
N LEU A 609 -3.94 -15.45 15.60
CA LEU A 609 -4.15 -15.24 14.17
C LEU A 609 -3.19 -14.19 13.55
N LEU A 610 -2.08 -13.87 14.22
CA LEU A 610 -1.09 -12.90 13.71
C LEU A 610 -0.57 -13.26 12.31
N GLY A 611 -0.38 -14.55 12.00
CA GLY A 611 -0.03 -15.01 10.67
C GLY A 611 -1.16 -14.99 9.63
N ASN A 612 -2.40 -14.69 10.01
CA ASN A 612 -3.60 -14.72 9.17
C ASN A 612 -4.25 -13.32 9.02
N ILE A 613 -3.45 -12.26 9.13
CA ILE A 613 -3.89 -10.88 8.87
C ILE A 613 -3.76 -10.55 7.38
N GLY A 614 -4.59 -9.61 6.91
CA GLY A 614 -4.53 -9.09 5.56
C GLY A 614 -4.80 -7.59 5.48
N PHE A 615 -4.05 -6.94 4.59
CA PHE A 615 -4.17 -5.53 4.24
C PHE A 615 -4.69 -5.39 2.81
N LYS A 616 -5.73 -4.59 2.62
CA LYS A 616 -6.21 -4.22 1.29
C LYS A 616 -5.43 -3.00 0.78
N ASP A 617 -4.68 -3.21 -0.30
CA ASP A 617 -3.95 -2.14 -0.99
C ASP A 617 -4.71 -1.72 -2.27
N GLY A 618 -5.15 -0.47 -2.33
CA GLY A 618 -5.94 0.08 -3.43
C GLY A 618 -7.30 -0.60 -3.66
N GLU A 619 -7.70 -0.70 -4.93
CA GLU A 619 -9.01 -1.22 -5.36
C GLU A 619 -9.02 -2.73 -5.68
N ALA A 620 -7.90 -3.43 -5.48
CA ALA A 620 -7.81 -4.86 -5.77
C ALA A 620 -8.83 -5.67 -4.94
N GLU A 621 -9.37 -6.74 -5.53
CA GLU A 621 -10.25 -7.68 -4.81
C GLU A 621 -9.48 -8.61 -3.86
N SER A 622 -8.15 -8.64 -3.96
CA SER A 622 -7.27 -9.45 -3.10
C SER A 622 -6.69 -8.65 -1.95
N TYR A 623 -6.43 -9.32 -0.83
CA TYR A 623 -5.70 -8.80 0.32
C TYR A 623 -4.25 -9.26 0.26
N LEU A 624 -3.32 -8.36 0.60
CA LEU A 624 -1.93 -8.71 0.89
C LEU A 624 -1.87 -9.27 2.31
N GLY A 625 -1.54 -10.54 2.44
CA GLY A 625 -1.37 -11.23 3.72
C GLY A 625 0.08 -11.24 4.20
N ALA A 626 0.27 -11.77 5.41
CA ALA A 626 1.59 -12.03 5.96
C ALA A 626 2.43 -12.87 4.99
N ARG A 627 3.74 -12.59 4.91
CA ARG A 627 4.71 -13.33 4.07
C ARG A 627 4.47 -13.15 2.56
N GLY A 628 3.77 -12.09 2.17
CA GLY A 628 3.56 -11.71 0.77
C GLY A 628 2.51 -12.54 0.03
N ILE A 629 1.71 -13.36 0.74
CA ILE A 629 0.63 -14.12 0.12
C ILE A 629 -0.51 -13.17 -0.30
N ARG A 630 -1.28 -13.57 -1.32
CA ARG A 630 -2.49 -12.87 -1.73
C ARG A 630 -3.70 -13.77 -1.57
N PHE A 631 -4.72 -13.29 -0.87
CA PHE A 631 -5.94 -14.06 -0.61
C PHE A 631 -7.22 -13.25 -0.85
N HIS A 632 -8.34 -13.95 -1.00
CA HIS A 632 -9.66 -13.36 -1.18
C HIS A 632 -10.59 -13.75 -0.02
N ILE A 633 -11.52 -12.86 0.35
CA ILE A 633 -12.56 -13.21 1.32
C ILE A 633 -13.49 -14.26 0.71
N ALA A 634 -13.75 -15.34 1.45
CA ALA A 634 -14.60 -16.43 0.98
C ALA A 634 -16.02 -15.96 0.64
N PRO A 635 -16.66 -16.54 -0.39
CA PRO A 635 -17.99 -16.12 -0.83
C PRO A 635 -19.08 -16.09 0.25
N GLY A 636 -18.96 -16.93 1.27
CA GLY A 636 -19.97 -17.08 2.32
C GLY A 636 -19.81 -16.14 3.53
N SER A 637 -18.80 -15.28 3.54
CA SER A 637 -18.54 -14.29 4.60
C SER A 637 -19.37 -13.02 4.40
N SER A 638 -19.85 -12.41 5.49
CA SER A 638 -20.55 -11.12 5.44
C SER A 638 -19.63 -9.97 4.98
N LEU A 639 -18.31 -10.12 5.17
CA LEU A 639 -17.32 -9.09 4.80
C LEU A 639 -16.98 -9.06 3.31
N LYS A 640 -17.43 -10.04 2.52
CA LYS A 640 -17.12 -10.11 1.06
C LYS A 640 -17.52 -8.83 0.32
N LYS A 641 -18.67 -8.25 0.69
CA LYS A 641 -19.19 -7.02 0.06
C LYS A 641 -18.52 -5.77 0.65
N ARG A 642 -18.33 -5.72 1.96
CA ARG A 642 -17.81 -4.52 2.66
C ARG A 642 -16.33 -4.26 2.42
N ARG A 643 -15.52 -5.31 2.30
CA ARG A 643 -14.08 -5.24 1.99
C ARG A 643 -13.28 -4.25 2.87
N PRO A 644 -13.26 -4.42 4.22
CA PRO A 644 -12.55 -3.50 5.11
C PRO A 644 -11.03 -3.49 4.87
N LYS A 645 -10.35 -2.40 5.24
CA LYS A 645 -8.93 -2.20 4.93
C LYS A 645 -8.00 -3.22 5.60
N TRP A 646 -8.29 -3.58 6.85
CA TRP A 646 -7.57 -4.60 7.61
C TRP A 646 -8.53 -5.70 8.04
N VAL A 647 -8.08 -6.94 7.86
CA VAL A 647 -8.82 -8.13 8.27
C VAL A 647 -7.93 -9.12 9.00
N MET A 648 -8.54 -9.93 9.85
CA MET A 648 -7.99 -11.22 10.27
C MET A 648 -8.88 -12.35 9.77
N ALA A 649 -8.31 -13.53 9.57
CA ALA A 649 -9.02 -14.73 9.13
C ALA A 649 -8.75 -15.91 10.07
N ALA A 650 -9.78 -16.69 10.41
CA ALA A 650 -9.65 -17.91 11.19
C ALA A 650 -8.77 -18.93 10.45
N GLU A 651 -9.03 -19.11 9.15
CA GLU A 651 -8.26 -20.00 8.29
C GLU A 651 -8.02 -19.39 6.90
N LEU A 652 -6.88 -19.73 6.33
CA LEU A 652 -6.54 -19.50 4.92
C LEU A 652 -6.46 -20.86 4.25
N MET A 653 -7.34 -21.11 3.27
CA MET A 653 -7.46 -22.40 2.60
C MET A 653 -7.39 -22.22 1.10
N GLU A 654 -6.51 -22.96 0.45
CA GLU A 654 -6.39 -22.97 -1.00
C GLU A 654 -7.27 -24.06 -1.61
N THR A 655 -8.20 -23.62 -2.47
CA THR A 655 -9.02 -24.51 -3.30
C THR A 655 -8.79 -24.20 -4.77
N ALA A 656 -9.60 -23.32 -5.37
CA ALA A 656 -9.34 -22.74 -6.70
C ALA A 656 -8.50 -21.45 -6.61
N LYS A 657 -8.63 -20.74 -5.49
CA LYS A 657 -7.82 -19.59 -5.08
C LYS A 657 -7.55 -19.73 -3.59
N LEU A 658 -6.64 -18.92 -3.06
CA LEU A 658 -6.47 -18.80 -1.62
C LEU A 658 -7.61 -17.98 -1.03
N TYR A 659 -8.45 -18.63 -0.21
CA TYR A 659 -9.61 -18.00 0.43
C TYR A 659 -9.42 -17.86 1.94
N ALA A 660 -9.76 -16.68 2.47
CA ALA A 660 -9.92 -16.43 3.89
C ALA A 660 -11.34 -16.75 4.36
N ARG A 661 -11.47 -17.54 5.42
CA ARG A 661 -12.74 -17.92 6.03
C ARG A 661 -12.73 -17.56 7.52
N GLY A 662 -13.92 -17.24 8.06
CA GLY A 662 -14.05 -16.70 9.41
C GLY A 662 -13.32 -15.36 9.50
N VAL A 663 -13.81 -14.35 8.77
CA VAL A 663 -13.12 -13.07 8.59
C VAL A 663 -13.72 -12.00 9.49
N ALA A 664 -12.90 -11.09 10.01
CA ALA A 664 -13.36 -9.92 10.75
C ALA A 664 -12.56 -8.67 10.44
N ASP A 665 -13.21 -7.51 10.58
CA ASP A 665 -12.55 -6.21 10.58
C ASP A 665 -11.71 -6.04 11.85
N ILE A 666 -10.49 -5.49 11.71
CA ILE A 666 -9.58 -5.25 12.83
C ILE A 666 -8.99 -3.85 12.76
N ASN A 667 -8.61 -3.30 13.92
CA ASN A 667 -7.76 -2.12 13.99
C ASN A 667 -6.27 -2.55 13.98
N PRO A 668 -5.43 -1.99 13.09
CA PRO A 668 -3.99 -2.29 13.06
C PRO A 668 -3.26 -2.00 14.38
N ASP A 669 -3.74 -1.06 15.21
CA ASP A 669 -3.13 -0.72 16.50
C ASP A 669 -3.14 -1.90 17.50
N TRP A 670 -4.01 -2.89 17.27
CA TRP A 670 -4.07 -4.10 18.08
C TRP A 670 -2.93 -5.08 17.79
N ILE A 671 -2.29 -4.97 16.62
CA ILE A 671 -1.32 -5.95 16.13
C ILE A 671 0.02 -5.81 16.87
N GLU A 672 0.58 -4.60 16.94
CA GLU A 672 1.91 -4.36 17.50
C GLU A 672 2.06 -4.84 18.97
N PRO A 673 1.10 -4.56 19.90
CA PRO A 673 1.22 -5.04 21.28
C PRO A 673 1.23 -6.58 21.40
N LEU A 674 0.51 -7.28 20.52
CA LEU A 674 0.43 -8.74 20.49
C LEU A 674 1.66 -9.37 19.81
N ALA A 675 2.26 -8.65 18.87
CA ALA A 675 3.40 -9.10 18.07
C ALA A 675 4.76 -8.61 18.59
N ARG A 676 4.84 -8.08 19.83
CA ARG A 676 6.11 -7.64 20.43
C ARG A 676 7.14 -8.78 20.39
N GLY A 677 8.28 -8.53 19.75
CA GLY A 677 9.35 -9.53 19.51
C GLY A 677 9.29 -10.20 18.13
N LEU A 678 8.18 -10.06 17.40
CA LEU A 678 8.02 -10.54 16.01
C LEU A 678 8.07 -9.40 14.98
N THR A 679 7.88 -8.17 15.44
CA THR A 679 7.91 -6.96 14.61
C THR A 679 9.33 -6.55 14.24
N GLN A 680 9.50 -6.02 13.03
CA GLN A 680 10.73 -5.40 12.56
C GLN A 680 10.52 -3.89 12.45
N SER A 681 11.30 -3.13 13.20
CA SER A 681 11.34 -1.68 13.12
C SER A 681 12.40 -1.23 12.12
N HIS A 682 12.05 -0.28 11.27
CA HIS A 682 12.96 0.41 10.39
C HIS A 682 12.95 1.90 10.74
N TYR A 683 14.13 2.46 10.97
CA TYR A 683 14.30 3.87 11.30
C TYR A 683 14.80 4.63 10.06
N SER A 684 14.34 5.87 9.90
CA SER A 684 14.70 6.73 8.77
C SER A 684 14.64 8.20 9.17
N ASP A 685 15.36 9.05 8.42
CA ASP A 685 15.43 10.50 8.66
C ASP A 685 15.83 10.84 10.12
N PRO A 686 16.94 10.27 10.65
CA PRO A 686 17.43 10.68 11.96
C PRO A 686 17.87 12.14 11.87
N ARG A 687 17.30 12.99 12.73
CA ARG A 687 17.54 14.43 12.71
C ARG A 687 17.41 15.05 14.07
N TRP A 688 18.09 16.18 14.27
CA TRP A 688 17.94 16.98 15.46
C TRP A 688 16.53 17.59 15.53
N ASP A 689 15.88 17.49 16.69
CA ASP A 689 14.70 18.30 16.99
C ASP A 689 15.01 19.23 18.17
N ARG A 690 15.04 20.52 17.86
CA ARG A 690 15.34 21.62 18.78
C ARG A 690 14.38 21.70 19.97
N LYS A 691 13.09 21.37 19.80
CA LYS A 691 12.08 21.51 20.88
C LYS A 691 12.28 20.52 22.05
N PRO A 692 12.33 19.19 21.83
CA PRO A 692 12.67 18.24 22.87
C PRO A 692 14.18 18.13 23.12
N ALA A 693 15.01 18.83 22.34
CA ALA A 693 16.46 18.78 22.38
C ALA A 693 17.01 17.34 22.30
N GLN A 694 16.57 16.57 21.32
CA GLN A 694 17.03 15.20 21.10
C GLN A 694 16.98 14.85 19.61
N VAL A 695 17.77 13.84 19.21
CA VAL A 695 17.67 13.26 17.87
C VAL A 695 16.41 12.41 17.78
N VAL A 696 15.60 12.68 16.76
CA VAL A 696 14.37 11.95 16.47
C VAL A 696 14.45 11.31 15.09
N ALA A 697 13.79 10.17 14.94
CA ALA A 697 13.69 9.48 13.67
C ALA A 697 12.23 9.05 13.42
N TRP A 698 11.93 8.74 12.16
CA TRP A 698 10.70 8.08 11.79
C TRP A 698 10.88 6.56 11.86
N GLU A 699 10.11 5.93 12.72
CA GLU A 699 9.98 4.48 12.81
C GLU A 699 8.83 3.99 11.94
N ARG A 700 9.13 3.00 11.09
CA ARG A 700 8.15 2.17 10.40
C ARG A 700 8.21 0.77 10.99
N VAL A 701 7.09 0.28 11.53
CA VAL A 701 7.01 -1.06 12.12
C VAL A 701 6.31 -2.00 11.13
N SER A 702 6.93 -3.14 10.88
CA SER A 702 6.39 -4.18 10.02
C SER A 702 6.25 -5.52 10.76
N LEU A 703 5.28 -6.33 10.36
CA LEU A 703 5.08 -7.69 10.83
C LEU A 703 4.94 -8.59 9.60
N TYR A 704 5.84 -9.56 9.44
CA TYR A 704 5.82 -10.51 8.32
C TYR A 704 5.71 -9.85 6.93
N GLY A 705 6.38 -8.72 6.73
CA GLY A 705 6.36 -7.96 5.48
C GLY A 705 5.15 -7.03 5.30
N LEU A 706 4.19 -7.03 6.23
CA LEU A 706 3.10 -6.05 6.25
C LEU A 706 3.50 -4.85 7.11
N THR A 707 3.32 -3.65 6.58
CA THR A 707 3.54 -2.41 7.35
C THR A 707 2.34 -2.18 8.27
N ILE A 708 2.53 -2.34 9.57
CA ILE A 708 1.47 -2.16 10.58
C ILE A 708 1.45 -0.74 11.13
N VAL A 709 2.64 -0.15 11.34
CA VAL A 709 2.80 1.27 11.70
C VAL A 709 3.59 1.94 10.58
N PRO A 710 2.94 2.73 9.71
CA PRO A 710 3.60 3.31 8.55
C PRO A 710 4.63 4.38 8.94
N LYS A 711 4.35 5.15 10.00
CA LYS A 711 5.20 6.25 10.46
C LYS A 711 4.87 6.60 11.90
N ARG A 712 5.83 6.44 12.81
CA ARG A 712 5.78 6.90 14.21
C ARG A 712 7.05 7.69 14.52
N ARG A 713 6.90 8.81 15.22
CA ARG A 713 8.06 9.59 15.69
C ARG A 713 8.63 8.92 16.94
N VAL A 714 9.93 8.66 16.97
CA VAL A 714 10.63 8.05 18.12
C VAL A 714 11.88 8.81 18.50
N HIS A 715 12.30 8.64 19.76
CA HIS A 715 13.59 9.11 20.25
C HIS A 715 14.68 8.18 19.71
N TYR A 716 15.59 8.71 18.89
CA TYR A 716 16.60 7.91 18.19
C TYR A 716 17.84 7.61 19.03
N GLY A 717 18.10 8.42 20.07
CA GLY A 717 19.24 8.27 20.98
C GLY A 717 19.46 6.85 21.53
N PRO A 718 18.45 6.13 22.03
CA PRO A 718 18.60 4.76 22.53
C PRO A 718 18.69 3.70 21.43
N ILE A 719 18.36 4.04 20.19
CA ILE A 719 18.32 3.13 19.04
C ILE A 719 19.70 3.06 18.40
N ASP A 720 20.26 4.23 18.06
CA ASP A 720 21.65 4.37 17.61
C ASP A 720 22.32 5.54 18.34
N PRO A 721 23.00 5.25 19.47
CA PRO A 721 23.64 6.29 20.26
C PRO A 721 24.80 6.99 19.54
N ALA A 722 25.51 6.28 18.65
CA ALA A 722 26.69 6.83 17.98
C ALA A 722 26.27 7.85 16.91
N GLU A 723 25.35 7.47 16.02
CA GLU A 723 24.79 8.36 15.00
C GLU A 723 24.03 9.53 15.64
N SER A 724 23.27 9.26 16.72
CA SER A 724 22.56 10.33 17.45
C SER A 724 23.51 11.34 18.09
N ARG A 725 24.66 10.91 18.62
CA ARG A 725 25.67 11.83 19.17
C ARG A 725 26.30 12.66 18.05
N GLU A 726 26.63 12.05 16.91
CA GLU A 726 27.16 12.78 15.77
C GLU A 726 26.19 13.87 15.30
N ILE A 727 24.92 13.52 15.07
CA ILE A 727 23.88 14.46 14.67
C ILE A 727 23.68 15.54 15.73
N PHE A 728 23.68 15.19 17.01
CA PHE A 728 23.58 16.16 18.09
C PHE A 728 24.74 17.17 18.06
N ILE A 729 25.98 16.71 17.95
CA ILE A 729 27.14 17.61 17.93
C ILE A 729 27.12 18.49 16.69
N ARG A 730 26.86 17.89 15.52
CA ARG A 730 26.87 18.59 14.25
C ARG A 730 25.75 19.62 14.15
N GLU A 731 24.50 19.21 14.37
CA GLU A 731 23.35 20.10 14.21
C GLU A 731 23.16 21.02 15.42
N ALA A 732 23.14 20.45 16.63
CA ALA A 732 22.82 21.23 17.81
C ALA A 732 23.97 22.17 18.19
N LEU A 733 25.23 21.70 18.15
CA LEU A 733 26.37 22.46 18.66
C LEU A 733 27.18 23.18 17.58
N ALA A 734 27.59 22.51 16.50
CA ALA A 734 28.37 23.13 15.43
C ALA A 734 27.52 24.09 14.59
N ASN A 735 26.31 23.68 14.17
CA ASN A 735 25.35 24.53 13.43
C ASN A 735 24.56 25.49 14.34
N MET A 736 24.86 25.51 15.64
CA MET A 736 24.29 26.42 16.63
C MET A 736 22.75 26.32 16.79
N GLU A 737 22.16 25.14 16.55
CA GLU A 737 20.71 24.88 16.66
C GLU A 737 20.22 24.40 18.04
N PHE A 738 21.06 24.52 19.07
CA PHE A 738 20.70 24.15 20.45
C PHE A 738 20.12 25.34 21.24
N ASP A 739 18.94 25.16 21.84
CA ASP A 739 18.36 26.13 22.77
C ASP A 739 18.90 25.90 24.19
N THR A 740 20.03 26.53 24.50
CA THR A 740 20.60 26.53 25.84
C THR A 740 20.78 27.96 26.38
N ARG A 741 20.77 28.09 27.71
CA ARG A 741 21.15 29.32 28.43
C ARG A 741 22.64 29.33 28.81
N ALA A 742 23.42 28.35 28.34
CA ALA A 742 24.84 28.22 28.62
C ALA A 742 25.62 29.45 28.12
N PRO A 743 26.44 30.10 28.97
CA PRO A 743 27.20 31.28 28.56
C PRO A 743 28.18 31.05 27.40
N PHE A 744 28.75 29.84 27.28
CA PHE A 744 29.68 29.52 26.18
C PHE A 744 29.01 29.59 24.81
N PHE A 745 27.75 29.18 24.71
CA PHE A 745 27.07 28.99 23.44
C PHE A 745 26.74 30.34 22.78
N GLU A 746 26.28 31.30 23.58
CA GLU A 746 26.05 32.67 23.10
C GLU A 746 27.37 33.40 22.78
N ALA A 747 28.43 33.14 23.55
CA ALA A 747 29.76 33.68 23.28
C ALA A 747 30.32 33.15 21.94
N ASN A 748 30.21 31.83 21.70
CA ASN A 748 30.62 31.19 20.46
C ASN A 748 29.81 31.71 19.26
N ARG A 749 28.49 31.83 19.40
CA ARG A 749 27.61 32.39 18.37
C ARG A 749 27.96 33.84 18.02
N LYS A 750 28.28 34.66 19.02
CA LYS A 750 28.73 36.04 18.79
C LYS A 750 30.06 36.08 18.05
N LEU A 751 31.02 35.26 18.47
CA LEU A 751 32.34 35.18 17.86
C LEU A 751 32.29 34.71 16.40
N MET A 752 31.45 33.72 16.08
CA MET A 752 31.25 33.28 14.69
C MET A 752 30.71 34.41 13.81
N ARG A 753 29.69 35.14 14.27
CA ARG A 753 29.14 36.30 13.53
C ARG A 753 30.19 37.40 13.28
N GLU A 754 31.03 37.70 14.28
CA GLU A 754 32.10 38.68 14.13
C GLU A 754 33.12 38.27 13.05
N ILE A 755 33.39 36.97 12.90
CA ILE A 755 34.35 36.45 11.91
C ILE A 755 33.71 36.33 10.52
N GLU A 756 32.44 35.90 10.41
CA GLU A 756 31.67 35.91 9.16
C GLU A 756 31.55 37.32 8.56
N GLU A 757 31.34 38.34 9.40
CA GLU A 757 31.33 39.74 8.97
C GLU A 757 32.69 40.20 8.43
N LEU A 758 33.79 39.69 8.98
CA LEU A 758 35.14 39.95 8.50
C LEU A 758 35.42 39.25 7.16
N GLU A 759 34.94 38.02 6.96
CA GLU A 759 35.05 37.29 5.68
C GLU A 759 34.37 38.00 4.52
N HIS A 760 33.13 38.44 4.75
CA HIS A 760 32.36 39.16 3.74
C HIS A 760 33.03 40.48 3.35
N LYS A 761 33.66 41.19 4.31
CA LYS A 761 34.40 42.43 4.03
C LYS A 761 35.76 42.18 3.36
N ALA A 762 36.46 41.10 3.72
CA ALA A 762 37.79 40.80 3.22
C ALA A 762 37.81 40.06 1.86
N ARG A 763 36.64 39.67 1.34
CA ARG A 763 36.49 38.84 0.14
C ARG A 763 37.42 37.62 0.11
N ARG A 764 37.52 36.90 1.24
CA ARG A 764 38.20 35.61 1.37
C ARG A 764 37.29 34.65 2.12
N GLN A 765 37.01 33.48 1.53
CA GLN A 765 36.20 32.40 2.11
C GLN A 765 37.00 31.49 3.05
N ASP A 766 38.30 31.79 3.22
CA ASP A 766 39.26 30.92 3.86
C ASP A 766 39.54 31.39 5.29
N VAL A 767 38.73 32.28 5.86
CA VAL A 767 38.99 32.80 7.21
C VAL A 767 38.32 31.89 8.22
N LEU A 768 37.02 31.61 8.13
CA LEU A 768 36.26 30.75 9.04
C LEU A 768 36.60 29.26 8.79
N VAL A 769 36.82 28.50 9.87
CA VAL A 769 37.04 27.05 9.75
C VAL A 769 35.71 26.35 9.43
N ASP A 770 35.76 25.32 8.60
CA ASP A 770 34.57 24.57 8.17
C ASP A 770 33.83 23.85 9.31
N GLU A 771 32.60 23.42 9.04
CA GLU A 771 31.74 22.64 9.95
C GLU A 771 32.46 21.40 10.50
N HIS A 772 33.38 20.81 9.73
CA HIS A 772 34.13 19.63 10.14
C HIS A 772 35.07 19.93 11.31
N ALA A 773 35.71 21.10 11.32
CA ALA A 773 36.55 21.53 12.42
C ALA A 773 35.74 21.89 13.68
N LEU A 774 34.57 22.53 13.53
CA LEU A 774 33.67 22.80 14.65
C LEU A 774 33.14 21.50 15.26
N PHE A 775 32.76 20.55 14.41
CA PHE A 775 32.40 19.20 14.83
C PHE A 775 33.55 18.56 15.60
N ALA A 776 34.77 18.54 15.05
CA ALA A 776 35.95 17.96 15.70
C ALA A 776 36.28 18.63 17.05
N PHE A 777 36.08 19.94 17.18
CA PHE A 777 36.27 20.67 18.43
C PHE A 777 35.36 20.13 19.55
N TYR A 778 34.07 19.98 19.26
CA TYR A 778 33.09 19.48 20.22
C TYR A 778 33.23 17.97 20.44
N ASP A 779 33.48 17.20 19.38
CA ASP A 779 33.66 15.75 19.40
C ASP A 779 34.81 15.32 20.31
N ALA A 780 35.94 16.03 20.26
CA ALA A 780 37.10 15.77 21.11
C ALA A 780 36.87 16.03 22.61
N ARG A 781 35.82 16.76 22.98
CA ARG A 781 35.54 17.21 24.37
C ARG A 781 34.33 16.54 24.99
N ILE A 782 33.31 16.25 24.19
CA ILE A 782 32.04 15.67 24.67
C ILE A 782 32.19 14.15 24.75
N PRO A 783 31.95 13.51 25.91
CA PRO A 783 32.08 12.06 26.05
C PRO A 783 31.11 11.28 25.14
N GLU A 784 31.44 10.01 24.93
CA GLU A 784 30.51 9.03 24.37
C GLU A 784 29.26 8.89 25.26
N GLY A 785 28.11 8.63 24.64
CA GLY A 785 26.82 8.45 25.35
C GLY A 785 25.98 9.72 25.58
N ILE A 786 26.50 10.90 25.22
CA ILE A 786 25.72 12.15 25.22
C ILE A 786 24.94 12.28 23.90
N VAL A 787 23.66 11.94 23.94
CA VAL A 787 22.80 11.83 22.74
C VAL A 787 21.61 12.82 22.71
N ASN A 788 21.49 13.65 23.73
CA ASN A 788 20.43 14.65 23.86
C ASN A 788 20.87 15.83 24.74
N GLY A 789 20.11 16.92 24.68
CA GLY A 789 20.38 18.16 25.41
C GLY A 789 20.32 17.99 26.93
N ALA A 790 19.42 17.16 27.46
CA ALA A 790 19.32 16.92 28.90
C ALA A 790 20.58 16.23 29.46
N GLY A 791 21.08 15.21 28.75
CA GLY A 791 22.33 14.53 29.07
C GLY A 791 23.53 15.48 28.94
N PHE A 792 23.56 16.28 27.86
CA PHE A 792 24.62 17.26 27.63
C PHE A 792 24.67 18.33 28.72
N GLU A 793 23.53 18.93 29.09
CA GLU A 793 23.46 19.95 30.14
C GLU A 793 23.95 19.44 31.49
N LYS A 794 23.55 18.22 31.85
CA LYS A 794 24.00 17.58 33.09
C LYS A 794 25.52 17.36 33.08
N TRP A 795 26.06 16.82 31.99
CA TRP A 795 27.49 16.62 31.85
C TRP A 795 28.27 17.95 31.86
N ARG A 796 27.81 18.93 31.08
CA ARG A 796 28.43 20.26 30.95
C ARG A 796 28.55 20.95 32.30
N GLN A 797 27.49 20.96 33.11
CA GLN A 797 27.50 21.57 34.44
C GLN A 797 28.55 20.96 35.37
N GLU A 798 28.85 19.67 35.22
CA GLU A 798 29.91 19.02 35.98
C GLU A 798 31.29 19.37 35.41
N ALA A 799 31.47 19.27 34.09
CA ALA A 799 32.74 19.55 33.42
C ALA A 799 33.18 21.02 33.55
N GLU A 800 32.25 21.97 33.57
CA GLU A 800 32.53 23.40 33.74
C GLU A 800 32.98 23.77 35.17
N LYS A 801 32.77 22.90 36.18
CA LYS A 801 33.33 23.13 37.52
C LYS A 801 34.85 23.06 37.51
N ASP A 802 35.40 22.13 36.73
CA ASP A 802 36.84 21.93 36.60
C ASP A 802 37.46 22.86 35.55
N ASN A 803 36.78 23.06 34.41
CA ASN A 803 37.23 23.98 33.36
C ASN A 803 36.07 24.83 32.80
N PRO A 804 35.85 26.05 33.34
CA PRO A 804 34.77 26.93 32.92
C PRO A 804 34.83 27.39 31.46
N ARG A 805 35.99 27.26 30.79
CA ARG A 805 36.18 27.67 29.39
C ARG A 805 36.28 26.49 28.41
N LEU A 806 35.96 25.27 28.86
CA LEU A 806 36.11 24.04 28.08
C LEU A 806 35.51 24.10 26.67
N LEU A 807 34.34 24.72 26.54
CA LEU A 807 33.55 24.76 25.30
C LEU A 807 33.59 26.13 24.58
N TYR A 808 34.39 27.09 25.06
CA TYR A 808 34.49 28.40 24.40
C TYR A 808 35.44 28.33 23.21
N LEU A 809 34.95 28.74 22.03
CA LEU A 809 35.76 28.88 20.83
C LEU A 809 36.63 30.14 20.93
N THR A 810 37.85 30.06 20.40
CA THR A 810 38.75 31.21 20.25
C THR A 810 38.81 31.68 18.80
N LYS A 811 39.41 32.86 18.57
CA LYS A 811 39.65 33.33 17.19
C LYS A 811 40.57 32.40 16.42
N ASP A 812 41.56 31.78 17.08
CA ASP A 812 42.47 30.84 16.43
C ASP A 812 41.78 29.51 16.08
N ASP A 813 40.80 29.07 16.89
CA ASP A 813 39.94 27.91 16.55
C ASP A 813 39.03 28.19 15.34
N LEU A 814 38.83 29.46 15.01
CA LEU A 814 37.91 29.94 13.99
C LEU A 814 38.60 30.62 12.79
N MET A 815 39.91 30.87 12.80
CA MET A 815 40.63 31.62 11.75
C MET A 815 41.77 30.81 11.11
N ARG A 816 41.83 30.70 9.76
CA ARG A 816 42.97 30.03 9.08
C ARG A 816 44.19 30.92 8.81
N HIS A 817 44.07 32.25 8.60
CA HIS A 817 45.19 33.20 8.46
C HIS A 817 44.84 34.69 8.78
N ALA A 818 45.81 35.49 9.24
CA ALA A 818 45.64 36.92 9.57
C ALA A 818 45.56 37.81 8.32
N ALA A 819 44.40 38.42 8.08
CA ALA A 819 44.18 39.36 6.97
C ALA A 819 44.33 40.81 7.43
N SER A 820 45.44 41.46 7.09
CA SER A 820 45.67 42.90 7.34
C SER A 820 45.85 43.64 6.01
N SER A 821 44.77 44.25 5.48
CA SER A 821 44.74 45.51 4.70
C SER A 821 43.48 45.59 3.80
N VAL A 822 42.30 45.85 4.37
CA VAL A 822 41.13 46.33 3.61
C VAL A 822 40.73 47.68 4.20
N THR A 823 40.77 48.74 3.39
CA THR A 823 40.44 50.11 3.82
C THR A 823 38.99 50.47 3.45
N GLU A 824 38.32 51.22 4.32
CA GLU A 824 36.94 51.71 4.15
C GLU A 824 36.73 52.51 2.85
N ALA A 825 37.78 53.15 2.33
CA ALA A 825 37.76 53.88 1.06
C ALA A 825 37.52 52.99 -0.17
N GLN A 826 37.85 51.70 -0.12
CA GLN A 826 37.60 50.77 -1.24
C GLN A 826 36.20 50.16 -1.20
N PHE A 827 35.58 50.08 -0.01
CA PHE A 827 34.28 49.48 0.23
C PHE A 827 33.44 50.38 1.14
N PRO A 828 32.90 51.51 0.63
CA PRO A 828 32.17 52.49 1.42
C PRO A 828 30.82 51.97 1.95
N GLU A 829 30.31 52.53 3.04
CA GLU A 829 28.99 52.17 3.59
C GLU A 829 27.81 52.73 2.77
N THR A 830 28.05 53.76 1.96
CA THR A 830 27.03 54.42 1.13
C THR A 830 27.54 54.66 -0.30
N PHE A 831 26.61 54.74 -1.25
CA PHE A 831 26.84 55.09 -2.66
C PHE A 831 25.98 56.29 -3.02
N ASP A 832 26.51 57.29 -3.70
CA ASP A 832 25.72 58.42 -4.21
C ASP A 832 25.10 58.03 -5.55
N LEU A 833 23.77 58.00 -5.63
CA LEU A 833 23.00 57.71 -6.84
C LEU A 833 22.08 58.88 -7.17
N ASP A 834 22.40 59.63 -8.24
CA ASP A 834 21.70 60.86 -8.64
C ASP A 834 21.53 61.91 -7.52
N GLY A 835 22.56 62.07 -6.68
CA GLY A 835 22.55 63.01 -5.54
C GLY A 835 21.86 62.44 -4.29
N VAL A 836 21.50 61.14 -4.30
CA VAL A 836 20.88 60.45 -3.17
C VAL A 836 21.86 59.43 -2.57
N PRO A 837 22.27 59.58 -1.30
CA PRO A 837 23.10 58.58 -0.64
C PRO A 837 22.28 57.32 -0.32
N VAL A 838 22.64 56.19 -0.94
CA VAL A 838 22.01 54.88 -0.74
C VAL A 838 22.92 53.94 0.09
N PRO A 839 22.41 53.25 1.12
CA PRO A 839 23.20 52.31 1.92
C PRO A 839 23.67 51.09 1.13
N LEU A 840 24.92 50.67 1.34
CA LEU A 840 25.54 49.49 0.74
C LEU A 840 25.72 48.34 1.74
N LYS A 841 25.59 47.10 1.26
CA LYS A 841 25.92 45.87 1.99
C LYS A 841 26.74 44.94 1.11
N TYR A 842 27.79 44.34 1.67
CA TYR A 842 28.72 43.45 0.95
C TYR A 842 28.53 42.00 1.37
N ARG A 843 28.61 41.08 0.42
CA ARG A 843 28.68 39.63 0.67
C ARG A 843 29.71 39.03 -0.28
N PHE A 844 30.60 38.22 0.25
CA PHE A 844 31.55 37.44 -0.54
C PHE A 844 31.30 35.96 -0.36
N GLU A 845 30.68 35.34 -1.36
CA GLU A 845 30.37 33.92 -1.36
C GLU A 845 30.22 33.45 -2.82
N PRO A 846 31.32 33.10 -3.50
CA PRO A 846 31.32 32.63 -4.88
C PRO A 846 30.21 31.60 -5.16
N GLY A 847 29.30 31.95 -6.07
CA GLY A 847 28.16 31.11 -6.46
C GLY A 847 26.85 31.41 -5.72
N HIS A 848 26.87 32.16 -4.61
CA HIS A 848 25.66 32.58 -3.93
C HIS A 848 24.95 33.70 -4.73
N PRO A 849 23.60 33.68 -4.86
CA PRO A 849 22.86 34.71 -5.58
C PRO A 849 22.99 36.14 -5.06
N LEU A 850 23.60 36.36 -3.90
CA LEU A 850 23.80 37.68 -3.27
C LEU A 850 25.28 38.08 -3.20
N ASP A 851 26.17 37.28 -3.77
CA ASP A 851 27.59 37.62 -3.90
C ASP A 851 27.77 38.96 -4.62
N GLY A 852 28.65 39.81 -4.08
CA GLY A 852 28.90 41.18 -4.53
C GLY A 852 28.37 42.27 -3.59
N VAL A 853 27.96 43.40 -4.17
CA VAL A 853 27.48 44.59 -3.45
C VAL A 853 25.98 44.79 -3.66
N THR A 854 25.25 45.10 -2.59
CA THR A 854 23.82 45.38 -2.60
C THR A 854 23.53 46.81 -2.14
N ALA A 855 22.84 47.60 -2.97
CA ALA A 855 22.36 48.94 -2.67
C ALA A 855 20.88 48.91 -2.22
N THR A 856 20.54 49.63 -1.14
CA THR A 856 19.16 49.70 -0.62
C THR A 856 18.44 50.95 -1.14
N ILE A 857 17.33 50.76 -1.86
CA ILE A 857 16.59 51.82 -2.57
C ILE A 857 15.17 51.97 -2.00
N PRO A 858 14.75 53.17 -1.57
CA PRO A 858 13.36 53.43 -1.19
C PRO A 858 12.40 53.30 -2.37
N LEU A 859 11.26 52.64 -2.19
CA LEU A 859 10.26 52.38 -3.24
C LEU A 859 9.82 53.65 -3.98
N ALA A 860 9.64 54.77 -3.27
CA ALA A 860 9.19 56.03 -3.86
C ALA A 860 10.17 56.65 -4.88
N LEU A 861 11.45 56.25 -4.83
CA LEU A 861 12.50 56.76 -5.73
C LEU A 861 12.78 55.82 -6.92
N LEU A 862 12.22 54.60 -6.91
CA LEU A 862 12.49 53.58 -7.94
C LEU A 862 12.20 54.07 -9.37
N ASN A 863 11.15 54.87 -9.56
CA ASN A 863 10.78 55.38 -10.88
C ASN A 863 11.60 56.60 -11.32
N GLN A 864 12.28 57.28 -10.39
CA GLN A 864 12.97 58.56 -10.59
C GLN A 864 14.49 58.44 -10.75
N LEU A 865 15.12 57.45 -10.11
CA LEU A 865 16.57 57.26 -10.17
C LEU A 865 17.01 56.56 -11.45
N ASP A 866 18.17 56.97 -11.96
CA ASP A 866 18.91 56.36 -13.07
C ASP A 866 20.00 55.41 -12.51
N PRO A 867 19.94 54.09 -12.78
CA PRO A 867 20.92 53.14 -12.29
C PRO A 867 22.29 53.25 -12.97
N THR A 868 22.47 54.09 -14.01
CA THR A 868 23.69 54.12 -14.85
C THR A 868 24.98 54.27 -14.04
N GLN A 869 24.99 55.11 -12.98
CA GLN A 869 26.17 55.28 -12.13
C GLN A 869 26.61 53.99 -11.42
N THR A 870 25.65 53.11 -11.09
CA THR A 870 25.93 51.84 -10.40
C THR A 870 26.62 50.81 -11.29
N GLU A 871 26.67 51.02 -12.60
CA GLU A 871 27.44 50.19 -13.51
C GLU A 871 28.93 50.19 -13.16
N TRP A 872 29.44 51.28 -12.58
CA TRP A 872 30.82 51.42 -12.16
C TRP A 872 31.16 50.64 -10.87
N LEU A 873 30.16 50.16 -10.12
CA LEU A 873 30.30 49.56 -8.80
C LEU A 873 31.09 50.47 -7.82
N VAL A 874 31.55 49.90 -6.71
CA VAL A 874 32.41 50.56 -5.72
C VAL A 874 33.89 50.51 -6.15
N PRO A 875 34.75 51.41 -5.62
CA PRO A 875 36.17 51.48 -6.00
C PRO A 875 36.94 50.17 -5.85
N GLY A 876 36.62 49.35 -4.84
CA GLY A 876 37.23 48.04 -4.61
C GLY A 876 36.87 46.97 -5.63
N MET A 877 35.85 47.18 -6.47
CA MET A 877 35.34 46.19 -7.42
C MET A 877 35.43 46.63 -8.90
N VAL A 878 35.52 47.94 -9.16
CA VAL A 878 35.54 48.49 -10.54
C VAL A 878 36.68 47.92 -11.39
N ARG A 879 37.89 47.78 -10.82
CA ARG A 879 39.06 47.25 -11.55
C ARG A 879 38.85 45.81 -12.03
N GLU A 880 38.24 44.99 -11.18
CA GLU A 880 37.89 43.60 -11.51
C GLU A 880 36.87 43.56 -12.65
N LYS A 881 35.83 44.41 -12.59
CA LYS A 881 34.82 44.55 -13.63
C LYS A 881 35.41 44.96 -14.99
N ILE A 882 36.23 46.00 -15.04
CA ILE A 882 36.87 46.45 -16.30
C ILE A 882 37.80 45.36 -16.85
N THR A 883 38.56 44.68 -15.98
CA THR A 883 39.42 43.55 -16.39
C THR A 883 38.60 42.43 -17.04
N HIS A 884 37.45 42.10 -16.46
CA HIS A 884 36.54 41.12 -17.05
C HIS A 884 36.00 41.59 -18.41
N LEU A 885 35.52 42.84 -18.49
CA LEU A 885 34.98 43.42 -19.74
C LEU A 885 36.01 43.45 -20.88
N VAL A 886 37.29 43.71 -20.58
CA VAL A 886 38.37 43.64 -21.59
C VAL A 886 38.66 42.21 -22.01
N LYS A 887 38.56 41.24 -21.09
CA LYS A 887 38.73 39.81 -21.41
C LYS A 887 37.59 39.24 -22.24
N ALA A 888 36.38 39.75 -22.04
CA ALA A 888 35.15 39.38 -22.76
C ALA A 888 35.09 39.92 -24.21
N LEU A 889 36.02 40.79 -24.61
CA LEU A 889 36.07 41.30 -25.98
C LEU A 889 36.41 40.20 -26.99
N PRO A 890 35.90 40.30 -28.25
CA PRO A 890 36.30 39.43 -29.34
C PRO A 890 37.83 39.36 -29.49
N LYS A 891 38.35 38.18 -29.82
CA LYS A 891 39.81 37.90 -29.87
C LYS A 891 40.59 38.92 -30.72
N THR A 892 39.97 39.44 -31.79
CA THR A 892 40.53 40.45 -32.69
C THR A 892 40.79 41.79 -32.00
N ILE A 893 39.91 42.20 -31.09
CA ILE A 893 39.98 43.46 -30.35
C ILE A 893 40.74 43.27 -29.03
N ARG A 894 40.51 42.16 -28.32
CA ARG A 894 41.21 41.86 -27.07
C ARG A 894 42.74 41.84 -27.23
N ARG A 895 43.24 41.36 -28.38
CA ARG A 895 44.69 41.28 -28.66
C ARG A 895 45.39 42.64 -28.61
N VAL A 896 44.70 43.70 -29.01
CA VAL A 896 45.25 45.08 -29.00
C VAL A 896 45.10 45.78 -27.64
N CYS A 897 44.40 45.16 -26.68
CA CYS A 897 44.27 45.63 -25.30
C CYS A 897 45.22 44.90 -24.32
N VAL A 898 46.17 44.10 -24.82
CA VAL A 898 47.17 43.38 -24.01
C VAL A 898 48.46 44.23 -23.93
N PRO A 899 49.07 44.41 -22.74
CA PRO A 899 48.75 43.78 -21.46
C PRO A 899 47.49 44.31 -20.77
N VAL A 900 46.55 43.42 -20.43
CA VAL A 900 45.24 43.80 -19.85
C VAL A 900 45.37 44.62 -18.56
N PRO A 901 46.25 44.28 -17.58
CA PRO A 901 46.37 45.08 -16.36
C PRO A 901 46.81 46.53 -16.61
N GLU A 902 47.71 46.75 -17.57
CA GLU A 902 48.20 48.08 -17.96
C GLU A 902 47.11 48.86 -18.70
N PHE A 903 46.39 48.19 -19.60
CA PHE A 903 45.27 48.78 -20.33
C PHE A 903 44.13 49.22 -19.39
N VAL A 904 43.77 48.36 -18.42
CA VAL A 904 42.76 48.66 -17.40
C VAL A 904 43.20 49.82 -16.51
N THR A 905 44.48 49.84 -16.11
CA THR A 905 45.04 50.94 -15.31
C THR A 905 44.98 52.25 -16.09
N GLY A 906 45.41 52.26 -17.35
CA GLY A 906 45.34 53.45 -18.21
C GLY A 906 43.92 53.89 -18.56
N PHE A 907 42.93 53.00 -18.52
CA PHE A 907 41.50 53.36 -18.60
C PHE A 907 41.04 54.06 -17.32
N LEU A 908 41.30 53.46 -16.15
CA LEU A 908 40.84 53.99 -14.86
C LEU A 908 41.51 55.33 -14.48
N GLU A 909 42.71 55.61 -14.97
CA GLU A 909 43.38 56.91 -14.78
C GLU A 909 42.77 58.03 -15.64
N GLN A 910 42.16 57.70 -16.78
CA GLN A 910 41.59 58.68 -17.72
C GLN A 910 40.08 58.79 -17.63
N ALA A 911 39.41 57.70 -17.24
CA ALA A 911 37.97 57.65 -17.06
C ALA A 911 37.58 58.31 -15.73
N LYS A 912 36.57 59.17 -15.78
CA LYS A 912 35.93 59.66 -14.57
C LYS A 912 34.90 58.64 -14.11
N ILE A 913 35.17 57.98 -13.00
CA ILE A 913 34.28 56.97 -12.41
C ILE A 913 32.91 57.60 -12.13
N GLY A 914 31.84 56.98 -12.63
CA GLY A 914 30.45 57.43 -12.44
C GLY A 914 29.93 58.38 -13.52
N GLU A 915 30.75 58.85 -14.47
CA GLU A 915 30.27 59.65 -15.62
C GLU A 915 29.99 58.74 -16.84
N GLY A 916 28.71 58.58 -17.18
CA GLY A 916 28.23 57.83 -18.37
C GLY A 916 28.17 56.31 -18.19
N ALA A 917 27.58 55.62 -19.16
CA ALA A 917 27.47 54.15 -19.17
C ALA A 917 28.85 53.50 -19.40
N ILE A 918 29.19 52.50 -18.58
CA ILE A 918 30.56 51.98 -18.49
C ILE A 918 31.04 51.37 -19.81
N LEU A 919 30.15 50.69 -20.55
CA LEU A 919 30.47 50.07 -21.84
C LEU A 919 30.70 51.10 -22.94
N GLU A 920 29.95 52.20 -22.94
CA GLU A 920 30.11 53.27 -23.93
C GLU A 920 31.42 54.02 -23.72
N VAL A 921 31.72 54.37 -22.47
CA VAL A 921 32.98 55.03 -22.09
C VAL A 921 34.18 54.14 -22.42
N LEU A 922 34.07 52.83 -22.13
CA LEU A 922 35.10 51.86 -22.48
C LEU A 922 35.24 51.66 -24.01
N ALA A 923 34.13 51.60 -24.76
CA ALA A 923 34.13 51.50 -26.22
C ALA A 923 34.83 52.70 -26.87
N VAL A 924 34.52 53.92 -26.42
CA VAL A 924 35.15 55.15 -26.90
C VAL A 924 36.64 55.16 -26.57
N TYR A 925 37.02 54.71 -25.38
CA TYR A 925 38.43 54.60 -24.99
C TYR A 925 39.19 53.62 -25.90
N ILE A 926 38.63 52.43 -26.13
CA ILE A 926 39.22 51.41 -27.00
C ILE A 926 39.31 51.93 -28.44
N GLN A 927 38.27 52.58 -28.97
CA GLN A 927 38.27 53.14 -30.31
C GLN A 927 39.33 54.23 -30.47
N LYS A 928 39.49 55.13 -29.49
CA LYS A 928 40.54 56.16 -29.50
C LYS A 928 41.96 55.56 -29.47
N ARG A 929 42.16 54.49 -28.71
CA ARG A 929 43.47 53.81 -28.57
C ARG A 929 43.83 52.91 -29.76
N THR A 930 42.83 52.28 -30.39
CA THR A 930 43.05 51.17 -31.33
C THR A 930 42.51 51.43 -32.74
N GLY A 931 41.68 52.45 -32.94
CA GLY A 931 40.99 52.74 -34.20
C GLY A 931 39.81 51.80 -34.52
N LEU A 932 39.59 50.75 -33.72
CA LEU A 932 38.53 49.77 -33.93
C LEU A 932 37.22 50.26 -33.31
N LYS A 933 36.16 50.34 -34.11
CA LYS A 933 34.83 50.72 -33.65
C LYS A 933 34.16 49.53 -32.96
N LEU A 934 33.66 49.76 -31.75
CA LEU A 934 32.91 48.79 -30.95
C LEU A 934 31.47 49.25 -30.81
N ALA A 935 30.55 48.31 -30.93
CA ALA A 935 29.16 48.46 -30.51
C ALA A 935 28.95 47.72 -29.17
N PRO A 936 27.98 48.14 -28.33
CA PRO A 936 27.64 47.40 -27.10
C PRO A 936 27.33 45.91 -27.34
N SER A 937 26.83 45.54 -28.53
CA SER A 937 26.57 44.16 -28.94
C SER A 937 27.83 43.28 -29.10
N ASP A 938 29.03 43.88 -29.14
CA ASP A 938 30.28 43.14 -29.30
C ASP A 938 30.74 42.45 -28.01
N TRP A 939 30.20 42.83 -26.84
CA TRP A 939 30.36 42.11 -25.58
C TRP A 939 29.33 40.98 -25.50
N THR A 940 29.73 39.77 -25.90
CA THR A 940 28.83 38.60 -25.97
C THR A 940 28.84 37.74 -24.70
N GLU A 941 29.86 37.88 -23.85
CA GLU A 941 29.94 37.17 -22.57
C GLU A 941 29.16 37.91 -21.48
N ALA A 942 28.34 37.17 -20.72
CA ALA A 942 27.57 37.72 -19.62
C ALA A 942 28.48 38.11 -18.45
N ILE A 943 28.24 39.29 -17.87
CA ILE A 943 28.97 39.77 -16.69
C ILE A 943 28.62 38.87 -15.49
N PRO A 944 29.61 38.32 -14.76
CA PRO A 944 29.36 37.57 -13.53
C PRO A 944 28.49 38.35 -12.54
N ALA A 945 27.57 37.65 -11.87
CA ALA A 945 26.57 38.29 -11.01
C ALA A 945 27.17 39.17 -9.90
N HIS A 946 28.35 38.83 -9.37
CA HIS A 946 29.02 39.62 -8.34
C HIS A 946 29.69 40.90 -8.87
N LEU A 947 29.81 41.07 -10.19
CA LEU A 947 30.28 42.29 -10.87
C LEU A 947 29.11 43.17 -11.36
N LEU A 948 27.91 42.94 -10.82
CA LEU A 948 26.72 43.75 -11.03
C LEU A 948 26.20 44.23 -9.68
N MET A 949 25.73 45.48 -9.62
CA MET A 949 25.07 46.01 -8.43
C MET A 949 23.77 45.23 -8.19
N ASN A 950 23.57 44.74 -6.98
CA ASN A 950 22.29 44.17 -6.56
C ASN A 950 21.46 45.26 -5.88
N PHE A 951 20.17 45.31 -6.13
CA PHE A 951 19.28 46.34 -5.59
C PHE A 951 18.26 45.70 -4.66
N ARG A 952 18.10 46.27 -3.47
CA ARG A 952 17.10 45.89 -2.48
C ARG A 952 16.09 47.02 -2.33
N ILE A 953 14.85 46.79 -2.75
CA ILE A 953 13.79 47.81 -2.72
C ILE A 953 13.05 47.71 -1.39
N VAL A 954 12.92 48.82 -0.66
CA VAL A 954 12.28 48.87 0.65
C VAL A 954 11.10 49.84 0.71
N ASP A 955 10.11 49.54 1.54
CA ASP A 955 9.01 50.46 1.87
C ASP A 955 9.42 51.55 2.90
N ASP A 956 8.49 52.44 3.26
CA ASP A 956 8.71 53.52 4.23
C ASP A 956 9.01 52.98 5.66
N ALA A 957 8.74 51.70 5.94
CA ALA A 957 9.05 51.03 7.21
C ALA A 957 10.37 50.24 7.15
N GLY A 958 11.11 50.31 6.04
CA GLY A 958 12.37 49.59 5.84
C GLY A 958 12.21 48.09 5.53
N ARG A 959 10.99 47.63 5.22
CA ARG A 959 10.75 46.23 4.84
C ARG A 959 11.08 46.03 3.37
N GLU A 960 11.73 44.91 3.06
CA GLU A 960 12.06 44.53 1.70
C GLU A 960 10.83 44.11 0.91
N LEU A 961 10.65 44.71 -0.27
CA LEU A 961 9.55 44.42 -1.19
C LEU A 961 10.00 43.54 -2.36
N ALA A 962 11.20 43.80 -2.88
CA ALA A 962 11.84 42.97 -3.89
C ALA A 962 13.35 43.21 -3.88
N MET A 963 14.10 42.27 -4.45
CA MET A 963 15.54 42.36 -4.61
C MET A 963 15.97 41.72 -5.93
N GLY A 964 16.93 42.34 -6.62
CA GLY A 964 17.44 41.83 -7.90
C GLY A 964 18.51 42.73 -8.50
N ARG A 965 19.19 42.23 -9.55
CA ARG A 965 20.24 42.96 -10.27
C ARG A 965 19.76 43.65 -11.55
N ASP A 966 18.54 43.35 -11.97
CA ASP A 966 17.90 43.96 -13.14
C ASP A 966 16.98 45.08 -12.67
N TRP A 967 17.45 46.32 -12.81
CA TRP A 967 16.70 47.52 -12.45
C TRP A 967 15.38 47.64 -13.22
N LEU A 968 15.37 47.28 -14.50
CA LEU A 968 14.19 47.33 -15.35
C LEU A 968 13.15 46.31 -14.92
N ALA A 969 13.59 45.10 -14.55
CA ALA A 969 12.69 44.08 -13.98
C ALA A 969 12.06 44.54 -12.65
N LEU A 970 12.86 45.15 -11.76
CA LEU A 970 12.36 45.70 -10.50
C LEU A 970 11.37 46.85 -10.73
N LYS A 971 11.66 47.74 -11.69
CA LYS A 971 10.74 48.82 -12.11
C LYS A 971 9.46 48.28 -12.73
N SER A 972 9.52 47.20 -13.51
CA SER A 972 8.34 46.54 -14.07
C SER A 972 7.48 45.89 -12.97
N GLN A 973 8.12 45.25 -11.99
CA GLN A 973 7.43 44.56 -10.89
C GLN A 973 6.79 45.53 -9.89
N LEU A 974 7.54 46.57 -9.48
CA LEU A 974 7.16 47.46 -8.39
C LEU A 974 6.78 48.86 -8.84
N GLY A 975 6.86 49.18 -10.14
CA GLY A 975 6.63 50.53 -10.66
C GLY A 975 5.24 51.09 -10.38
N GLN A 976 4.18 50.26 -10.43
CA GLN A 976 2.83 50.67 -10.02
C GLN A 976 2.74 50.93 -8.52
N ALA A 977 3.37 50.08 -7.70
CA ALA A 977 3.43 50.28 -6.25
C ALA A 977 4.25 51.53 -5.90
N ALA A 978 5.33 51.81 -6.64
CA ALA A 978 6.13 53.02 -6.53
C ALA A 978 5.31 54.25 -6.91
N GLN A 979 4.49 54.19 -7.95
CA GLN A 979 3.58 55.28 -8.35
C GLN A 979 2.46 55.51 -7.32
N LEU A 980 1.86 54.45 -6.77
CA LEU A 980 0.86 54.57 -5.70
C LEU A 980 1.48 55.11 -4.40
N THR A 981 2.68 54.65 -4.07
CA THR A 981 3.45 55.15 -2.93
C THR A 981 3.86 56.59 -3.16
N PHE A 982 4.21 57.00 -4.38
CA PHE A 982 4.46 58.40 -4.75
C PHE A 982 3.22 59.29 -4.53
N ARG A 983 2.02 58.77 -4.84
CA ARG A 983 0.73 59.48 -4.70
C ARG A 983 0.25 59.69 -3.26
N SER A 984 0.59 58.83 -2.31
CA SER A 984 -0.02 58.79 -0.96
C SER A 984 0.35 59.92 0.02
N GLY A 985 0.62 61.15 -0.46
CA GLY A 985 1.25 62.22 0.33
C GLY A 985 0.66 63.63 0.29
N GLN A 986 -0.28 64.02 -0.61
CA GLN A 986 -0.94 65.34 -0.55
C GLN A 986 -2.27 65.45 -1.35
N PRO A 987 -3.29 66.25 -0.93
CA PRO A 987 -4.67 66.18 -1.44
C PRO A 987 -5.23 67.36 -2.27
N ASP A 988 -4.48 68.43 -2.60
CA ASP A 988 -5.15 69.68 -3.08
C ASP A 988 -5.42 69.78 -4.60
N ILE A 989 -4.68 69.05 -5.45
CA ILE A 989 -4.93 69.07 -6.91
C ILE A 989 -5.79 67.91 -7.40
N GLU A 990 -5.86 66.82 -6.63
CA GLU A 990 -6.62 65.63 -7.02
C GLU A 990 -8.12 65.84 -6.76
N LYS A 991 -8.94 65.60 -7.77
CA LYS A 991 -10.41 65.75 -7.70
C LYS A 991 -11.05 64.51 -8.29
N THR A 992 -12.12 64.02 -7.69
CA THR A 992 -12.82 62.80 -8.13
C THR A 992 -14.29 63.10 -8.43
N GLY A 993 -14.95 62.26 -9.23
CA GLY A 993 -16.39 62.39 -9.46
C GLY A 993 -16.79 63.42 -10.53
N LEU A 994 -15.84 63.88 -11.35
CA LEU A 994 -16.05 64.98 -12.30
C LEU A 994 -16.85 64.49 -13.53
N LYS A 995 -17.87 65.26 -13.92
CA LYS A 995 -18.70 64.99 -15.12
C LYS A 995 -18.73 66.15 -16.12
N GLN A 996 -18.14 67.28 -15.74
CA GLN A 996 -17.98 68.49 -16.53
C GLN A 996 -16.63 69.14 -16.17
N TRP A 997 -16.19 70.13 -16.95
CA TRP A 997 -14.94 70.85 -16.66
C TRP A 997 -15.16 71.95 -15.61
N ASP A 998 -15.18 71.57 -14.32
CA ASP A 998 -15.41 72.49 -13.18
C ASP A 998 -14.26 72.49 -12.14
N PHE A 999 -13.09 71.99 -12.53
CA PHE A 999 -11.96 71.78 -11.62
C PHE A 999 -10.83 72.80 -11.74
N GLY A 1000 -10.92 73.77 -12.66
CA GLY A 1000 -9.88 74.79 -12.92
C GLY A 1000 -8.90 74.37 -14.02
N ASP A 1001 -7.78 75.09 -14.10
CA ASP A 1001 -6.72 74.84 -15.09
C ASP A 1001 -5.75 73.76 -14.60
N LEU A 1002 -5.33 72.87 -15.50
CA LEU A 1002 -4.41 71.78 -15.20
C LEU A 1002 -2.97 72.15 -15.63
N PRO A 1003 -2.03 72.40 -14.70
CA PRO A 1003 -0.65 72.67 -15.05
C PRO A 1003 0.03 71.43 -15.65
N LYS A 1004 1.08 71.63 -16.46
CA LYS A 1004 1.82 70.53 -17.11
C LYS A 1004 2.71 69.74 -16.13
N LYS A 1005 3.27 70.40 -15.12
CA LYS A 1005 4.12 69.84 -14.07
C LYS A 1005 3.81 70.53 -12.73
N LEU A 1006 4.05 69.84 -11.62
CA LEU A 1006 3.83 70.31 -10.24
C LEU A 1006 4.97 69.80 -9.36
N ASP A 1007 5.72 70.70 -8.73
CA ASP A 1007 6.77 70.33 -7.77
C ASP A 1007 6.21 70.31 -6.33
N PHE A 1008 6.57 69.29 -5.54
CA PHE A 1008 6.14 69.11 -4.15
C PHE A 1008 7.20 68.44 -3.28
N ASN A 1009 7.06 68.48 -1.95
CA ASN A 1009 8.04 67.92 -1.01
C ASN A 1009 7.45 66.74 -0.22
N ARG A 1010 8.18 65.62 -0.12
CA ARG A 1010 7.78 64.44 0.65
C ARG A 1010 8.96 63.88 1.44
N SER A 1011 8.77 63.67 2.74
CA SER A 1011 9.80 63.14 3.65
C SER A 1011 11.14 63.89 3.57
N GLY A 1012 11.08 65.22 3.38
CA GLY A 1012 12.26 66.10 3.28
C GLY A 1012 12.94 66.11 1.91
N ARG A 1013 12.32 65.55 0.86
CA ARG A 1013 12.85 65.47 -0.51
C ARG A 1013 11.91 66.17 -1.52
N GLN A 1014 12.49 66.97 -2.40
CA GLN A 1014 11.78 67.64 -3.50
C GLN A 1014 11.48 66.65 -4.63
N MET A 1015 10.23 66.62 -5.12
CA MET A 1015 9.74 65.72 -6.14
C MET A 1015 8.92 66.48 -7.19
N THR A 1016 8.90 66.00 -8.44
CA THR A 1016 8.09 66.57 -9.54
C THR A 1016 7.01 65.58 -9.98
N GLY A 1017 5.76 66.03 -10.11
CA GLY A 1017 4.63 65.27 -10.60
C GLY A 1017 3.91 65.94 -11.78
N TYR A 1018 3.04 65.20 -12.47
CA TYR A 1018 2.39 65.56 -13.73
C TYR A 1018 0.86 65.40 -13.62
N PRO A 1019 0.09 66.49 -13.45
CA PRO A 1019 -1.36 66.42 -13.34
C PRO A 1019 -2.03 66.02 -14.66
N ALA A 1020 -3.02 65.13 -14.62
CA ALA A 1020 -3.79 64.68 -15.77
C ALA A 1020 -5.20 64.23 -15.38
N LEU A 1021 -6.07 64.08 -16.39
CA LEU A 1021 -7.39 63.49 -16.20
C LEU A 1021 -7.29 61.97 -16.25
N GLU A 1022 -8.07 61.27 -15.44
CA GLU A 1022 -8.18 59.81 -15.40
C GLU A 1022 -9.65 59.40 -15.59
N ASP A 1023 -9.89 58.41 -16.46
CA ASP A 1023 -11.22 57.85 -16.71
C ASP A 1023 -11.55 56.80 -15.64
N ASN A 1024 -12.54 57.08 -14.79
CA ASN A 1024 -13.06 56.14 -13.78
C ASN A 1024 -14.34 55.42 -14.25
N GLY A 1025 -14.71 55.54 -15.52
CA GLY A 1025 -15.91 54.92 -16.10
C GLY A 1025 -17.17 55.76 -15.91
N ASP A 1026 -17.61 55.94 -14.68
CA ASP A 1026 -18.83 56.72 -14.33
C ASP A 1026 -18.55 58.20 -14.01
N SER A 1027 -17.27 58.56 -13.95
CA SER A 1027 -16.74 59.88 -13.64
C SER A 1027 -15.32 60.04 -14.19
N VAL A 1028 -14.81 61.27 -14.17
CA VAL A 1028 -13.41 61.59 -14.44
C VAL A 1028 -12.77 62.08 -13.14
N ALA A 1029 -11.48 61.84 -12.95
CA ALA A 1029 -10.69 62.40 -11.86
C ALA A 1029 -9.50 63.21 -12.37
N VAL A 1030 -9.09 64.23 -11.61
CA VAL A 1030 -7.76 64.83 -11.74
C VAL A 1030 -6.84 64.04 -10.83
N LYS A 1031 -5.73 63.52 -11.36
CA LYS A 1031 -4.71 62.78 -10.59
C LYS A 1031 -3.29 63.24 -10.92
N LEU A 1032 -2.39 63.03 -9.96
CA LEU A 1032 -0.96 63.29 -10.11
C LEU A 1032 -0.21 62.03 -10.54
N PHE A 1033 0.58 62.14 -11.61
CA PHE A 1033 1.42 61.07 -12.13
C PHE A 1033 2.90 61.37 -11.88
N ASP A 1034 3.70 60.34 -11.72
CA ASP A 1034 5.16 60.41 -11.52
C ASP A 1034 5.95 60.58 -12.82
N THR A 1035 5.32 60.37 -13.98
CA THR A 1035 5.93 60.53 -15.32
C THR A 1035 5.00 61.27 -16.29
N GLU A 1036 5.60 62.00 -17.23
CA GLU A 1036 4.86 62.82 -18.21
C GLU A 1036 4.05 61.97 -19.20
N SER A 1037 4.63 60.85 -19.67
CA SER A 1037 3.99 59.95 -20.63
C SER A 1037 2.72 59.31 -20.07
N ALA A 1038 2.78 58.79 -18.83
CA ALA A 1038 1.62 58.21 -18.15
C ALA A 1038 0.51 59.24 -17.95
N ALA A 1039 0.88 60.49 -17.63
CA ALA A 1039 -0.07 61.58 -17.51
C ALA A 1039 -0.77 61.87 -18.85
N GLN A 1040 -0.03 61.93 -19.96
CA GLN A 1040 -0.61 62.23 -21.29
C GLN A 1040 -1.61 61.17 -21.77
N GLU A 1041 -1.29 59.88 -21.62
CA GLU A 1041 -2.18 58.79 -22.03
C GLU A 1041 -3.47 58.77 -21.20
N SER A 1042 -3.34 58.92 -19.88
CA SER A 1042 -4.48 59.03 -18.97
C SER A 1042 -5.34 60.24 -19.36
N HIS A 1043 -4.71 61.39 -19.58
CA HIS A 1043 -5.41 62.65 -19.87
C HIS A 1043 -6.29 62.54 -21.12
N ARG A 1044 -5.81 61.90 -22.20
CA ARG A 1044 -6.60 61.68 -23.43
C ARG A 1044 -7.86 60.87 -23.15
N LYS A 1045 -7.75 59.77 -22.39
CA LYS A 1045 -8.89 58.93 -22.00
C LYS A 1045 -9.88 59.70 -21.13
N GLY A 1046 -9.39 60.47 -20.16
CA GLY A 1046 -10.18 61.34 -19.30
C GLY A 1046 -10.95 62.42 -20.07
N VAL A 1047 -10.29 63.11 -21.02
CA VAL A 1047 -10.94 64.10 -21.91
C VAL A 1047 -12.05 63.46 -22.74
N ARG A 1048 -11.80 62.28 -23.33
CA ARG A 1048 -12.80 61.54 -24.11
C ARG A 1048 -14.02 61.18 -23.26
N ARG A 1049 -13.82 60.70 -22.03
CA ARG A 1049 -14.92 60.40 -21.09
C ARG A 1049 -15.72 61.64 -20.72
N LEU A 1050 -15.03 62.74 -20.39
CA LEU A 1050 -15.66 64.01 -20.05
C LEU A 1050 -16.51 64.54 -21.21
N MET A 1051 -16.00 64.42 -22.44
CA MET A 1051 -16.73 64.76 -23.67
C MET A 1051 -17.97 63.89 -23.89
N ARG A 1052 -17.93 62.59 -23.55
CA ARG A 1052 -19.13 61.71 -23.60
C ARG A 1052 -20.22 62.20 -22.63
N PHE A 1053 -19.86 62.70 -21.45
CA PHE A 1053 -20.84 63.29 -20.51
C PHE A 1053 -21.44 64.59 -21.05
N GLU A 1054 -20.61 65.44 -21.64
CA GLU A 1054 -21.02 66.75 -22.20
C GLU A 1054 -21.82 66.66 -23.49
N LEU A 1055 -21.66 65.56 -24.24
CA LEU A 1055 -22.39 65.23 -25.46
C LEU A 1055 -23.36 64.05 -25.25
N LYS A 1056 -23.90 63.89 -24.03
CA LYS A 1056 -24.72 62.73 -23.64
C LYS A 1056 -25.90 62.46 -24.57
N GLU A 1057 -26.55 63.50 -25.11
CA GLU A 1057 -27.73 63.33 -25.96
C GLU A 1057 -27.34 62.82 -27.35
N GLN A 1058 -26.23 63.31 -27.90
CA GLN A 1058 -25.65 62.75 -29.13
C GLN A 1058 -25.19 61.31 -28.91
N MET A 1059 -24.57 61.00 -27.77
CA MET A 1059 -24.14 59.63 -27.43
C MET A 1059 -25.33 58.68 -27.26
N LYS A 1060 -26.39 59.08 -26.56
CA LYS A 1060 -27.65 58.30 -26.45
C LYS A 1060 -28.27 58.02 -27.82
N GLN A 1061 -28.21 58.97 -28.75
CA GLN A 1061 -28.72 58.77 -30.11
C GLN A 1061 -27.91 57.70 -30.86
N LEU A 1062 -26.58 57.69 -30.71
CA LEU A 1062 -25.70 56.67 -31.29
C LEU A 1062 -25.88 55.29 -30.65
N GLU A 1063 -26.10 55.25 -29.33
CA GLU A 1063 -26.40 54.02 -28.58
C GLU A 1063 -27.73 53.37 -29.03
N LYS A 1064 -28.72 54.18 -29.40
CA LYS A 1064 -30.01 53.71 -29.96
C LYS A 1064 -29.89 53.07 -31.34
N GLY A 1065 -28.84 53.37 -32.11
CA GLY A 1065 -28.58 52.69 -33.37
C GLY A 1065 -27.53 53.37 -34.25
N LEU A 1066 -26.47 52.62 -34.60
CA LEU A 1066 -25.54 52.98 -35.66
C LEU A 1066 -26.15 52.64 -37.04
N PRO A 1067 -25.89 53.44 -38.10
CA PRO A 1067 -26.38 53.12 -39.44
C PRO A 1067 -25.92 51.73 -39.89
N GLY A 1068 -26.87 50.89 -40.34
CA GLY A 1068 -26.59 49.54 -40.84
C GLY A 1068 -26.15 48.50 -39.79
N PHE A 1069 -26.18 48.84 -38.49
CA PHE A 1069 -25.54 48.05 -37.42
C PHE A 1069 -25.88 46.56 -37.41
N ASN A 1070 -27.17 46.22 -37.42
CA ASN A 1070 -27.60 44.83 -37.30
C ASN A 1070 -27.05 43.93 -38.43
N GLN A 1071 -26.82 44.48 -39.62
CA GLN A 1071 -26.35 43.71 -40.77
C GLN A 1071 -24.88 43.31 -40.63
N TYR A 1072 -24.00 44.27 -40.32
CA TYR A 1072 -22.58 43.94 -40.14
C TYR A 1072 -22.28 43.32 -38.78
N ALA A 1073 -23.05 43.64 -37.72
CA ALA A 1073 -22.89 43.00 -36.41
C ALA A 1073 -23.17 41.48 -36.46
N MET A 1074 -24.15 41.06 -37.27
CA MET A 1074 -24.43 39.63 -37.48
C MET A 1074 -23.24 38.90 -38.14
N LEU A 1075 -22.59 39.53 -39.11
CA LEU A 1075 -21.43 38.97 -39.81
C LEU A 1075 -20.16 38.98 -38.93
N LEU A 1076 -20.04 39.95 -38.03
CA LEU A 1076 -18.91 40.12 -37.12
C LEU A 1076 -19.08 39.38 -35.78
N ARG A 1077 -20.21 38.69 -35.57
CA ARG A 1077 -20.54 38.01 -34.29
C ARG A 1077 -19.49 37.01 -33.80
N ASN A 1078 -18.73 36.42 -34.74
CA ASN A 1078 -17.68 35.44 -34.43
C ASN A 1078 -16.38 36.10 -33.93
N ILE A 1079 -16.21 37.41 -34.14
CA ILE A 1079 -15.06 38.18 -33.66
C ILE A 1079 -15.37 38.75 -32.27
N MET A 1080 -16.53 39.40 -32.14
CA MET A 1080 -17.03 39.94 -30.87
C MET A 1080 -18.55 40.03 -30.91
N ASN A 1081 -19.19 40.01 -29.73
CA ASN A 1081 -20.64 40.09 -29.66
C ASN A 1081 -21.13 41.51 -30.09
N PRO A 1082 -22.41 41.65 -30.47
CA PRO A 1082 -22.94 42.93 -30.94
C PRO A 1082 -22.83 44.08 -29.93
N ASP A 1083 -22.92 43.83 -28.63
CA ASP A 1083 -22.89 44.90 -27.63
C ASP A 1083 -21.46 45.43 -27.45
N ASP A 1084 -20.47 44.54 -27.40
CA ASP A 1084 -19.05 44.89 -27.36
C ASP A 1084 -18.62 45.59 -28.66
N LEU A 1085 -19.11 45.13 -29.82
CA LEU A 1085 -18.85 45.79 -31.11
C LEU A 1085 -19.39 47.21 -31.11
N ARG A 1086 -20.59 47.41 -30.56
CA ARG A 1086 -21.20 48.74 -30.45
C ARG A 1086 -20.35 49.65 -29.59
N GLU A 1087 -19.96 49.21 -28.39
CA GLU A 1087 -19.15 50.03 -27.47
C GLU A 1087 -17.74 50.33 -28.02
N ASP A 1088 -17.12 49.37 -28.72
CA ASP A 1088 -15.84 49.57 -29.40
C ASP A 1088 -15.95 50.62 -30.51
N MET A 1089 -16.97 50.51 -31.36
CA MET A 1089 -17.26 51.50 -32.41
C MET A 1089 -17.57 52.87 -31.80
N LEU A 1090 -18.38 52.94 -30.75
CA LEU A 1090 -18.67 54.20 -30.04
C LEU A 1090 -17.39 54.82 -29.46
N THR A 1091 -16.48 54.00 -28.94
CA THR A 1091 -15.20 54.47 -28.40
C THR A 1091 -14.29 55.03 -29.49
N ALA A 1092 -14.18 54.35 -30.63
CA ALA A 1092 -13.40 54.80 -31.79
C ALA A 1092 -13.99 56.09 -32.40
N ILE A 1093 -15.31 56.13 -32.57
CA ILE A 1093 -16.04 57.30 -33.05
C ILE A 1093 -15.83 58.48 -32.08
N ALA A 1094 -15.94 58.24 -30.77
CA ALA A 1094 -15.73 59.27 -29.76
C ALA A 1094 -14.29 59.81 -29.80
N ASP A 1095 -13.26 58.96 -29.85
CA ASP A 1095 -11.88 59.46 -29.90
C ASP A 1095 -11.62 60.30 -31.16
N ARG A 1096 -12.06 59.81 -32.33
CA ARG A 1096 -11.84 60.49 -33.61
C ARG A 1096 -12.67 61.76 -33.76
N ALA A 1097 -13.94 61.74 -33.36
CA ALA A 1097 -14.81 62.89 -33.47
C ALA A 1097 -14.50 63.94 -32.40
N PHE A 1098 -14.23 63.52 -31.16
CA PHE A 1098 -14.07 64.44 -30.04
C PHE A 1098 -12.68 65.06 -29.98
N ILE A 1099 -11.63 64.27 -30.21
CA ILE A 1099 -10.24 64.73 -30.09
C ILE A 1099 -9.62 64.81 -31.49
N GLY A 1100 -9.56 63.70 -32.22
CA GLY A 1100 -8.89 63.63 -33.51
C GLY A 1100 -7.41 63.99 -33.40
N GLU A 1101 -6.97 64.92 -34.24
CA GLU A 1101 -5.60 65.50 -34.23
C GLU A 1101 -5.50 66.81 -33.41
N ASP A 1102 -6.55 67.21 -32.69
CA ASP A 1102 -6.49 68.42 -31.88
C ASP A 1102 -5.65 68.18 -30.60
N ASP A 1103 -5.02 69.25 -30.10
CA ASP A 1103 -4.34 69.23 -28.79
C ASP A 1103 -5.31 68.93 -27.63
N LEU A 1104 -4.81 68.22 -26.62
CA LEU A 1104 -5.59 67.88 -25.43
C LEU A 1104 -5.84 69.14 -24.58
N PRO A 1105 -7.10 69.43 -24.21
CA PRO A 1105 -7.45 70.62 -23.46
C PRO A 1105 -6.93 70.50 -22.02
N ARG A 1106 -6.26 71.55 -21.55
CA ARG A 1106 -5.79 71.72 -20.16
C ARG A 1106 -6.56 72.82 -19.42
N THR A 1107 -7.42 73.55 -20.13
CA THR A 1107 -8.30 74.60 -19.60
C THR A 1107 -9.75 74.41 -20.06
N ASN A 1108 -10.71 75.04 -19.35
CA ASN A 1108 -12.13 74.98 -19.72
C ASN A 1108 -12.40 75.58 -21.11
N ALA A 1109 -11.70 76.65 -21.47
CA ALA A 1109 -11.86 77.33 -22.76
C ALA A 1109 -11.46 76.42 -23.92
N GLU A 1110 -10.32 75.73 -23.80
CA GLU A 1110 -9.85 74.75 -24.78
C GLU A 1110 -10.82 73.58 -24.91
N PHE A 1111 -11.36 73.10 -23.78
CA PHE A 1111 -12.33 71.99 -23.75
C PHE A 1111 -13.65 72.37 -24.45
N MET A 1112 -14.19 73.57 -24.21
CA MET A 1112 -15.40 74.04 -24.87
C MET A 1112 -15.20 74.28 -26.38
N ALA A 1113 -14.02 74.75 -26.79
CA ALA A 1113 -13.66 74.86 -28.20
C ALA A 1113 -13.60 73.48 -28.88
N LEU A 1114 -13.00 72.50 -28.20
CA LEU A 1114 -12.96 71.11 -28.65
C LEU A 1114 -14.37 70.52 -28.78
N LYS A 1115 -15.25 70.76 -27.79
CA LYS A 1115 -16.66 70.34 -27.82
C LYS A 1115 -17.41 70.86 -29.03
N THR A 1116 -17.15 72.10 -29.44
CA THR A 1116 -17.80 72.72 -30.60
C THR A 1116 -17.36 72.03 -31.90
N ARG A 1117 -16.05 71.84 -32.10
CA ARG A 1117 -15.51 71.11 -33.26
C ARG A 1117 -16.00 69.66 -33.31
N ALA A 1118 -16.07 69.01 -32.15
CA ALA A 1118 -16.55 67.65 -32.01
C ALA A 1118 -17.98 67.47 -32.52
N ARG A 1119 -18.90 68.38 -32.17
CA ARG A 1119 -20.29 68.35 -32.64
C ARG A 1119 -20.40 68.46 -34.16
N THR A 1120 -19.53 69.24 -34.80
CA THR A 1120 -19.47 69.38 -36.26
C THR A 1120 -18.91 68.13 -36.94
N ARG A 1121 -17.89 67.49 -36.36
CA ARG A 1121 -17.24 66.30 -36.94
C ARG A 1121 -18.09 65.03 -36.78
N LEU A 1122 -18.86 64.91 -35.70
CA LEU A 1122 -19.50 63.67 -35.28
C LEU A 1122 -20.35 62.97 -36.36
N PRO A 1123 -21.25 63.65 -37.12
CA PRO A 1123 -22.07 62.98 -38.13
C PRO A 1123 -21.26 62.30 -39.24
N ALA A 1124 -20.22 62.99 -39.75
CA ALA A 1124 -19.37 62.46 -40.81
C ALA A 1124 -18.51 61.28 -40.34
N VAL A 1125 -18.03 61.33 -39.09
CA VAL A 1125 -17.25 60.23 -38.49
C VAL A 1125 -18.13 58.99 -38.28
N VAL A 1126 -19.37 59.16 -37.82
CA VAL A 1126 -20.32 58.05 -37.63
C VAL A 1126 -20.65 57.35 -38.94
N GLU A 1127 -20.93 58.11 -40.00
CA GLU A 1127 -21.22 57.55 -41.33
C GLU A 1127 -19.99 56.80 -41.89
N GLY A 1128 -18.81 57.40 -41.77
CA GLY A 1128 -17.55 56.79 -42.19
C GLY A 1128 -17.26 55.47 -41.47
N ALA A 1129 -17.47 55.42 -40.14
CA ALA A 1129 -17.27 54.23 -39.33
C ALA A 1129 -18.24 53.11 -39.71
N GLY A 1130 -19.53 53.43 -39.92
CA GLY A 1130 -20.54 52.45 -40.35
C GLY A 1130 -20.25 51.86 -41.73
N ARG A 1131 -19.87 52.69 -42.70
CA ARG A 1131 -19.49 52.25 -44.05
C ARG A 1131 -18.28 51.32 -44.02
N LEU A 1132 -17.29 51.64 -43.18
CA LEU A 1132 -16.10 50.83 -43.01
C LEU A 1132 -16.41 49.49 -42.34
N ALA A 1133 -17.26 49.48 -41.31
CA ALA A 1133 -17.72 48.24 -40.66
C ALA A 1133 -18.41 47.30 -41.65
N GLN A 1134 -19.26 47.84 -42.53
CA GLN A 1134 -19.91 47.07 -43.59
C GLN A 1134 -18.91 46.51 -44.60
N ALA A 1135 -17.91 47.29 -45.01
CA ALA A 1135 -16.87 46.83 -45.93
C ALA A 1135 -15.99 45.73 -45.32
N ILE A 1136 -15.66 45.83 -44.03
CA ILE A 1136 -14.91 44.80 -43.29
C ILE A 1136 -15.75 43.51 -43.21
N ALA A 1137 -17.01 43.61 -42.78
CA ALA A 1137 -17.92 42.47 -42.68
C ALA A 1137 -18.11 41.73 -44.01
N ALA A 1138 -18.20 42.47 -45.12
CA ALA A 1138 -18.37 41.90 -46.47
C ALA A 1138 -17.18 41.05 -46.94
N GLU A 1139 -15.95 41.36 -46.50
CA GLU A 1139 -14.76 40.57 -46.88
C GLU A 1139 -14.53 39.34 -45.98
N ILE A 1140 -15.08 39.33 -44.76
CA ILE A 1140 -14.90 38.23 -43.79
C ILE A 1140 -15.68 36.98 -44.19
N GLN A 1141 -16.92 37.13 -44.65
CA GLN A 1141 -17.78 36.01 -45.02
C GLN A 1141 -17.15 35.10 -46.10
N PRO A 1142 -16.68 35.61 -47.26
CA PRO A 1142 -16.05 34.77 -48.28
C PRO A 1142 -14.69 34.22 -47.82
N LEU A 1143 -13.93 34.95 -46.99
CA LEU A 1143 -12.67 34.44 -46.43
C LEU A 1143 -12.89 33.24 -45.50
N THR A 1144 -13.87 33.34 -44.59
CA THR A 1144 -14.19 32.28 -43.62
C THR A 1144 -14.75 31.03 -44.30
N GLN A 1145 -15.64 31.20 -45.29
CA GLN A 1145 -16.14 30.09 -46.10
C GLN A 1145 -14.99 29.34 -46.79
N LYS A 1146 -14.02 30.09 -47.34
CA LYS A 1146 -12.85 29.51 -47.98
C LYS A 1146 -11.98 28.73 -46.99
N LEU A 1147 -11.67 29.32 -45.82
CA LEU A 1147 -10.88 28.67 -44.77
C LEU A 1147 -11.51 27.36 -44.25
N ASN A 1148 -12.84 27.31 -44.16
CA ASN A 1148 -13.57 26.11 -43.76
C ASN A 1148 -13.56 25.02 -44.83
N GLY A 1149 -13.48 25.38 -46.11
CA GLY A 1149 -13.46 24.46 -47.25
C GLY A 1149 -12.07 24.00 -47.71
N LEU A 1150 -10.98 24.40 -47.05
CA LEU A 1150 -9.62 24.02 -47.45
C LEU A 1150 -9.30 22.54 -47.14
N PRO A 1151 -8.61 21.81 -48.04
CA PRO A 1151 -8.19 20.43 -47.79
C PRO A 1151 -7.08 20.33 -46.73
N PRO A 1152 -6.94 19.19 -46.02
CA PRO A 1152 -5.93 19.00 -44.95
C PRO A 1152 -4.49 19.28 -45.37
N ALA A 1153 -4.14 19.04 -46.64
CA ALA A 1153 -2.82 19.33 -47.21
C ALA A 1153 -2.44 20.84 -47.16
N MET A 1154 -3.43 21.73 -46.99
CA MET A 1154 -3.23 23.18 -46.87
C MET A 1154 -3.33 23.66 -45.41
N SER A 1155 -3.28 22.75 -44.44
CA SER A 1155 -3.34 23.08 -43.00
C SER A 1155 -2.31 24.12 -42.54
N ARG A 1156 -1.09 24.11 -43.10
CA ARG A 1156 -0.05 25.11 -42.80
C ARG A 1156 -0.49 26.54 -43.19
N VAL A 1157 -0.88 26.75 -44.44
CA VAL A 1157 -1.31 28.08 -44.91
C VAL A 1157 -2.64 28.49 -44.28
N LYS A 1158 -3.53 27.52 -44.00
CA LYS A 1158 -4.76 27.75 -43.24
C LYS A 1158 -4.44 28.36 -41.87
N ARG A 1159 -3.55 27.73 -41.11
CA ARG A 1159 -3.11 28.24 -39.79
C ARG A 1159 -2.47 29.62 -39.89
N GLU A 1160 -1.57 29.84 -40.85
CA GLU A 1160 -0.92 31.15 -41.04
C GLU A 1160 -1.92 32.27 -41.39
N VAL A 1161 -2.94 31.96 -42.19
CA VAL A 1161 -4.00 32.91 -42.55
C VAL A 1161 -4.96 33.14 -41.37
N GLU A 1162 -5.29 32.12 -40.58
CA GLU A 1162 -6.08 32.25 -39.36
C GLU A 1162 -5.37 33.10 -38.30
N GLU A 1163 -4.07 32.90 -38.09
CA GLU A 1163 -3.23 33.72 -37.21
C GLU A 1163 -3.17 35.19 -37.69
N HIS A 1164 -2.99 35.42 -39.00
CA HIS A 1164 -2.95 36.77 -39.55
C HIS A 1164 -4.33 37.45 -39.49
N TYR A 1165 -5.40 36.71 -39.77
CA TYR A 1165 -6.78 37.17 -39.63
C TYR A 1165 -7.07 37.65 -38.20
N ALA A 1166 -6.67 36.87 -37.18
CA ALA A 1166 -6.86 37.24 -35.78
C ALA A 1166 -6.06 38.50 -35.37
N ARG A 1167 -4.89 38.75 -35.99
CA ARG A 1167 -4.07 39.95 -35.75
C ARG A 1167 -4.59 41.22 -36.41
N LEU A 1168 -5.28 41.08 -37.56
CA LEU A 1168 -5.93 42.21 -38.24
C LEU A 1168 -7.22 42.63 -37.54
N LEU A 1169 -7.92 41.67 -36.92
CA LEU A 1169 -9.20 41.88 -36.24
C LEU A 1169 -9.13 41.38 -34.79
N PRO A 1170 -8.29 41.97 -33.92
CA PRO A 1170 -8.32 41.67 -32.49
C PRO A 1170 -9.67 42.07 -31.88
N LYS A 1171 -9.93 41.63 -30.65
CA LYS A 1171 -11.06 42.19 -29.88
C LYS A 1171 -10.88 43.70 -29.76
N CYS A 1172 -11.96 44.45 -29.95
CA CYS A 1172 -11.98 45.91 -29.95
C CYS A 1172 -11.13 46.56 -31.06
N PHE A 1173 -11.08 45.95 -32.26
CA PHE A 1173 -10.23 46.43 -33.34
C PHE A 1173 -10.58 47.84 -33.85
N PHE A 1174 -11.79 48.36 -33.65
CA PHE A 1174 -12.12 49.73 -34.06
C PHE A 1174 -11.39 50.76 -33.23
N SER A 1175 -11.35 50.59 -31.90
CA SER A 1175 -10.65 51.54 -31.01
C SER A 1175 -9.16 51.25 -30.89
N ALA A 1176 -8.72 50.00 -31.12
CA ALA A 1176 -7.31 49.61 -31.04
C ALA A 1176 -6.50 49.91 -32.32
N THR A 1177 -7.15 50.17 -33.45
CA THR A 1177 -6.49 50.41 -34.74
C THR A 1177 -6.55 51.91 -35.08
N PRO A 1178 -5.41 52.57 -35.36
CA PRO A 1178 -5.41 53.96 -35.83
C PRO A 1178 -6.31 54.14 -37.05
N TRP A 1179 -7.04 55.26 -37.11
CA TRP A 1179 -8.11 55.48 -38.09
C TRP A 1179 -7.64 55.36 -39.54
N GLU A 1180 -6.43 55.86 -39.84
CA GLU A 1180 -5.79 55.82 -41.15
C GLU A 1180 -5.52 54.38 -41.59
N ARG A 1181 -5.22 53.49 -40.64
CA ARG A 1181 -4.91 52.08 -40.88
C ARG A 1181 -6.16 51.22 -40.92
N LEU A 1182 -7.18 51.57 -40.12
CA LEU A 1182 -8.47 50.90 -40.08
C LEU A 1182 -9.14 50.89 -41.47
N GLN A 1183 -8.98 51.97 -42.25
CA GLN A 1183 -9.51 52.08 -43.62
C GLN A 1183 -8.94 51.03 -44.59
N HIS A 1184 -7.76 50.47 -44.30
CA HIS A 1184 -7.10 49.48 -45.15
C HIS A 1184 -7.44 48.04 -44.78
N ILE A 1185 -8.10 47.79 -43.65
CA ILE A 1185 -8.45 46.43 -43.19
C ILE A 1185 -9.24 45.62 -44.23
N PRO A 1186 -10.26 46.15 -44.92
CA PRO A 1186 -10.93 45.40 -45.99
C PRO A 1186 -9.98 44.93 -47.10
N ARG A 1187 -8.99 45.76 -47.47
CA ARG A 1187 -7.98 45.42 -48.49
C ARG A 1187 -7.07 44.29 -48.00
N TYR A 1188 -6.65 44.33 -46.73
CA TYR A 1188 -5.81 43.27 -46.15
C TYR A 1188 -6.55 41.94 -46.03
N LEU A 1189 -7.83 41.96 -45.65
CA LEU A 1189 -8.68 40.75 -45.61
C LEU A 1189 -8.87 40.17 -47.01
N LYS A 1190 -9.09 41.03 -48.02
CA LYS A 1190 -9.13 40.60 -49.42
C LYS A 1190 -7.81 39.98 -49.88
N ALA A 1191 -6.67 40.52 -49.44
CA ALA A 1191 -5.35 39.98 -49.75
C ALA A 1191 -5.15 38.56 -49.18
N LEU A 1192 -5.65 38.29 -47.97
CA LEU A 1192 -5.65 36.95 -47.37
C LEU A 1192 -6.41 35.94 -48.21
N ARG A 1193 -7.61 36.32 -48.69
CA ARG A 1193 -8.41 35.48 -49.58
C ARG A 1193 -7.67 35.18 -50.89
N LEU A 1194 -7.08 36.19 -51.52
CA LEU A 1194 -6.31 36.02 -52.76
C LEU A 1194 -5.06 35.17 -52.58
N ARG A 1195 -4.40 35.23 -51.42
CA ARG A 1195 -3.30 34.33 -51.08
C ARG A 1195 -3.75 32.87 -51.10
N LEU A 1196 -4.89 32.57 -50.48
CA LEU A 1196 -5.47 31.22 -50.48
C LEU A 1196 -5.86 30.75 -51.90
N ASP A 1197 -6.34 31.65 -52.76
CA ASP A 1197 -6.62 31.35 -54.17
C ASP A 1197 -5.37 30.97 -54.96
N LYS A 1198 -4.26 31.67 -54.73
CA LYS A 1198 -3.01 31.50 -55.49
C LYS A 1198 -2.08 30.44 -54.91
N TYR A 1199 -2.27 30.06 -53.64
CA TYR A 1199 -1.44 29.09 -52.94
C TYR A 1199 -1.24 27.76 -53.68
N PRO A 1200 -2.29 27.11 -54.25
CA PRO A 1200 -2.13 25.81 -54.92
C PRO A 1200 -1.21 25.88 -56.14
N ALA A 1201 -1.12 27.04 -56.81
CA ALA A 1201 -0.38 27.20 -58.05
C ALA A 1201 1.14 27.37 -57.84
N SER A 1202 1.61 27.74 -56.64
CA SER A 1202 3.04 28.00 -56.40
C SER A 1202 3.40 27.96 -54.90
N ILE A 1203 3.32 26.78 -54.30
CA ILE A 1203 3.56 26.54 -52.87
C ILE A 1203 4.95 27.02 -52.42
N GLU A 1204 6.01 26.70 -53.16
CA GLU A 1204 7.38 27.09 -52.79
C GLU A 1204 7.61 28.61 -52.76
N ARG A 1205 6.97 29.34 -53.68
CA ARG A 1205 7.09 30.80 -53.75
C ARG A 1205 6.34 31.45 -52.58
N ASP A 1206 5.17 30.92 -52.23
CA ASP A 1206 4.44 31.34 -51.04
C ASP A 1206 5.27 31.07 -49.77
N MET A 1207 5.85 29.86 -49.64
CA MET A 1207 6.72 29.49 -48.50
C MET A 1207 7.88 30.47 -48.31
N ARG A 1208 8.64 30.78 -49.37
CA ARG A 1208 9.76 31.74 -49.30
C ARG A 1208 9.29 33.14 -48.89
N SER A 1209 8.17 33.59 -49.45
CA SER A 1209 7.58 34.91 -49.12
C SER A 1209 7.08 34.96 -47.68
N ALA A 1210 6.44 33.89 -47.20
CA ALA A 1210 5.96 33.74 -45.83
C ALA A 1210 7.11 33.76 -44.83
N GLN A 1211 8.20 33.06 -45.14
CA GLN A 1211 9.40 33.04 -44.29
C GLN A 1211 10.02 34.44 -44.15
N ALA A 1212 10.16 35.19 -45.26
CA ALA A 1212 10.71 36.54 -45.22
C ALA A 1212 9.84 37.50 -44.36
N VAL A 1213 8.52 37.39 -44.49
CA VAL A 1213 7.58 38.16 -43.67
C VAL A 1213 7.67 37.75 -42.19
N GLN A 1214 7.76 36.45 -41.91
CA GLN A 1214 7.84 35.94 -40.54
C GLN A 1214 9.11 36.37 -39.81
N GLN A 1215 10.24 36.47 -40.52
CA GLN A 1215 11.49 36.98 -39.94
C GLN A 1215 11.36 38.44 -39.50
N LEU A 1216 10.81 39.31 -40.37
CA LEU A 1216 10.57 40.71 -40.04
C LEU A 1216 9.54 40.85 -38.90
N TRP A 1217 8.49 40.02 -38.91
CA TRP A 1217 7.49 40.01 -37.86
C TRP A 1217 8.06 39.60 -36.51
N SER A 1218 8.88 38.55 -36.46
CA SER A 1218 9.45 38.04 -35.20
C SER A 1218 10.41 39.07 -34.58
N ARG A 1219 11.25 39.73 -35.40
CA ARG A 1219 12.11 40.83 -34.94
C ARG A 1219 11.31 42.02 -34.41
N TRP A 1220 10.21 42.36 -35.09
CA TRP A 1220 9.28 43.39 -34.62
C TRP A 1220 8.65 43.03 -33.27
N GLU A 1221 8.17 41.79 -33.12
CA GLU A 1221 7.53 41.30 -31.90
C GLU A 1221 8.51 41.26 -30.71
N GLU A 1222 9.76 40.82 -30.94
CA GLU A 1222 10.84 40.85 -29.95
C GLU A 1222 11.18 42.27 -29.49
N LYS A 1223 11.33 43.22 -30.44
CA LYS A 1223 11.66 44.61 -30.11
C LYS A 1223 10.51 45.33 -29.40
N ILE A 1224 9.25 45.09 -29.80
CA ILE A 1224 8.06 45.55 -29.08
C ILE A 1224 8.01 44.98 -27.67
N ALA A 1225 8.31 43.69 -27.48
CA ALA A 1225 8.34 43.07 -26.17
C ALA A 1225 9.46 43.66 -25.28
N ALA A 1226 10.61 44.00 -25.87
CA ALA A 1226 11.70 44.68 -25.18
C ALA A 1226 11.32 46.12 -24.78
N GLU A 1227 10.76 46.91 -25.68
CA GLU A 1227 10.34 48.29 -25.37
C GLU A 1227 9.21 48.33 -24.35
N ARG A 1228 8.23 47.43 -24.44
CA ARG A 1228 7.17 47.30 -23.41
C ARG A 1228 7.72 47.01 -22.02
N LYS A 1229 8.80 46.23 -21.92
CA LYS A 1229 9.51 45.99 -20.65
C LYS A 1229 10.24 47.24 -20.15
N GLN A 1230 10.63 48.13 -21.08
CA GLN A 1230 11.27 49.41 -20.79
C GLN A 1230 10.27 50.56 -20.54
N GLY A 1231 8.96 50.28 -20.54
CA GLY A 1231 7.92 51.22 -20.12
C GLY A 1231 7.53 52.29 -21.16
N GLY A 1232 7.94 52.12 -22.42
CA GLY A 1232 7.55 52.97 -23.54
C GLY A 1232 7.30 52.15 -24.80
N LEU A 1233 6.62 52.71 -25.80
CA LEU A 1233 6.43 52.06 -27.09
C LEU A 1233 6.62 53.09 -28.20
N SER A 1234 7.63 52.87 -29.03
CA SER A 1234 8.00 53.80 -30.10
C SER A 1234 6.93 53.85 -31.19
N PRO A 1235 6.38 55.03 -31.54
CA PRO A 1235 5.44 55.18 -32.65
C PRO A 1235 6.00 54.65 -33.98
N ALA A 1236 7.32 54.74 -34.16
CA ALA A 1236 8.00 54.27 -35.37
C ALA A 1236 7.95 52.73 -35.49
N LEU A 1237 7.92 51.99 -34.37
CA LEU A 1237 7.71 50.54 -34.38
C LEU A 1237 6.26 50.17 -34.67
N GLU A 1238 5.28 50.95 -34.20
CA GLU A 1238 3.89 50.74 -34.57
C GLU A 1238 3.66 50.97 -36.07
N ASP A 1239 4.29 51.99 -36.64
CA ASP A 1239 4.26 52.22 -38.08
C ASP A 1239 4.93 51.09 -38.88
N PHE A 1240 6.03 50.55 -38.37
CA PHE A 1240 6.72 49.43 -39.02
C PHE A 1240 5.82 48.18 -39.16
N ARG A 1241 4.97 47.91 -38.16
CA ARG A 1241 3.97 46.82 -38.23
C ARG A 1241 3.07 46.96 -39.45
N TRP A 1242 2.62 48.18 -39.76
CA TRP A 1242 1.77 48.42 -40.92
C TRP A 1242 2.52 48.32 -42.26
N LEU A 1243 3.82 48.62 -42.27
CA LEU A 1243 4.67 48.35 -43.45
C LEU A 1243 4.78 46.86 -43.75
N ILE A 1244 4.78 46.00 -42.73
CA ILE A 1244 4.74 44.53 -42.92
C ILE A 1244 3.41 44.12 -43.58
N GLU A 1245 2.29 44.76 -43.22
CA GLU A 1245 1.00 44.50 -43.88
C GLU A 1245 1.01 44.87 -45.37
N GLU A 1246 1.62 46.00 -45.72
CA GLU A 1246 1.82 46.39 -47.12
C GLU A 1246 2.76 45.42 -47.85
N LEU A 1247 3.80 44.91 -47.19
CA LEU A 1247 4.68 43.89 -47.75
C LEU A 1247 3.87 42.62 -48.07
N ARG A 1248 2.99 42.18 -47.17
CA ARG A 1248 2.12 41.01 -47.39
C ARG A 1248 1.23 41.20 -48.62
N VAL A 1249 0.63 42.37 -48.81
CA VAL A 1249 -0.12 42.68 -50.03
C VAL A 1249 0.78 42.58 -51.27
N SER A 1250 1.98 43.15 -51.24
CA SER A 1250 2.91 43.14 -52.37
C SER A 1250 3.44 41.74 -52.75
N LEU A 1251 3.48 40.80 -51.79
CA LEU A 1251 3.97 39.44 -52.01
C LEU A 1251 2.86 38.49 -52.43
N PHE A 1252 1.69 38.58 -51.79
CA PHE A 1252 0.62 37.59 -51.95
C PHE A 1252 -0.56 38.05 -52.81
N ALA A 1253 -0.76 39.36 -52.96
CA ALA A 1253 -1.92 39.94 -53.63
C ALA A 1253 -1.57 41.18 -54.45
N GLN A 1254 -0.58 41.07 -55.34
CA GLN A 1254 -0.03 42.17 -56.15
C GLN A 1254 -1.07 42.99 -56.90
N GLU A 1255 -2.16 42.35 -57.34
CA GLU A 1255 -3.28 43.00 -58.04
C GLU A 1255 -4.03 44.04 -57.20
N LEU A 1256 -3.97 43.97 -55.86
CA LEU A 1256 -4.62 44.95 -54.98
C LEU A 1256 -3.84 46.26 -54.87
N LYS A 1257 -2.58 46.28 -55.32
CA LYS A 1257 -1.62 47.41 -55.21
C LYS A 1257 -1.36 47.84 -53.76
N THR A 1258 -0.20 48.47 -53.55
CA THR A 1258 0.18 49.11 -52.29
C THR A 1258 0.19 50.63 -52.46
N PRO A 1259 -0.10 51.44 -51.43
CA PRO A 1259 -0.14 52.90 -51.53
C PRO A 1259 1.22 53.52 -51.89
N PHE A 1260 2.30 52.80 -51.58
CA PHE A 1260 3.69 53.15 -51.91
C PHE A 1260 4.48 51.86 -52.20
N PRO A 1261 5.64 51.91 -52.87
CA PRO A 1261 6.39 50.71 -53.20
C PRO A 1261 7.08 50.11 -51.95
N VAL A 1262 6.82 48.83 -51.71
CA VAL A 1262 7.29 48.08 -50.52
C VAL A 1262 8.05 46.83 -50.95
N SER A 1263 9.15 46.50 -50.28
CA SER A 1263 9.92 45.26 -50.48
C SER A 1263 10.68 44.88 -49.20
N VAL A 1264 11.08 43.61 -49.09
CA VAL A 1264 11.86 43.11 -47.93
C VAL A 1264 13.10 43.97 -47.69
N LYS A 1265 13.86 44.29 -48.74
CA LYS A 1265 15.07 45.13 -48.65
C LYS A 1265 14.79 46.54 -48.12
N ARG A 1266 13.63 47.12 -48.45
CA ARG A 1266 13.24 48.45 -47.93
C ARG A 1266 12.85 48.38 -46.45
N LEU A 1267 12.11 47.36 -46.05
CA LEU A 1267 11.77 47.14 -44.64
C LEU A 1267 13.02 46.85 -43.81
N GLU A 1268 13.98 46.06 -44.31
CA GLU A 1268 15.24 45.83 -43.60
C GLU A 1268 16.03 47.13 -43.42
N LYS A 1269 16.07 48.01 -44.43
CA LYS A 1269 16.70 49.32 -44.31
C LYS A 1269 16.02 50.18 -43.25
N ILE A 1270 14.69 50.27 -43.29
CA ILE A 1270 13.91 51.03 -42.28
C ILE A 1270 14.14 50.41 -40.90
N TRP A 1271 14.18 49.08 -40.78
CA TRP A 1271 14.45 48.38 -39.53
C TRP A 1271 15.81 48.72 -38.92
N THR A 1272 16.85 48.88 -39.75
CA THR A 1272 18.18 49.33 -39.27
C THR A 1272 18.25 50.80 -38.89
N GLU A 1273 17.30 51.62 -39.39
CA GLU A 1273 17.20 53.05 -39.09
C GLU A 1273 16.25 53.33 -37.90
N LEU A 1274 15.50 52.33 -37.44
CA LEU A 1274 14.65 52.44 -36.26
C LEU A 1274 15.53 52.52 -35.00
N PRO A 1275 15.35 53.57 -34.16
CA PRO A 1275 16.18 53.82 -32.98
C PRO A 1275 16.18 52.65 -31.99
#